data_AF-A0A2E6TZ59-F1
#
_entry.id   AF-A0A2E6TZ59-F1
#
_cell.length_a   1.000
_cell.length_b   1.000
_cell.length_c   1.000
_cell.angle_alpha   90.00
_cell.angle_beta   90.00
_cell.angle_gamma   90.00
#
_symmetry.space_group_name_H-M   'P 1'
#
loop_
_entity.id
_entity.type
_entity.pdbx_description
1 polymer ?
#
loop_
_entity_poly.entity_id
_entity_poly.type
_entity_poly.pdbx_seq_one_letter_code
_entity_poly.pdbx_strand_id
1 'polypeptide(L)'
;MRNARWLRVLAALFLLGVPWLGRGFVLMGPPDPREANPPSGHNFNYTAEFGGPKDIRRFFRWNIPQLVYSFDASFVTYFGLEGLAAVQESFDVINDFFHNEDYSGMSGLDLARHGFAGNHATYWENTTARNRQIIDIRSLALGMLVNQLGLGNPHRHAFSITGVRTNQTSSRLIFSVLQRNYDPVTHEETNIVNGVKYSYRLVHDAATNSVGTLPAFTIADMEEFTTDTSAAAWSSVAAIPDAFYGSTALYWTDTPTRFNFGVYYDGANAMGGQYQPRHALTYDDAGGLKYLYASNNFSFEDLDLSVTLVEPAQFLAPSDARHFPNANGGILPAFPRGATLSGSRPFNFPLTSRLRGMPILGYPGTTATNVVLVARAMRPGVDRIQFHYRPFDSLLGTFFIETNYIWTDTFVSTNANNVGGLRQTASGASAHFLPSTHQLFTQKIGRTVNIPDILIMADDVGWTNGVPIAFDRTTTNGWSNNAFLQPGFVPVSSLTNRVGPGIIGLPGTQPITWRFNRLIQDYEVVWSGENSVVGNLDKLQTFWGWIRGPGPNDIVTFPTDGQAWQPLNEITPVTEPPVITMVSDDGGSNPIEAKTLVRTRETLTLIGNNLGSVKGIEILSGDVVLQTLVEVSDYIVSGNQIDIPPGVLSNAAEGAALEVRAWNTVGPGNKGPQKFKIETGPPVITGTNADNIVMDRAQALTLRGYGFLSRTAGETRIAYLRVDDSEGSAVDDNGTSDNGISTGQPRAATIEVISDSLAELRPDSITAFADGSGRRLRVARKVGPSVQDSAKHLSLATSPLFTAITSRPVINTLSQLQEDNTWEDILATGTFKRDRVVEINGTALNTVRVIEVVHEDGSSFTNPVFIQLPAPGVSIDDNGTRIQLSAGVIPYADADTNGTARRAFKIYNAVGNTDLNATLAFAVNTQPRIDGLGVFTAPGYFNRDKEHGDTLYLSGSGFKSVGRIVFTDANDTAQSRISIGLPSPGVTVSDAAIALDSRLLQVGAAADTDGNSSRRIIRLESARDSAHSPMASRFYVGAPPSMGTLGALSLADNWRRDAEALEITGAERLGHLSRVDIVDAAGNPIAGLPALVPGAGVLLHNATAVTVSANATGWASAGHLLDSVSAASRRLKLTTPFGQATLPITSAFSLSASPAFAGSPFAGGGFNADQPGVVDVNGTYDKSDGDLYLHGEGFRGVATIYFGEGEGAGFTEVSGGTVQINPSAPPTGISFSADGTQIIISSANVPAAWIASSGNHTVRLRSVGDVNATTKAIRTQP
;
A
#
# COMPACT_ATOMS: atom_id res chain seq x y z
N MET A 1 21.98 -32.24 -23.11
CA MET A 1 22.41 -32.40 -21.70
C MET A 1 23.51 -31.40 -21.27
N ARG A 2 23.31 -30.09 -21.50
CA ARG A 2 24.19 -29.02 -20.98
C ARG A 2 23.46 -27.87 -20.27
N ASN A 3 22.13 -27.84 -20.32
CA ASN A 3 21.32 -26.73 -19.75
C ASN A 3 20.77 -27.03 -18.33
N ALA A 4 20.92 -28.25 -17.82
CA ALA A 4 20.44 -28.60 -16.48
C ALA A 4 21.37 -28.14 -15.33
N ARG A 5 22.63 -27.80 -15.63
CA ARG A 5 23.59 -27.29 -14.62
C ARG A 5 23.42 -25.78 -14.37
N TRP A 6 22.97 -25.03 -15.37
CA TRP A 6 22.73 -23.58 -15.22
C TRP A 6 21.45 -23.28 -14.41
N LEU A 7 20.39 -24.08 -14.56
CA LEU A 7 19.20 -23.94 -13.71
C LEU A 7 19.47 -24.30 -12.23
N ARG A 8 20.38 -25.23 -11.94
CA ARG A 8 20.75 -25.57 -10.55
C ARG A 8 21.62 -24.49 -9.89
N VAL A 9 22.43 -23.77 -10.68
CA VAL A 9 23.22 -22.64 -10.18
C VAL A 9 22.36 -21.38 -10.02
N LEU A 10 21.38 -21.14 -10.91
CA LEU A 10 20.41 -20.05 -10.75
C LEU A 10 19.42 -20.29 -9.60
N ALA A 11 18.98 -21.54 -9.37
CA ALA A 11 18.20 -21.90 -8.18
C ALA A 11 19.04 -21.75 -6.89
N ALA A 12 20.33 -22.09 -6.92
CA ALA A 12 21.24 -21.87 -5.79
C ALA A 12 21.54 -20.38 -5.55
N LEU A 13 21.57 -19.53 -6.59
CA LEU A 13 21.74 -18.07 -6.44
C LEU A 13 20.46 -17.36 -5.99
N PHE A 14 19.26 -17.86 -6.35
CA PHE A 14 18.00 -17.37 -5.77
C PHE A 14 17.76 -17.85 -4.32
N LEU A 15 18.37 -18.96 -3.91
CA LEU A 15 18.37 -19.45 -2.52
C LEU A 15 19.43 -18.78 -1.62
N LEU A 16 20.38 -18.02 -2.19
CA LEU A 16 21.44 -17.31 -1.46
C LEU A 16 21.20 -15.79 -1.36
N GLY A 17 20.02 -15.32 -1.77
CA GLY A 17 19.71 -13.88 -1.91
C GLY A 17 18.56 -13.36 -1.04
N VAL A 18 17.98 -14.16 -0.15
CA VAL A 18 17.06 -13.64 0.87
C VAL A 18 17.89 -13.52 2.15
N PRO A 19 18.18 -12.31 2.68
CA PRO A 19 18.71 -12.21 4.02
C PRO A 19 17.71 -12.91 4.95
N TRP A 20 18.19 -13.86 5.73
CA TRP A 20 17.44 -14.48 6.82
C TRP A 20 17.10 -13.38 7.84
N LEU A 21 16.05 -12.59 7.58
CA LEU A 21 15.59 -11.53 8.45
C LEU A 21 14.69 -12.14 9.53
N GLY A 22 15.31 -12.94 10.39
CA GLY A 22 14.82 -13.18 11.74
C GLY A 22 15.59 -12.27 12.68
N ARG A 23 14.94 -11.43 13.49
CA ARG A 23 14.53 -11.76 14.88
C ARG A 23 15.35 -10.92 15.86
N GLY A 24 14.81 -10.79 17.07
CA GLY A 24 15.45 -10.26 18.26
C GLY A 24 14.66 -10.77 19.47
N PHE A 25 15.32 -11.39 20.46
CA PHE A 25 14.73 -11.68 21.77
C PHE A 25 15.45 -10.87 22.84
N VAL A 26 14.76 -10.52 23.91
CA VAL A 26 15.33 -9.88 25.10
C VAL A 26 15.41 -10.87 26.26
N LEU A 27 16.51 -10.79 27.00
CA LEU A 27 16.71 -11.52 28.24
C LEU A 27 16.36 -10.63 29.43
N MET A 28 15.69 -11.19 30.45
CA MET A 28 15.29 -10.45 31.65
C MET A 28 15.99 -10.97 32.91
N GLY A 29 16.07 -10.09 33.90
CA GLY A 29 16.50 -10.44 35.26
C GLY A 29 16.57 -9.23 36.17
N PRO A 30 17.05 -9.39 37.42
CA PRO A 30 17.06 -8.33 38.41
C PRO A 30 17.79 -7.09 37.87
N PRO A 31 17.25 -5.88 38.05
CA PRO A 31 17.74 -4.69 37.37
C PRO A 31 19.16 -4.32 37.82
N ASP A 32 19.97 -3.76 36.91
CA ASP A 32 21.27 -3.19 37.30
C ASP A 32 21.00 -1.92 38.13
N PRO A 33 21.50 -1.82 39.37
CA PRO A 33 21.22 -0.67 40.23
C PRO A 33 21.65 0.67 39.62
N ARG A 34 22.62 0.71 38.70
CA ARG A 34 23.03 1.96 38.01
C ARG A 34 22.14 2.33 36.83
N GLU A 35 21.49 1.35 36.20
CA GLU A 35 20.56 1.59 35.09
C GLU A 35 19.16 1.90 35.65
N ALA A 36 18.78 1.27 36.77
CA ALA A 36 17.53 1.56 37.49
C ALA A 36 17.58 2.84 38.33
N ASN A 37 18.70 3.13 39.01
CA ASN A 37 18.91 4.32 39.83
C ASN A 37 20.26 4.98 39.48
N PRO A 38 20.34 5.68 38.34
CA PRO A 38 21.57 6.35 37.93
C PRO A 38 21.99 7.40 38.98
N PRO A 39 23.30 7.60 39.22
CA PRO A 39 23.82 8.55 40.21
C PRO A 39 23.34 10.01 40.03
N SER A 40 22.76 10.33 38.88
CA SER A 40 22.18 11.63 38.52
C SER A 40 20.78 11.87 39.08
N GLY A 41 20.11 10.87 39.69
CA GLY A 41 18.77 11.03 40.29
C GLY A 41 17.60 11.01 39.29
N HIS A 42 17.85 10.65 38.03
CA HIS A 42 16.82 10.48 36.99
C HIS A 42 16.33 9.04 36.94
N ASN A 43 15.06 8.79 36.59
CA ASN A 43 14.53 7.44 36.35
C ASN A 43 14.51 7.15 34.83
N PHE A 44 15.08 6.03 34.39
CA PHE A 44 15.12 5.66 32.96
C PHE A 44 14.03 4.67 32.53
N ASN A 45 12.97 4.51 33.34
CA ASN A 45 11.88 3.56 33.09
C ASN A 45 12.36 2.13 32.74
N TYR A 46 13.53 1.78 33.28
CA TYR A 46 14.33 0.63 32.91
C TYR A 46 13.78 -0.70 33.46
N THR A 47 12.86 -0.63 34.41
CA THR A 47 12.33 -1.78 35.13
C THR A 47 10.92 -2.12 34.68
N ALA A 48 10.70 -3.39 34.37
CA ALA A 48 9.41 -4.05 34.28
C ALA A 48 9.15 -4.90 35.53
N GLU A 49 8.02 -5.61 35.56
CA GLU A 49 7.65 -6.54 36.64
C GLU A 49 8.74 -7.59 36.93
N PHE A 50 9.39 -8.12 35.87
CA PHE A 50 10.46 -9.13 35.95
C PHE A 50 11.89 -8.54 35.95
N GLY A 51 12.03 -7.28 36.36
CA GLY A 51 13.31 -6.59 36.44
C GLY A 51 13.64 -5.83 35.16
N GLY A 52 14.90 -5.88 34.70
CA GLY A 52 15.35 -5.11 33.52
C GLY A 52 16.16 -5.94 32.53
N PRO A 53 16.28 -5.50 31.27
CA PRO A 53 16.91 -6.25 30.20
C PRO A 53 18.38 -6.59 30.49
N LYS A 54 18.89 -7.69 29.92
CA LYS A 54 20.24 -8.21 30.17
C LYS A 54 21.07 -8.33 28.88
N ASP A 55 22.38 -8.20 29.04
CA ASP A 55 23.33 -8.56 27.99
C ASP A 55 23.23 -10.08 27.70
N ILE A 56 23.53 -10.51 26.47
CA ILE A 56 23.40 -11.93 26.03
C ILE A 56 24.06 -12.95 26.97
N ARG A 57 25.15 -12.60 27.68
CA ARG A 57 25.84 -13.48 28.64
C ARG A 57 25.50 -13.24 30.12
N ARG A 58 24.56 -12.35 30.42
CA ARG A 58 24.11 -12.03 31.80
C ARG A 58 22.68 -12.47 32.08
N PHE A 59 22.25 -13.52 31.40
CA PHE A 59 20.92 -14.09 31.53
C PHE A 59 20.64 -14.71 32.91
N PHE A 60 19.36 -14.92 33.17
CA PHE A 60 18.85 -15.70 34.29
C PHE A 60 17.98 -16.82 33.72
N ARG A 61 18.11 -18.03 34.27
CA ARG A 61 17.33 -19.20 33.84
C ARG A 61 17.07 -20.15 35.01
N TRP A 62 16.09 -21.03 34.84
CA TRP A 62 15.93 -22.19 35.73
C TRP A 62 17.02 -23.23 35.50
N ASN A 63 17.48 -23.87 36.57
CA ASN A 63 18.42 -24.99 36.49
C ASN A 63 17.86 -26.29 37.09
N ILE A 64 16.55 -26.33 37.34
CA ILE A 64 15.81 -27.51 37.77
C ILE A 64 14.91 -27.95 36.59
N PRO A 65 15.03 -29.20 36.10
CA PRO A 65 14.30 -29.65 34.92
C PRO A 65 12.84 -30.08 35.19
N GLN A 66 12.46 -30.26 36.46
CA GLN A 66 11.13 -30.73 36.86
C GLN A 66 10.53 -29.75 37.87
N LEU A 67 9.43 -29.11 37.48
CA LEU A 67 8.71 -28.11 38.25
C LEU A 67 7.26 -28.57 38.48
N VAL A 68 6.65 -28.16 39.59
CA VAL A 68 5.27 -28.51 39.95
C VAL A 68 4.42 -27.25 40.06
N TYR A 69 3.22 -27.28 39.48
CA TYR A 69 2.24 -26.20 39.63
C TYR A 69 0.90 -26.72 40.13
N SER A 70 0.14 -25.84 40.78
CA SER A 70 -1.17 -26.14 41.36
C SER A 70 -2.09 -24.91 41.34
N PHE A 71 -3.39 -25.14 41.47
CA PHE A 71 -4.41 -24.09 41.60
C PHE A 71 -4.89 -23.99 43.05
N ASP A 72 -5.15 -22.79 43.52
CA ASP A 72 -5.82 -22.54 44.80
C ASP A 72 -7.35 -22.64 44.65
N ALA A 73 -8.04 -22.93 45.76
CA ALA A 73 -9.50 -23.02 45.79
C ALA A 73 -10.18 -21.74 45.28
N SER A 74 -9.60 -20.57 45.51
CA SER A 74 -10.10 -19.29 45.00
C SER A 74 -10.18 -19.25 43.48
N PHE A 75 -9.19 -19.79 42.78
CA PHE A 75 -9.16 -19.84 41.31
C PHE A 75 -10.27 -20.75 40.78
N VAL A 76 -10.37 -21.96 41.34
CA VAL A 76 -11.39 -22.94 40.93
C VAL A 76 -12.80 -22.40 41.18
N THR A 77 -13.01 -21.67 42.28
CA THR A 77 -14.32 -21.10 42.62
C THR A 77 -14.76 -20.00 41.64
N TYR A 78 -13.82 -19.22 41.09
CA TYR A 78 -14.13 -18.09 40.22
C TYR A 78 -14.10 -18.46 38.72
N PHE A 79 -13.09 -19.21 38.30
CA PHE A 79 -12.86 -19.57 36.88
C PHE A 79 -13.39 -20.97 36.50
N GLY A 80 -13.75 -21.80 37.49
CA GLY A 80 -14.30 -23.13 37.24
C GLY A 80 -13.31 -24.11 36.63
N LEU A 81 -13.83 -25.26 36.19
CA LEU A 81 -13.07 -26.30 35.49
C LEU A 81 -12.56 -25.83 34.12
N GLU A 82 -13.34 -24.99 33.43
CA GLU A 82 -12.98 -24.46 32.11
C GLU A 82 -11.79 -23.50 32.18
N GLY A 83 -11.72 -22.63 33.19
CA GLY A 83 -10.54 -21.79 33.37
C GLY A 83 -9.31 -22.55 33.86
N LEU A 84 -9.50 -23.64 34.62
CA LEU A 84 -8.41 -24.56 34.96
C LEU A 84 -7.83 -25.20 33.68
N ALA A 85 -8.70 -25.69 32.79
CA ALA A 85 -8.30 -26.25 31.50
C ALA A 85 -7.57 -25.21 30.64
N ALA A 86 -8.07 -23.98 30.57
CA ALA A 86 -7.45 -22.89 29.80
C ALA A 86 -6.01 -22.58 30.26
N VAL A 87 -5.77 -22.50 31.57
CA VAL A 87 -4.43 -22.26 32.12
C VAL A 87 -3.55 -23.49 31.96
N GLN A 88 -4.08 -24.71 32.16
CA GLN A 88 -3.34 -25.94 31.95
C GLN A 88 -2.83 -26.07 30.50
N GLU A 89 -3.64 -25.68 29.51
CA GLU A 89 -3.24 -25.68 28.10
C GLU A 89 -1.98 -24.83 27.85
N SER A 90 -1.79 -23.72 28.59
CA SER A 90 -0.57 -22.91 28.51
C SER A 90 0.69 -23.64 29.00
N PHE A 91 0.57 -24.45 30.05
CA PHE A 91 1.66 -25.30 30.53
C PHE A 91 1.95 -26.45 29.58
N ASP A 92 0.91 -27.03 28.97
CA ASP A 92 1.05 -28.10 27.99
C ASP A 92 1.78 -27.61 26.73
N VAL A 93 1.49 -26.38 26.27
CA VAL A 93 2.25 -25.72 25.20
C VAL A 93 3.75 -25.62 25.56
N ILE A 94 4.11 -25.19 26.77
CA ILE A 94 5.52 -25.12 27.17
C ILE A 94 6.15 -26.51 27.34
N ASN A 95 5.41 -27.49 27.85
CA ASN A 95 5.88 -28.87 27.99
C ASN A 95 6.20 -29.51 26.64
N ASP A 96 5.31 -29.32 25.65
CA ASP A 96 5.50 -29.76 24.27
C ASP A 96 6.72 -29.08 23.63
N PHE A 97 6.89 -27.77 23.87
CA PHE A 97 8.05 -27.03 23.36
C PHE A 97 9.38 -27.66 23.76
N PHE A 98 9.53 -28.11 25.01
CA PHE A 98 10.78 -28.71 25.50
C PHE A 98 10.96 -30.17 25.09
N HIS A 99 9.88 -30.89 24.76
CA HIS A 99 9.93 -32.29 24.37
C HIS A 99 8.65 -32.72 23.65
N ASN A 100 8.79 -33.16 22.39
CA ASN A 100 7.71 -33.69 21.58
C ASN A 100 8.20 -34.84 20.67
N GLU A 101 7.39 -35.22 19.70
CA GLU A 101 7.67 -36.33 18.77
C GLU A 101 8.83 -36.04 17.80
N ASP A 102 9.08 -34.76 17.49
CA ASP A 102 10.07 -34.32 16.50
C ASP A 102 11.47 -34.13 17.11
N TYR A 103 11.52 -33.61 18.35
CA TYR A 103 12.76 -33.35 19.05
C TYR A 103 12.59 -33.44 20.57
N SER A 104 13.70 -33.72 21.24
CA SER A 104 13.78 -33.76 22.70
C SER A 104 14.89 -32.81 23.16
N GLY A 105 14.50 -31.80 23.92
CA GLY A 105 15.41 -30.79 24.46
C GLY A 105 15.82 -29.69 23.47
N MET A 106 16.27 -28.56 24.00
CA MET A 106 16.65 -27.38 23.23
C MET A 106 17.87 -27.57 22.33
N SER A 107 18.75 -28.50 22.68
CA SER A 107 19.91 -28.88 21.88
C SER A 107 19.50 -29.68 20.64
N GLY A 108 18.38 -30.40 20.70
CA GLY A 108 17.77 -31.10 19.58
C GLY A 108 16.89 -30.19 18.69
N LEU A 109 16.43 -29.05 19.21
CA LEU A 109 15.59 -28.10 18.47
C LEU A 109 16.35 -27.43 17.32
N ASP A 110 15.86 -27.57 16.10
CA ASP A 110 16.28 -26.80 14.93
C ASP A 110 15.14 -25.85 14.51
N LEU A 111 15.37 -24.55 14.66
CA LEU A 111 14.38 -23.49 14.41
C LEU A 111 13.93 -23.45 12.93
N ALA A 112 14.87 -23.80 12.04
CA ALA A 112 14.72 -24.22 10.65
C ALA A 112 13.67 -25.31 10.44
N ARG A 113 14.10 -26.50 10.83
CA ARG A 113 13.46 -27.78 10.52
C ARG A 113 12.14 -27.96 11.25
N HIS A 114 12.04 -27.48 12.49
CA HIS A 114 10.87 -27.67 13.35
C HIS A 114 9.85 -26.54 13.24
N GLY A 115 9.96 -25.70 12.21
CA GLY A 115 8.88 -24.83 11.78
C GLY A 115 8.73 -23.51 12.53
N PHE A 116 9.74 -23.08 13.27
CA PHE A 116 9.74 -21.77 13.89
C PHE A 116 10.14 -20.66 12.90
N ALA A 117 10.90 -20.97 11.84
CA ALA A 117 11.43 -19.96 10.90
C ALA A 117 10.43 -19.12 10.11
N GLY A 118 9.20 -19.59 9.94
CA GLY A 118 8.11 -18.77 9.42
C GLY A 118 7.23 -18.16 10.51
N ASN A 119 7.40 -18.59 11.77
CA ASN A 119 6.44 -18.39 12.84
C ASN A 119 6.58 -17.03 13.53
N HIS A 120 6.42 -15.96 12.75
CA HIS A 120 6.61 -14.59 13.20
C HIS A 120 5.39 -14.01 13.94
N ALA A 121 4.21 -14.61 13.79
CA ALA A 121 3.00 -14.21 14.51
C ALA A 121 2.09 -15.43 14.67
N THR A 122 1.61 -15.66 15.90
CA THR A 122 0.76 -16.79 16.30
C THR A 122 -0.57 -16.35 16.92
N TYR A 123 -0.87 -15.05 16.90
CA TYR A 123 -2.12 -14.52 17.45
C TYR A 123 -3.25 -14.46 16.43
N TRP A 124 -4.49 -14.64 16.87
CA TRP A 124 -5.71 -14.34 16.13
C TRP A 124 -6.64 -13.42 16.90
N GLU A 125 -7.59 -12.85 16.17
CA GLU A 125 -8.60 -11.95 16.73
C GLU A 125 -9.99 -12.58 16.60
N ASN A 126 -10.68 -12.69 17.73
CA ASN A 126 -12.10 -13.00 17.79
C ASN A 126 -12.87 -11.69 17.98
N THR A 127 -13.59 -11.28 16.94
CA THR A 127 -14.32 -10.01 16.90
C THR A 127 -15.45 -9.93 17.93
N THR A 128 -16.06 -11.08 18.28
CA THR A 128 -17.11 -11.14 19.31
C THR A 128 -16.51 -10.91 20.69
N ALA A 129 -15.36 -11.54 20.98
CA ALA A 129 -14.63 -11.33 22.24
C ALA A 129 -14.11 -9.89 22.35
N ARG A 130 -13.61 -9.32 21.25
CA ARG A 130 -13.14 -7.93 21.20
C ARG A 130 -14.25 -6.94 21.50
N ASN A 131 -15.41 -7.09 20.86
CA ASN A 131 -16.55 -6.20 21.08
C ASN A 131 -17.10 -6.30 22.52
N ARG A 132 -16.87 -7.45 23.18
CA ARG A 132 -17.21 -7.68 24.60
C ARG A 132 -16.08 -7.34 25.57
N GLN A 133 -14.96 -6.80 25.08
CA GLN A 133 -13.80 -6.46 25.90
C GLN A 133 -13.25 -7.63 26.73
N ILE A 134 -13.16 -8.81 26.10
CA ILE A 134 -12.69 -10.05 26.75
C ILE A 134 -11.18 -10.25 26.56
N ILE A 135 -10.50 -10.61 27.64
CA ILE A 135 -9.08 -10.96 27.73
C ILE A 135 -8.97 -12.47 27.85
N ASP A 136 -8.16 -13.07 26.98
CA ASP A 136 -7.92 -14.51 26.99
C ASP A 136 -6.93 -14.92 28.09
N ILE A 137 -7.42 -15.68 29.09
CA ILE A 137 -6.62 -16.09 30.24
C ILE A 137 -5.52 -17.10 29.88
N ARG A 138 -5.76 -17.96 28.87
CA ARG A 138 -4.76 -18.93 28.38
C ARG A 138 -3.53 -18.21 27.83
N SER A 139 -3.73 -17.23 26.94
CA SER A 139 -2.67 -16.46 26.31
C SER A 139 -1.89 -15.64 27.32
N LEU A 140 -2.59 -15.04 28.30
CA LEU A 140 -1.95 -14.33 29.40
C LEU A 140 -1.04 -15.25 30.23
N ALA A 141 -1.56 -16.42 30.63
CA ALA A 141 -0.77 -17.42 31.36
C ALA A 141 0.44 -17.91 30.55
N LEU A 142 0.28 -18.10 29.24
CA LEU A 142 1.39 -18.47 28.34
C LEU A 142 2.49 -17.39 28.31
N GLY A 143 2.12 -16.12 28.13
CA GLY A 143 3.06 -15.00 28.20
C GLY A 143 3.77 -14.90 29.55
N MET A 144 3.03 -15.13 30.64
CA MET A 144 3.58 -15.16 31.99
C MET A 144 4.62 -16.29 32.15
N LEU A 145 4.36 -17.48 31.60
CA LEU A 145 5.30 -18.61 31.59
C LEU A 145 6.59 -18.27 30.84
N VAL A 146 6.48 -17.72 29.63
CA VAL A 146 7.64 -17.37 28.80
C VAL A 146 8.53 -16.34 29.52
N ASN A 147 7.92 -15.35 30.18
CA ASN A 147 8.65 -14.41 31.03
C ASN A 147 9.34 -15.10 32.22
N GLN A 148 8.65 -16.01 32.91
CA GLN A 148 9.18 -16.74 34.06
C GLN A 148 10.34 -17.68 33.69
N LEU A 149 10.48 -18.04 32.41
CA LEU A 149 11.60 -18.79 31.86
C LEU A 149 12.84 -17.92 31.53
N GLY A 150 12.73 -16.58 31.65
CA GLY A 150 13.86 -15.65 31.54
C GLY A 150 13.85 -14.73 30.32
N LEU A 151 12.81 -14.78 29.49
CA LEU A 151 12.64 -13.84 28.37
C LEU A 151 11.85 -12.59 28.80
N GLY A 152 12.00 -11.51 28.06
CA GLY A 152 11.20 -10.30 28.23
C GLY A 152 10.62 -9.81 26.92
N ASN A 153 9.84 -8.74 27.00
CA ASN A 153 9.27 -8.10 25.83
C ASN A 153 10.39 -7.57 24.89
N PRO A 154 10.61 -8.18 23.72
CA PRO A 154 11.63 -7.74 22.79
C PRO A 154 11.26 -6.44 22.08
N HIS A 155 9.99 -6.03 22.14
CA HIS A 155 9.53 -4.81 21.50
C HIS A 155 9.68 -3.58 22.39
N ARG A 156 9.62 -3.72 23.72
CA ARG A 156 9.79 -2.63 24.71
C ARG A 156 11.24 -2.41 25.14
N HIS A 157 12.04 -3.46 25.06
CA HIS A 157 13.41 -3.45 25.54
C HIS A 157 14.39 -3.70 24.41
N ALA A 158 14.06 -3.34 23.17
CA ALA A 158 15.01 -3.43 22.07
C ALA A 158 16.16 -2.44 22.28
N PHE A 159 15.85 -1.25 22.80
CA PHE A 159 16.79 -0.19 23.09
C PHE A 159 16.62 0.29 24.53
N SER A 160 17.71 0.40 25.28
CA SER A 160 17.64 0.86 26.67
C SER A 160 18.71 1.89 26.99
N ILE A 161 18.33 2.89 27.80
CA ILE A 161 19.24 3.92 28.29
C ILE A 161 20.17 3.30 29.35
N THR A 162 21.47 3.41 29.13
CA THR A 162 22.52 2.94 30.06
C THR A 162 23.17 4.07 30.86
N GLY A 163 22.90 5.33 30.48
CA GLY A 163 23.37 6.50 31.19
C GLY A 163 23.10 7.79 30.44
N VAL A 164 23.25 8.90 31.16
CA VAL A 164 23.15 10.26 30.60
C VAL A 164 24.36 11.08 31.05
N ARG A 165 24.86 11.94 30.18
CA ARG A 165 25.89 12.93 30.52
C ARG A 165 25.58 14.27 29.88
N THR A 166 26.07 15.37 30.45
CA THR A 166 26.04 16.68 29.79
C THR A 166 27.20 16.82 28.81
N ASN A 167 27.06 17.68 27.81
CA ASN A 167 28.19 18.13 27.00
C ASN A 167 29.14 19.03 27.82
N GLN A 168 30.34 19.32 27.31
CA GLN A 168 31.37 20.10 28.01
C GLN A 168 30.91 21.51 28.43
N THR A 169 29.91 22.08 27.75
CA THR A 169 29.34 23.40 28.05
C THR A 169 28.04 23.34 28.85
N SER A 170 27.63 22.16 29.33
CA SER A 170 26.38 21.93 30.09
C SER A 170 25.12 22.52 29.44
N SER A 171 25.07 22.50 28.11
CA SER A 171 23.96 23.02 27.28
C SER A 171 23.17 21.92 26.56
N ARG A 172 23.65 20.67 26.56
CA ARG A 172 22.97 19.51 25.95
C ARG A 172 23.14 18.25 26.81
N LEU A 173 22.11 17.40 26.83
CA LEU A 173 22.14 16.06 27.39
C LEU A 173 22.48 15.05 26.29
N ILE A 174 23.34 14.10 26.60
CA ILE A 174 23.76 13.00 25.72
C ILE A 174 23.40 11.70 26.42
N PHE A 175 22.46 10.96 25.82
CA PHE A 175 22.05 9.64 26.29
C PHE A 175 22.93 8.56 25.66
N SER A 176 23.35 7.60 26.48
CA SER A 176 24.00 6.37 26.04
C SER A 176 22.93 5.29 25.91
N VAL A 177 22.69 4.79 24.70
CA VAL A 177 21.68 3.76 24.40
C VAL A 177 22.39 2.47 23.98
N LEU A 178 21.91 1.33 24.47
CA LEU A 178 22.39 0.00 24.08
C LEU A 178 21.25 -0.80 23.47
N GLN A 179 21.57 -1.60 22.46
CA GLN A 179 20.63 -2.55 21.85
C GLN A 179 20.65 -3.85 22.67
N ARG A 180 19.48 -4.30 23.12
CA ARG A 180 19.31 -5.40 24.08
C ARG A 180 18.59 -6.62 23.48
N ASN A 181 18.21 -6.53 22.20
CA ASN A 181 17.70 -7.63 21.42
C ASN A 181 18.84 -8.41 20.76
N TYR A 182 18.72 -9.73 20.78
CA TYR A 182 19.71 -10.63 20.19
C TYR A 182 19.08 -11.56 19.16
N ASP A 183 19.81 -11.83 18.08
CA ASP A 183 19.36 -12.79 17.07
C ASP A 183 19.42 -14.22 17.64
N PRO A 184 18.31 -14.97 17.69
CA PRO A 184 18.23 -16.40 17.98
C PRO A 184 19.20 -17.37 17.30
N VAL A 185 19.83 -16.99 16.19
CA VAL A 185 20.79 -17.85 15.49
C VAL A 185 22.22 -17.38 15.73
N THR A 186 22.52 -16.12 15.43
CA THR A 186 23.89 -15.58 15.56
C THR A 186 24.22 -15.10 16.97
N HIS A 187 23.21 -14.76 17.77
CA HIS A 187 23.30 -14.12 19.09
C HIS A 187 23.95 -12.73 19.06
N GLU A 188 24.05 -12.12 17.89
CA GLU A 188 24.49 -10.74 17.72
C GLU A 188 23.33 -9.77 18.02
N GLU A 189 23.67 -8.55 18.41
CA GLU A 189 22.68 -7.50 18.67
C GLU A 189 21.91 -7.17 17.39
N THR A 190 20.57 -7.10 17.49
CA THR A 190 19.66 -6.86 16.36
C THR A 190 18.50 -5.94 16.74
N ASN A 191 18.04 -5.10 15.81
CA ASN A 191 16.85 -4.27 15.98
C ASN A 191 15.66 -4.74 15.14
N ILE A 192 15.73 -5.98 14.66
CA ILE A 192 14.65 -6.63 13.95
C ILE A 192 14.03 -7.63 14.92
N VAL A 193 12.71 -7.71 15.04
CA VAL A 193 12.00 -8.70 15.86
C VAL A 193 10.95 -9.35 14.98
N ASN A 194 10.94 -10.69 14.89
CA ASN A 194 10.02 -11.44 14.03
C ASN A 194 9.90 -10.91 12.58
N GLY A 195 11.03 -10.46 12.01
CA GLY A 195 11.08 -9.91 10.64
C GLY A 195 10.70 -8.43 10.51
N VAL A 196 10.26 -7.78 11.59
CA VAL A 196 9.92 -6.35 11.63
C VAL A 196 11.08 -5.54 12.19
N LYS A 197 11.44 -4.44 11.54
CA LYS A 197 12.50 -3.54 12.01
C LYS A 197 11.95 -2.47 12.95
N TYR A 198 12.61 -2.27 14.08
CA TYR A 198 12.30 -1.27 15.09
C TYR A 198 13.35 -0.16 15.12
N SER A 199 12.88 1.05 15.40
CA SER A 199 13.69 2.22 15.76
C SER A 199 13.26 2.72 17.13
N TYR A 200 13.95 3.71 17.69
CA TYR A 200 13.61 4.28 19.00
C TYR A 200 13.55 5.80 18.96
N ARG A 201 12.82 6.37 19.91
CA ARG A 201 12.76 7.82 20.17
C ARG A 201 12.80 8.10 21.67
N LEU A 202 13.30 9.27 22.05
CA LEU A 202 13.35 9.68 23.45
C LEU A 202 11.99 10.22 23.90
N VAL A 203 11.43 9.63 24.95
CA VAL A 203 10.24 10.12 25.66
C VAL A 203 10.66 10.58 27.05
N HIS A 204 10.12 11.71 27.53
CA HIS A 204 10.44 12.25 28.86
C HIS A 204 9.32 13.13 29.40
N ASP A 205 9.33 13.38 30.71
CA ASP A 205 8.36 14.23 31.41
C ASP A 205 8.80 15.68 31.63
N ALA A 206 9.94 16.12 31.06
CA ALA A 206 10.39 17.50 31.22
C ALA A 206 9.34 18.53 30.77
N ALA A 207 9.10 19.53 31.62
CA ALA A 207 8.29 20.70 31.27
C ALA A 207 8.96 21.52 30.14
N THR A 208 8.15 22.13 29.27
CA THR A 208 8.62 23.07 28.25
C THR A 208 9.26 24.30 28.88
N ASN A 209 10.58 24.28 29.00
CA ASN A 209 11.37 25.41 29.49
C ASN A 209 11.85 26.27 28.30
N SER A 210 11.97 27.58 28.55
CA SER A 210 12.43 28.58 27.59
C SER A 210 13.67 28.17 26.77
N VAL A 211 13.72 28.59 25.51
CA VAL A 211 14.82 28.30 24.57
C VAL A 211 16.18 28.62 25.19
N GLY A 212 17.06 27.61 25.30
CA GLY A 212 18.44 27.75 25.76
C GLY A 212 18.75 27.19 27.16
N THR A 213 17.75 26.74 27.92
CA THR A 213 17.95 26.06 29.22
C THR A 213 17.82 24.54 29.05
N LEU A 214 18.70 23.77 29.69
CA LEU A 214 18.58 22.31 29.72
C LEU A 214 17.25 21.88 30.35
N PRO A 215 16.43 21.05 29.68
CA PRO A 215 15.19 20.52 30.25
C PRO A 215 15.51 19.64 31.47
N ALA A 216 14.87 19.92 32.60
CA ALA A 216 14.90 19.04 33.76
C ALA A 216 13.79 17.99 33.59
N PHE A 217 14.17 16.73 33.44
CA PHE A 217 13.25 15.58 33.42
C PHE A 217 13.43 14.76 34.69
N THR A 218 12.34 14.17 35.19
CA THR A 218 12.35 13.20 36.29
C THR A 218 12.38 11.78 35.74
N ILE A 219 11.67 11.51 34.64
CA ILE A 219 11.59 10.20 34.00
C ILE A 219 11.87 10.32 32.49
N ALA A 220 12.66 9.41 31.93
CA ALA A 220 12.89 9.30 30.49
C ALA A 220 12.94 7.84 30.03
N ASP A 221 12.63 7.59 28.76
CA ASP A 221 12.70 6.26 28.15
C ASP A 221 13.07 6.34 26.66
N MET A 222 13.56 5.24 26.10
CA MET A 222 13.73 5.05 24.66
C MET A 222 12.58 4.20 24.16
N GLU A 223 11.48 4.84 23.78
CA GLU A 223 10.32 4.15 23.21
C GLU A 223 10.65 3.63 21.82
N GLU A 224 10.42 2.34 21.63
CA GLU A 224 10.44 1.69 20.33
C GLU A 224 9.23 2.08 19.48
N PHE A 225 9.47 2.21 18.18
CA PHE A 225 8.41 2.36 17.20
C PHE A 225 8.79 1.68 15.89
N THR A 226 7.78 1.36 15.10
CA THR A 226 7.93 0.86 13.74
C THR A 226 6.81 1.39 12.86
N THR A 227 7.10 1.61 11.58
CA THR A 227 6.08 1.96 10.58
C THR A 227 5.51 0.70 9.89
N ASP A 228 5.99 -0.47 10.27
CA ASP A 228 5.51 -1.74 9.75
C ASP A 228 4.12 -2.05 10.34
N THR A 229 3.16 -2.32 9.46
CA THR A 229 1.76 -2.61 9.82
C THR A 229 1.40 -4.07 9.59
N SER A 230 2.38 -4.93 9.28
CA SER A 230 2.18 -6.36 9.13
C SER A 230 1.77 -7.02 10.46
N ALA A 231 1.18 -8.21 10.36
CA ALA A 231 0.83 -9.02 11.53
C ALA A 231 2.05 -9.43 12.38
N ALA A 232 3.27 -9.35 11.85
CA ALA A 232 4.48 -9.66 12.60
C ALA A 232 4.89 -8.54 13.59
N ALA A 233 4.37 -7.32 13.43
CA ALA A 233 4.68 -6.22 14.32
C ALA A 233 4.02 -6.43 15.69
N TRP A 234 4.82 -6.35 16.76
CA TRP A 234 4.41 -6.44 18.17
C TRP A 234 3.88 -7.82 18.58
N SER A 235 4.28 -8.87 17.86
CA SER A 235 3.71 -10.22 17.88
C SER A 235 4.27 -11.20 18.92
N SER A 236 5.19 -10.76 19.79
CA SER A 236 5.96 -11.68 20.66
C SER A 236 5.08 -12.21 21.80
N VAL A 237 5.18 -13.50 22.12
CA VAL A 237 4.47 -14.08 23.27
C VAL A 237 5.03 -13.54 24.59
N ALA A 238 6.35 -13.31 24.66
CA ALA A 238 6.97 -12.68 25.83
C ALA A 238 6.52 -11.23 26.08
N ALA A 239 5.85 -10.59 25.11
CA ALA A 239 5.31 -9.24 25.24
C ALA A 239 3.88 -9.19 25.81
N ILE A 240 3.19 -10.33 25.95
CA ILE A 240 1.79 -10.38 26.40
C ILE A 240 1.58 -9.71 27.77
N PRO A 241 2.39 -9.97 28.82
CA PRO A 241 2.16 -9.36 30.13
C PRO A 241 2.28 -7.83 30.15
N ASP A 242 3.05 -7.26 29.21
CA ASP A 242 3.21 -5.81 29.06
C ASP A 242 1.99 -5.12 28.41
N ALA A 243 0.95 -5.87 28.02
CA ALA A 243 -0.32 -5.33 27.55
C ALA A 243 -1.10 -4.57 28.65
N PHE A 244 -0.83 -4.90 29.91
CA PHE A 244 -1.54 -4.36 31.07
C PHE A 244 -0.71 -3.25 31.71
N TYR A 245 -0.94 -2.03 31.23
CA TYR A 245 -0.22 -0.84 31.68
C TYR A 245 -0.57 -0.50 33.13
N GLY A 246 0.40 -0.65 34.03
CA GLY A 246 0.21 -0.30 35.44
C GLY A 246 1.42 0.30 36.15
N SER A 247 2.61 0.34 35.52
CA SER A 247 3.85 0.76 36.20
C SER A 247 4.65 1.86 35.51
N THR A 248 4.29 2.28 34.30
CA THR A 248 5.02 3.36 33.59
C THR A 248 4.34 4.71 33.79
N ALA A 249 5.07 5.67 34.35
CA ALA A 249 4.59 7.05 34.56
C ALA A 249 4.70 7.95 33.31
N LEU A 250 5.12 7.39 32.16
CA LEU A 250 5.22 8.07 30.86
C LEU A 250 4.19 7.54 29.87
N TYR A 251 3.60 8.42 29.07
CA TYR A 251 2.69 8.07 27.98
C TYR A 251 3.48 7.58 26.76
N TRP A 252 3.24 6.34 26.34
CA TRP A 252 3.73 5.80 25.08
C TRP A 252 2.73 6.14 23.96
N THR A 253 3.18 6.41 22.73
CA THR A 253 2.23 6.58 21.60
C THR A 253 1.92 5.26 20.91
N ASP A 254 2.83 4.28 20.97
CA ASP A 254 2.63 2.96 20.39
C ASP A 254 2.53 1.89 21.50
N THR A 255 1.66 0.90 21.32
CA THR A 255 1.48 -0.20 22.28
C THR A 255 2.58 -1.25 22.09
N PRO A 256 3.29 -1.73 23.14
CA PRO A 256 4.47 -2.57 22.97
C PRO A 256 4.13 -4.06 22.80
N THR A 257 2.90 -4.39 22.39
CA THR A 257 2.40 -5.75 22.16
C THR A 257 1.11 -5.74 21.34
N ARG A 258 0.84 -6.81 20.58
CA ARG A 258 -0.44 -7.04 19.90
C ARG A 258 -1.54 -7.60 20.79
N PHE A 259 -1.19 -8.12 21.97
CA PHE A 259 -2.19 -8.69 22.86
C PHE A 259 -3.15 -7.60 23.35
N ASN A 260 -4.45 -7.80 23.11
CA ASN A 260 -5.52 -6.88 23.42
C ASN A 260 -6.84 -7.66 23.55
N PHE A 261 -7.96 -6.99 23.80
CA PHE A 261 -9.30 -7.57 23.82
C PHE A 261 -9.60 -8.40 22.57
N GLY A 262 -10.08 -9.61 22.78
CA GLY A 262 -10.39 -10.59 21.73
C GLY A 262 -9.18 -11.18 21.03
N VAL A 263 -7.95 -10.82 21.40
CA VAL A 263 -6.73 -11.40 20.84
C VAL A 263 -6.31 -12.61 21.67
N TYR A 264 -5.98 -13.72 21.01
CA TYR A 264 -5.49 -14.93 21.64
C TYR A 264 -4.37 -15.55 20.81
N TYR A 265 -3.47 -16.28 21.46
CA TYR A 265 -2.29 -16.91 20.85
C TYR A 265 -2.47 -18.42 20.78
N ASP A 266 -2.29 -18.97 19.57
CA ASP A 266 -2.50 -20.41 19.35
C ASP A 266 -1.56 -20.99 18.28
N GLY A 267 -1.29 -22.29 18.39
CA GLY A 267 -0.42 -23.03 17.48
C GLY A 267 -1.01 -23.24 16.08
N ALA A 268 -2.34 -23.13 15.92
CA ALA A 268 -3.01 -23.26 14.63
C ALA A 268 -2.57 -22.21 13.60
N ASN A 269 -2.04 -21.07 14.04
CA ASN A 269 -1.55 -19.99 13.18
C ASN A 269 -0.06 -20.00 12.91
N ALA A 270 0.64 -21.01 13.41
CA ALA A 270 2.04 -21.11 13.10
C ALA A 270 2.25 -21.24 11.58
N MET A 271 2.93 -20.28 10.97
CA MET A 271 3.36 -20.36 9.57
C MET A 271 4.42 -21.47 9.49
N GLY A 272 3.92 -22.70 9.41
CA GLY A 272 4.65 -23.90 9.75
C GLY A 272 5.81 -24.19 8.80
N GLY A 273 6.82 -24.85 9.35
CA GLY A 273 7.88 -25.49 8.57
C GLY A 273 7.34 -26.52 7.60
N GLN A 274 8.25 -27.29 6.98
CA GLN A 274 7.99 -28.12 5.81
C GLN A 274 6.79 -29.12 5.93
N TYR A 275 6.22 -29.38 7.11
CA TYR A 275 5.16 -30.38 7.31
C TYR A 275 3.92 -30.02 8.17
N GLN A 276 3.86 -28.92 8.96
CA GLN A 276 2.61 -28.40 9.61
C GLN A 276 2.86 -27.15 10.52
N PRO A 277 1.85 -26.28 10.75
CA PRO A 277 1.79 -25.33 11.88
C PRO A 277 1.91 -26.10 13.20
N ARG A 278 2.88 -25.78 14.08
CA ARG A 278 3.12 -26.61 15.28
C ARG A 278 2.97 -25.94 16.63
N HIS A 279 3.24 -24.63 16.79
CA HIS A 279 3.43 -24.09 18.14
C HIS A 279 3.00 -22.63 18.29
N ALA A 280 2.44 -22.29 19.44
CA ALA A 280 1.98 -20.94 19.77
C ALA A 280 3.12 -19.94 20.03
N LEU A 281 4.37 -20.40 20.16
CA LEU A 281 5.54 -19.55 20.43
C LEU A 281 6.07 -18.98 19.12
N THR A 282 6.34 -17.68 19.12
CA THR A 282 6.92 -17.02 17.95
C THR A 282 8.41 -17.30 17.83
N TYR A 283 8.95 -16.96 16.66
CA TYR A 283 10.32 -17.25 16.27
C TYR A 283 11.30 -16.66 17.28
N ASP A 284 11.20 -15.40 17.67
CA ASP A 284 12.01 -14.81 18.76
C ASP A 284 11.97 -15.62 20.08
N ASP A 285 10.78 -15.99 20.58
CA ASP A 285 10.61 -16.69 21.85
C ASP A 285 11.27 -18.07 21.84
N ALA A 286 11.00 -18.86 20.80
CA ALA A 286 11.61 -20.18 20.63
C ALA A 286 13.13 -20.10 20.51
N GLY A 287 13.62 -19.03 19.90
CA GLY A 287 15.03 -18.71 19.79
C GLY A 287 15.70 -18.39 21.12
N GLY A 288 15.09 -17.50 21.90
CA GLY A 288 15.60 -17.09 23.20
C GLY A 288 15.61 -18.25 24.21
N LEU A 289 14.53 -19.04 24.27
CA LEU A 289 14.47 -20.22 25.12
C LEU A 289 15.49 -21.28 24.70
N LYS A 290 15.70 -21.47 23.39
CA LYS A 290 16.77 -22.34 22.89
C LYS A 290 18.14 -21.86 23.37
N TYR A 291 18.44 -20.57 23.24
CA TYR A 291 19.69 -20.00 23.71
C TYR A 291 19.89 -20.22 25.21
N LEU A 292 18.86 -19.92 26.02
CA LEU A 292 18.90 -20.06 27.47
C LEU A 292 19.14 -21.50 27.91
N TYR A 293 18.45 -22.47 27.33
CA TYR A 293 18.39 -23.82 27.89
C TYR A 293 19.20 -24.87 27.14
N ALA A 294 19.77 -24.56 25.97
CA ALA A 294 20.63 -25.50 25.25
C ALA A 294 21.87 -25.91 26.05
N SER A 295 22.29 -27.17 25.88
CA SER A 295 23.39 -27.77 26.64
C SER A 295 24.77 -27.20 26.28
N ASN A 296 24.86 -26.37 25.24
CA ASN A 296 26.07 -25.66 24.84
C ASN A 296 26.21 -24.28 25.50
N ASN A 297 25.18 -23.78 26.20
CA ASN A 297 25.24 -22.52 26.92
C ASN A 297 25.63 -22.74 28.39
N PHE A 298 26.89 -22.46 28.71
CA PHE A 298 27.47 -22.70 30.03
C PHE A 298 27.45 -21.45 30.92
N SER A 299 27.03 -21.61 32.18
CA SER A 299 27.10 -20.56 33.20
C SER A 299 27.48 -21.16 34.55
N PHE A 300 28.14 -20.38 35.42
CA PHE A 300 28.30 -20.76 36.82
C PHE A 300 26.97 -20.60 37.55
N GLU A 301 26.50 -21.71 38.09
CA GLU A 301 25.19 -21.82 38.74
C GLU A 301 25.33 -22.58 40.06
N ASP A 302 24.47 -22.21 41.01
CA ASP A 302 24.27 -22.93 42.25
C ASP A 302 23.00 -23.79 42.11
N LEU A 303 23.03 -25.01 42.63
CA LEU A 303 21.80 -25.80 42.79
C LEU A 303 20.94 -25.22 43.91
N ASP A 304 19.63 -25.33 43.77
CA ASP A 304 18.68 -24.93 44.81
C ASP A 304 18.91 -25.73 46.11
N LEU A 305 18.61 -25.10 47.26
CA LEU A 305 18.82 -25.70 48.57
C LEU A 305 17.96 -26.97 48.80
N SER A 306 16.86 -27.13 48.08
CA SER A 306 16.00 -28.33 48.12
C SER A 306 16.60 -29.53 47.39
N VAL A 307 17.72 -29.37 46.68
CA VAL A 307 18.39 -30.43 45.95
C VAL A 307 19.32 -31.22 46.84
N THR A 308 19.20 -32.54 46.80
CA THR A 308 20.01 -33.49 47.56
C THR A 308 20.78 -34.43 46.63
N LEU A 309 21.92 -34.94 47.11
CA LEU A 309 22.76 -35.86 46.34
C LEU A 309 22.20 -37.29 46.42
N VAL A 310 22.01 -37.92 45.25
CA VAL A 310 21.63 -39.34 45.14
C VAL A 310 22.85 -40.20 44.80
N GLU A 311 23.62 -39.83 43.77
CA GLU A 311 24.89 -40.49 43.40
C GLU A 311 25.99 -39.43 43.17
N PRO A 312 27.16 -39.53 43.84
CA PRO A 312 28.27 -38.59 43.68
C PRO A 312 28.93 -38.68 42.30
N ALA A 313 29.55 -37.58 41.86
CA ALA A 313 30.35 -37.55 40.66
C ALA A 313 31.65 -38.39 40.78
N GLN A 314 32.03 -39.04 39.68
CA GLN A 314 33.27 -39.82 39.57
C GLN A 314 34.35 -39.02 38.83
N PHE A 315 35.41 -38.62 39.54
CA PHE A 315 36.49 -37.77 39.00
C PHE A 315 37.65 -38.53 38.32
N LEU A 316 37.58 -39.86 38.25
CA LEU A 316 38.50 -40.73 37.50
C LEU A 316 37.79 -41.41 36.32
N ALA A 317 38.52 -41.68 35.23
CA ALA A 317 37.97 -42.46 34.13
C ALA A 317 37.53 -43.85 34.62
N PRO A 318 36.45 -44.46 34.08
CA PRO A 318 35.94 -45.76 34.54
C PRO A 318 36.96 -46.91 34.46
N SER A 319 37.94 -46.82 33.56
CA SER A 319 39.08 -47.75 33.46
C SER A 319 40.08 -47.59 34.60
N ASP A 320 40.25 -46.35 35.08
CA ASP A 320 41.32 -45.96 35.99
C ASP A 320 40.84 -46.02 37.43
N ALA A 321 39.56 -45.74 37.68
CA ALA A 321 38.90 -45.87 38.98
C ALA A 321 39.05 -47.28 39.59
N ARG A 322 39.19 -48.32 38.76
CA ARG A 322 39.43 -49.71 39.21
C ARG A 322 40.78 -49.90 39.88
N HIS A 323 41.76 -49.07 39.53
CA HIS A 323 43.15 -49.14 40.00
C HIS A 323 43.40 -48.26 41.24
N PHE A 324 42.49 -47.34 41.58
CA PHE A 324 42.57 -46.44 42.75
C PHE A 324 41.37 -46.57 43.72
N PRO A 325 41.20 -47.72 44.40
CA PRO A 325 40.15 -47.96 45.40
C PRO A 325 40.54 -47.51 46.83
N ASN A 326 39.60 -46.94 47.60
CA ASN A 326 39.74 -46.63 49.05
C ASN A 326 39.08 -47.74 49.93
N ALA A 327 39.21 -47.89 51.27
CA ALA A 327 40.31 -47.69 52.24
C ALA A 327 40.67 -49.01 52.97
N ASN A 328 39.88 -50.08 52.80
CA ASN A 328 40.05 -51.32 53.58
C ASN A 328 40.38 -52.49 52.65
N GLY A 329 41.66 -52.85 52.61
CA GLY A 329 42.17 -54.07 51.98
C GLY A 329 43.26 -53.79 50.95
N GLY A 330 44.47 -53.54 51.44
CA GLY A 330 45.61 -53.17 50.61
C GLY A 330 46.07 -54.24 49.63
N ILE A 331 46.90 -53.81 48.68
CA ILE A 331 48.16 -54.42 48.21
C ILE A 331 48.81 -53.45 47.18
N LEU A 332 49.95 -52.83 47.61
CA LEU A 332 51.09 -52.23 46.86
C LEU A 332 51.12 -50.72 46.47
N PRO A 333 52.32 -50.13 46.28
CA PRO A 333 53.52 -50.10 47.13
C PRO A 333 53.89 -48.66 47.55
N ALA A 334 54.72 -48.52 48.60
CA ALA A 334 55.12 -47.25 49.19
C ALA A 334 55.73 -46.25 48.19
N PHE A 335 55.14 -45.06 48.09
CA PHE A 335 55.80 -43.88 47.50
C PHE A 335 56.88 -43.34 48.46
N PRO A 336 58.02 -42.83 47.95
CA PRO A 336 59.12 -42.41 48.80
C PRO A 336 58.72 -41.19 49.65
N ARG A 337 58.79 -41.37 50.97
CA ARG A 337 58.82 -40.29 51.97
C ARG A 337 60.08 -39.46 51.71
N GLY A 338 59.94 -38.23 51.20
CA GLY A 338 61.05 -37.29 51.19
C GLY A 338 60.91 -36.12 50.22
N ALA A 339 59.98 -35.20 50.47
CA ALA A 339 60.09 -33.81 50.01
C ALA A 339 59.11 -32.91 50.78
N THR A 340 59.58 -32.32 51.87
CA THR A 340 59.01 -31.08 52.40
C THR A 340 59.36 -29.94 51.44
N LEU A 341 58.49 -29.66 50.47
CA LEU A 341 58.54 -28.43 49.67
C LEU A 341 57.29 -27.60 49.96
N SER A 342 57.53 -26.49 50.66
CA SER A 342 56.58 -25.41 50.89
C SER A 342 56.05 -24.90 49.54
N GLY A 343 54.75 -25.07 49.27
CA GLY A 343 54.10 -24.70 48.01
C GLY A 343 53.15 -25.74 47.42
N SER A 344 53.13 -26.98 47.92
CA SER A 344 52.22 -28.04 47.46
C SER A 344 50.81 -27.87 48.03
N ARG A 345 49.80 -27.73 47.14
CA ARG A 345 48.39 -27.92 47.49
C ARG A 345 48.21 -29.28 48.18
N PRO A 346 47.39 -29.42 49.24
CA PRO A 346 47.07 -30.73 49.80
C PRO A 346 46.41 -31.59 48.70
N PHE A 347 46.98 -32.76 48.43
CA PHE A 347 46.41 -33.74 47.52
C PHE A 347 45.14 -34.34 48.16
N ASN A 348 43.97 -33.91 47.72
CA ASN A 348 42.72 -34.61 48.03
C ASN A 348 42.66 -35.88 47.17
N PHE A 349 42.71 -37.06 47.79
CA PHE A 349 42.49 -38.33 47.11
C PHE A 349 41.04 -38.41 46.57
N PRO A 350 40.81 -38.67 45.26
CA PRO A 350 39.47 -38.95 44.77
C PRO A 350 38.99 -40.29 45.34
N LEU A 351 38.03 -40.24 46.26
CA LEU A 351 37.40 -41.44 46.83
C LEU A 351 36.56 -42.13 45.74
N THR A 352 36.95 -43.32 45.29
CA THR A 352 36.13 -44.16 44.40
C THR A 352 35.49 -45.31 45.17
N SER A 353 34.22 -45.61 44.85
CA SER A 353 33.53 -46.84 45.26
C SER A 353 33.69 -47.91 44.17
N ARG A 354 33.97 -49.17 44.55
CA ARG A 354 34.03 -50.31 43.61
C ARG A 354 32.64 -50.79 43.14
N LEU A 355 31.56 -50.32 43.77
CA LEU A 355 30.19 -50.73 43.47
C LEU A 355 29.39 -49.54 42.94
N ARG A 356 28.92 -49.65 41.69
CA ARG A 356 28.01 -48.69 41.06
C ARG A 356 26.73 -48.64 41.91
N GLY A 357 26.46 -47.50 42.57
CA GLY A 357 25.21 -47.25 43.29
C GLY A 357 25.18 -47.52 44.80
N MET A 358 26.31 -47.71 45.50
CA MET A 358 26.31 -47.79 46.98
C MET A 358 26.85 -46.51 47.65
N PRO A 359 26.14 -45.93 48.65
CA PRO A 359 26.66 -44.85 49.49
C PRO A 359 27.88 -45.31 50.30
N ILE A 360 28.93 -44.49 50.37
CA ILE A 360 30.10 -44.75 51.20
C ILE A 360 29.73 -44.43 52.67
N LEU A 361 29.57 -45.45 53.52
CA LEU A 361 29.33 -45.28 54.96
C LEU A 361 30.62 -44.88 55.69
N GLY A 362 30.67 -43.65 56.22
CA GLY A 362 31.78 -43.14 57.03
C GLY A 362 31.54 -43.30 58.53
N TYR A 363 32.54 -43.83 59.25
CA TYR A 363 32.61 -43.91 60.72
C TYR A 363 33.14 -42.58 61.31
N PRO A 364 32.64 -42.09 62.45
CA PRO A 364 32.96 -40.77 62.98
C PRO A 364 34.33 -40.74 63.66
N GLY A 365 35.17 -39.75 63.33
CA GLY A 365 36.35 -39.48 64.16
C GLY A 365 37.56 -38.80 63.52
N THR A 366 37.59 -38.53 62.21
CA THR A 366 38.69 -37.75 61.61
C THR A 366 38.17 -36.76 60.56
N THR A 367 38.65 -35.54 60.65
CA THR A 367 38.21 -34.33 59.93
C THR A 367 38.65 -34.33 58.45
N ALA A 368 38.31 -35.39 57.73
CA ALA A 368 38.55 -35.56 56.29
C ALA A 368 37.49 -36.51 55.68
N THR A 369 36.22 -36.30 55.99
CA THR A 369 35.07 -36.85 55.27
C THR A 369 34.58 -35.79 54.30
N ASN A 370 34.34 -36.10 53.02
CA ASN A 370 33.30 -35.40 52.23
C ASN A 370 33.05 -36.05 50.86
N VAL A 371 32.15 -37.04 50.84
CA VAL A 371 31.27 -37.30 49.69
C VAL A 371 30.30 -36.12 49.65
N VAL A 372 30.57 -35.13 48.79
CA VAL A 372 29.84 -33.85 48.82
C VAL A 372 29.20 -33.55 47.47
N LEU A 373 27.94 -33.13 47.53
CA LEU A 373 27.19 -32.56 46.41
C LEU A 373 28.00 -31.43 45.78
N VAL A 374 28.25 -31.51 44.48
CA VAL A 374 28.81 -30.37 43.75
C VAL A 374 27.69 -29.36 43.55
N ALA A 375 27.43 -28.51 44.55
CA ALA A 375 26.34 -27.53 44.50
C ALA A 375 26.65 -26.38 43.54
N ARG A 376 27.88 -25.86 43.58
CA ARG A 376 28.36 -24.74 42.76
C ARG A 376 29.30 -25.23 41.67
N ALA A 377 28.93 -25.06 40.40
CA ALA A 377 29.80 -25.41 39.28
C ALA A 377 29.37 -24.69 37.98
N MET A 378 30.22 -24.77 36.96
CA MET A 378 29.86 -24.34 35.62
C MET A 378 29.00 -25.41 34.96
N ARG A 379 27.75 -25.09 34.65
CA ARG A 379 26.74 -26.01 34.15
C ARG A 379 26.29 -25.64 32.74
N PRO A 380 26.05 -26.64 31.86
CA PRO A 380 25.30 -26.43 30.63
C PRO A 380 23.85 -26.07 30.96
N GLY A 381 23.08 -25.59 29.97
CA GLY A 381 21.63 -25.50 30.12
C GLY A 381 21.01 -26.88 30.38
N VAL A 382 19.90 -26.92 31.12
CA VAL A 382 19.22 -28.17 31.52
C VAL A 382 18.57 -28.93 30.35
N ASP A 383 18.56 -28.34 29.15
CA ASP A 383 18.05 -28.87 27.89
C ASP A 383 16.53 -29.08 27.83
N ARG A 384 15.92 -29.59 28.90
CA ARG A 384 14.48 -29.86 29.03
C ARG A 384 13.94 -29.35 30.36
N ILE A 385 12.79 -28.68 30.30
CA ILE A 385 11.94 -28.37 31.46
C ILE A 385 10.59 -29.06 31.29
N GLN A 386 10.03 -29.56 32.39
CA GLN A 386 8.67 -30.10 32.44
C GLN A 386 7.94 -29.59 33.68
N PHE A 387 6.72 -29.15 33.47
CA PHE A 387 5.77 -28.71 34.48
C PHE A 387 4.74 -29.81 34.74
N HIS A 388 4.57 -30.18 36.01
CA HIS A 388 3.63 -31.22 36.43
C HIS A 388 2.50 -30.62 37.25
N TYR A 389 1.27 -30.85 36.83
CA TYR A 389 0.11 -30.51 37.64
C TYR A 389 0.00 -31.44 38.86
N ARG A 390 -0.25 -30.86 40.03
CA ARG A 390 -0.65 -31.60 41.23
C ARG A 390 -1.90 -30.96 41.85
N PRO A 391 -2.92 -31.77 42.21
CA PRO A 391 -4.06 -31.26 42.96
C PRO A 391 -3.62 -30.63 44.28
N PHE A 392 -4.17 -29.47 44.57
CA PHE A 392 -4.01 -28.74 45.83
C PHE A 392 -5.33 -28.06 46.10
N ASP A 393 -5.94 -28.31 47.25
CA ASP A 393 -7.18 -27.64 47.66
C ASP A 393 -7.06 -27.24 49.12
N SER A 394 -6.91 -25.93 49.33
CA SER A 394 -6.76 -25.26 50.60
C SER A 394 -8.06 -25.19 51.42
N LEU A 395 -9.23 -25.35 50.78
CA LEU A 395 -10.55 -25.27 51.41
C LEU A 395 -10.95 -26.60 52.07
N LEU A 396 -10.65 -27.73 51.43
CA LEU A 396 -10.95 -29.08 51.95
C LEU A 396 -9.82 -29.68 52.79
N GLY A 397 -8.73 -28.94 53.03
CA GLY A 397 -7.59 -29.43 53.80
C GLY A 397 -6.85 -30.60 53.13
N THR A 398 -6.94 -30.72 51.80
CA THR A 398 -6.12 -31.68 51.07
C THR A 398 -4.68 -31.18 51.03
N PHE A 399 -3.82 -31.86 51.76
CA PHE A 399 -2.40 -31.53 51.77
C PHE A 399 -1.78 -31.84 50.41
N PHE A 400 -0.91 -30.96 49.93
CA PHE A 400 -0.10 -31.19 48.74
C PHE A 400 0.63 -32.54 48.87
N ILE A 401 0.48 -33.41 47.86
CA ILE A 401 1.12 -34.72 47.87
C ILE A 401 2.59 -34.56 47.48
N GLU A 402 3.48 -34.84 48.44
CA GLU A 402 4.92 -34.75 48.22
C GLU A 402 5.36 -35.59 47.00
N THR A 403 6.08 -34.96 46.08
CA THR A 403 6.57 -35.62 44.87
C THR A 403 8.09 -35.55 44.82
N ASN A 404 8.73 -36.69 44.53
CA ASN A 404 10.19 -36.80 44.43
C ASN A 404 10.59 -36.87 42.95
N TYR A 405 11.51 -36.00 42.54
CA TYR A 405 12.12 -36.04 41.21
C TYR A 405 13.61 -36.34 41.32
N ILE A 406 14.13 -37.16 40.41
CA ILE A 406 15.55 -37.51 40.32
C ILE A 406 16.01 -37.24 38.90
N TRP A 407 17.14 -36.55 38.74
CA TRP A 407 17.74 -36.28 37.43
C TRP A 407 19.26 -36.33 37.47
N THR A 408 19.87 -36.29 36.29
CA THR A 408 21.33 -36.26 36.14
C THR A 408 21.77 -34.80 35.95
N ASP A 409 22.58 -34.30 36.89
CA ASP A 409 23.24 -33.01 36.80
C ASP A 409 24.58 -33.17 36.09
N THR A 410 24.87 -32.31 35.11
CA THR A 410 26.11 -32.29 34.36
C THR A 410 26.86 -31.00 34.66
N PHE A 411 28.14 -31.06 34.96
CA PHE A 411 28.93 -29.87 35.27
C PHE A 411 30.38 -30.01 34.83
N VAL A 412 31.04 -28.88 34.63
CA VAL A 412 32.48 -28.83 34.33
C VAL A 412 33.28 -28.72 35.63
N SER A 413 34.31 -29.54 35.76
CA SER A 413 35.26 -29.45 36.86
C SER A 413 36.70 -29.57 36.38
N THR A 414 37.61 -28.91 37.09
CA THR A 414 39.07 -29.05 36.95
C THR A 414 39.64 -30.12 37.87
N ASN A 415 38.80 -30.81 38.64
CA ASN A 415 39.22 -31.88 39.55
C ASN A 415 39.43 -33.23 38.83
N ALA A 416 39.43 -33.23 37.49
CA ALA A 416 39.74 -34.40 36.69
C ALA A 416 41.19 -34.85 36.93
N ASN A 417 41.37 -36.06 37.45
CA ASN A 417 42.69 -36.64 37.66
C ASN A 417 42.98 -37.63 36.51
N ASN A 418 43.71 -37.17 35.49
CA ASN A 418 44.21 -38.05 34.43
C ASN A 418 45.40 -38.86 34.97
N VAL A 419 45.43 -40.17 34.76
CA VAL A 419 46.53 -41.03 35.27
C VAL A 419 47.41 -41.51 34.13
N GLY A 420 48.68 -41.09 34.13
CA GLY A 420 49.72 -41.56 33.22
C GLY A 420 50.43 -42.81 33.76
N GLY A 421 50.98 -43.63 32.86
CA GLY A 421 51.81 -44.79 33.24
C GLY A 421 51.05 -46.11 33.51
N LEU A 422 49.71 -46.12 33.47
CA LEU A 422 48.89 -47.32 33.75
C LEU A 422 49.10 -48.50 32.78
N ARG A 423 49.69 -48.27 31.60
CA ARG A 423 49.96 -49.30 30.58
C ARG A 423 51.42 -49.76 30.51
N GLN A 424 52.30 -49.24 31.38
CA GLN A 424 53.69 -49.69 31.42
C GLN A 424 53.84 -50.93 32.31
N THR A 425 54.28 -52.05 31.74
CA THR A 425 54.53 -53.31 32.43
C THR A 425 55.99 -53.51 32.85
N ALA A 426 56.84 -52.49 32.69
CA ALA A 426 58.25 -52.54 33.08
C ALA A 426 58.38 -52.52 34.61
N SER A 427 59.23 -53.40 35.15
CA SER A 427 59.49 -53.46 36.60
C SER A 427 60.09 -52.13 37.07
N GLY A 428 59.42 -51.46 38.01
CA GLY A 428 59.80 -50.11 38.49
C GLY A 428 59.02 -48.94 37.88
N ALA A 429 58.09 -49.18 36.95
CA ALA A 429 57.21 -48.12 36.41
C ALA A 429 56.23 -47.60 37.48
N SER A 430 56.10 -46.28 37.59
CA SER A 430 55.16 -45.61 38.51
C SER A 430 54.02 -44.92 37.75
N ALA A 431 52.80 -45.09 38.27
CA ALA A 431 51.65 -44.29 37.84
C ALA A 431 51.79 -42.87 38.40
N HIS A 432 51.50 -41.86 37.58
CA HIS A 432 51.57 -40.46 37.97
C HIS A 432 50.32 -39.71 37.50
N PHE A 433 49.90 -38.72 38.28
CA PHE A 433 48.80 -37.84 37.88
C PHE A 433 49.31 -36.81 36.87
N LEU A 434 48.59 -36.66 35.77
CA LEU A 434 48.83 -35.65 34.74
C LEU A 434 48.12 -34.34 35.11
N PRO A 435 48.52 -33.20 34.52
CA PRO A 435 47.83 -31.93 34.72
C PRO A 435 46.33 -32.06 34.47
N SER A 436 45.51 -31.45 35.33
CA SER A 436 44.07 -31.56 35.22
C SER A 436 43.54 -30.77 34.02
N THR A 437 42.68 -31.42 33.25
CA THR A 437 42.00 -30.83 32.10
C THR A 437 40.54 -30.59 32.44
N HIS A 438 39.92 -29.54 31.89
CA HIS A 438 38.47 -29.36 32.01
C HIS A 438 37.73 -30.53 31.37
N GLN A 439 36.91 -31.23 32.14
CA GLN A 439 36.07 -32.34 31.68
C GLN A 439 34.66 -32.20 32.23
N LEU A 440 33.69 -32.79 31.53
CA LEU A 440 32.31 -32.90 31.99
C LEU A 440 32.19 -34.07 32.96
N PHE A 441 31.58 -33.81 34.10
CA PHE A 441 31.23 -34.80 35.11
C PHE A 441 29.73 -34.82 35.29
N THR A 442 29.21 -35.96 35.74
CA THR A 442 27.80 -36.14 36.05
C THR A 442 27.63 -36.60 37.49
N GLN A 443 26.59 -36.11 38.16
CA GLN A 443 26.10 -36.60 39.45
C GLN A 443 24.59 -36.84 39.34
N LYS A 444 24.05 -37.81 40.08
CA LYS A 444 22.58 -37.93 40.20
C LYS A 444 22.13 -37.18 41.43
N ILE A 445 21.12 -36.34 41.24
CA ILE A 445 20.55 -35.50 42.29
C ILE A 445 19.04 -35.68 42.32
N GLY A 446 18.44 -35.37 43.45
CA GLY A 446 17.00 -35.47 43.65
C GLY A 446 16.45 -34.31 44.46
N ARG A 447 15.18 -34.01 44.24
CA ARG A 447 14.44 -32.95 44.93
C ARG A 447 13.10 -33.50 45.41
N THR A 448 12.81 -33.29 46.68
CA THR A 448 11.49 -33.52 47.26
C THR A 448 10.73 -32.20 47.21
N VAL A 449 9.62 -32.18 46.48
CA VAL A 449 8.71 -31.04 46.40
C VAL A 449 7.61 -31.28 47.42
N ASN A 450 7.47 -30.39 48.40
CA ASN A 450 6.49 -30.47 49.49
C ASN A 450 5.46 -29.32 49.45
N ILE A 451 5.68 -28.33 48.59
CA ILE A 451 4.82 -27.20 48.28
C ILE A 451 4.94 -27.00 46.76
N PRO A 452 3.89 -26.64 46.02
CA PRO A 452 4.01 -26.38 44.57
C PRO A 452 5.07 -25.30 44.29
N ASP A 453 5.76 -25.37 43.15
CA ASP A 453 6.70 -24.34 42.72
C ASP A 453 5.95 -23.08 42.27
N ILE A 454 4.81 -23.26 41.60
CA ILE A 454 3.91 -22.20 41.14
C ILE A 454 2.50 -22.46 41.68
N LEU A 455 1.91 -21.48 42.36
CA LEU A 455 0.53 -21.51 42.85
C LEU A 455 -0.31 -20.44 42.15
N ILE A 456 -1.40 -20.87 41.54
CA ILE A 456 -2.29 -20.05 40.71
C ILE A 456 -3.58 -19.79 41.47
N MET A 457 -3.95 -18.52 41.66
CA MET A 457 -5.09 -18.13 42.51
C MET A 457 -5.89 -16.97 41.90
N ALA A 458 -7.11 -16.79 42.39
CA ALA A 458 -7.94 -15.63 42.07
C ALA A 458 -8.10 -14.76 43.32
N ASP A 459 -7.78 -13.47 43.23
CA ASP A 459 -7.76 -12.58 44.39
C ASP A 459 -8.19 -11.15 43.98
N ASP A 460 -8.54 -10.30 44.94
CA ASP A 460 -8.74 -8.87 44.67
C ASP A 460 -7.38 -8.16 44.77
N VAL A 461 -6.74 -7.98 43.62
CA VAL A 461 -5.41 -7.35 43.50
C VAL A 461 -5.45 -5.82 43.50
N GLY A 462 -6.64 -5.21 43.62
CA GLY A 462 -6.80 -3.77 43.79
C GLY A 462 -6.74 -2.93 42.50
N TRP A 463 -6.54 -1.62 42.68
CA TRP A 463 -6.65 -0.61 41.62
C TRP A 463 -5.42 0.31 41.61
N THR A 464 -5.00 0.73 40.41
CA THR A 464 -3.97 1.77 40.22
C THR A 464 -4.55 2.89 39.37
N ASN A 465 -4.48 4.14 39.86
CA ASN A 465 -5.00 5.33 39.16
C ASN A 465 -6.46 5.21 38.67
N GLY A 466 -7.31 4.48 39.40
CA GLY A 466 -8.73 4.28 39.04
C GLY A 466 -8.99 3.18 38.01
N VAL A 467 -7.95 2.46 37.57
CA VAL A 467 -8.05 1.28 36.69
C VAL A 467 -7.75 0.02 37.52
N PRO A 468 -8.55 -1.07 37.39
CA PRO A 468 -8.26 -2.30 38.12
C PRO A 468 -7.01 -2.99 37.59
N ILE A 469 -6.19 -3.53 38.49
CA ILE A 469 -5.02 -4.33 38.11
C ILE A 469 -5.52 -5.69 37.60
N ALA A 470 -5.17 -6.11 36.39
CA ALA A 470 -5.67 -7.37 35.84
C ALA A 470 -5.08 -8.61 36.56
N PHE A 471 -3.78 -8.60 36.83
CA PHE A 471 -3.09 -9.69 37.54
C PHE A 471 -1.89 -9.15 38.32
N ASP A 472 -1.42 -9.93 39.29
CA ASP A 472 -0.14 -9.71 40.00
C ASP A 472 0.59 -11.06 40.14
N ARG A 473 1.92 -11.06 40.13
CA ARG A 473 2.73 -12.26 40.35
C ARG A 473 4.02 -11.97 41.12
N THR A 474 4.59 -13.01 41.70
CA THR A 474 5.89 -12.92 42.39
C THR A 474 6.98 -12.47 41.41
N THR A 475 7.62 -11.33 41.70
CA THR A 475 8.65 -10.70 40.85
C THR A 475 10.01 -11.42 40.97
N THR A 476 11.14 -10.75 40.67
CA THR A 476 12.49 -11.33 40.78
C THR A 476 12.95 -11.66 42.22
N ASN A 477 12.04 -11.62 43.19
CA ASN A 477 12.30 -12.01 44.57
C ASN A 477 12.62 -13.52 44.64
N GLY A 478 13.79 -13.88 45.19
CA GLY A 478 14.29 -15.27 45.20
C GLY A 478 15.30 -15.60 44.09
N TRP A 479 15.50 -14.72 43.10
CA TRP A 479 16.50 -14.94 42.05
C TRP A 479 17.91 -14.68 42.58
N SER A 480 18.86 -15.56 42.25
CA SER A 480 20.23 -15.47 42.75
C SER A 480 21.19 -14.97 41.67
N ASN A 481 21.91 -13.89 41.97
CA ASN A 481 22.92 -13.31 41.08
C ASN A 481 24.29 -13.97 41.27
N ASN A 482 24.79 -14.65 40.24
CA ASN A 482 26.04 -15.39 40.27
C ASN A 482 27.20 -14.67 39.58
N ALA A 483 27.07 -13.36 39.28
CA ALA A 483 28.10 -12.57 38.62
C ALA A 483 29.48 -12.68 39.30
N PHE A 484 29.52 -12.69 40.64
CA PHE A 484 30.77 -12.80 41.41
C PHE A 484 31.52 -14.13 41.21
N LEU A 485 30.82 -15.18 40.76
CA LEU A 485 31.38 -16.50 40.53
C LEU A 485 32.05 -16.64 39.16
N GLN A 486 32.03 -15.59 38.33
CA GLN A 486 32.52 -15.61 36.94
C GLN A 486 33.67 -14.61 36.72
N PRO A 487 34.89 -14.88 37.24
CA PRO A 487 36.01 -13.94 37.23
C PRO A 487 36.59 -13.63 35.83
N GLY A 488 36.14 -14.32 34.77
CA GLY A 488 36.52 -14.05 33.38
C GLY A 488 35.78 -12.87 32.74
N PHE A 489 34.74 -12.36 33.40
CA PHE A 489 34.08 -11.11 33.06
C PHE A 489 34.77 -10.01 33.86
N VAL A 490 35.77 -9.36 33.25
CA VAL A 490 36.74 -8.40 33.85
C VAL A 490 36.32 -7.82 35.21
N PRO A 491 37.06 -8.03 36.31
CA PRO A 491 36.87 -7.26 37.53
C PRO A 491 37.42 -5.85 37.29
N VAL A 492 36.66 -4.99 36.61
CA VAL A 492 36.94 -3.55 36.55
C VAL A 492 36.47 -2.95 37.86
N SER A 493 37.32 -3.11 38.89
CA SER A 493 37.18 -2.59 40.25
C SER A 493 35.81 -2.88 40.90
N SER A 494 35.69 -2.57 42.18
CA SER A 494 34.44 -2.59 42.94
C SER A 494 33.39 -1.56 42.44
N LEU A 495 33.47 -1.14 41.17
CA LEU A 495 32.74 -0.03 40.58
C LEU A 495 32.02 -0.39 39.27
N THR A 496 31.68 -1.65 38.98
CA THR A 496 30.64 -1.97 37.98
C THR A 496 29.63 -2.95 38.57
N ASN A 497 28.46 -2.45 38.96
CA ASN A 497 27.41 -3.17 39.68
C ASN A 497 26.56 -4.08 38.75
N ARG A 498 27.21 -4.68 37.74
CA ARG A 498 26.54 -5.41 36.65
C ARG A 498 25.96 -6.73 37.18
N VAL A 499 24.67 -6.93 36.93
CA VAL A 499 23.89 -8.07 37.44
C VAL A 499 23.82 -9.19 36.39
N GLY A 500 24.05 -10.43 36.82
CA GLY A 500 24.01 -11.63 35.99
C GLY A 500 25.38 -12.06 35.43
N PRO A 501 25.47 -13.30 34.93
CA PRO A 501 24.39 -14.27 34.84
C PRO A 501 24.02 -14.89 36.21
N GLY A 502 22.83 -15.49 36.30
CA GLY A 502 22.29 -16.03 37.56
C GLY A 502 21.22 -17.10 37.35
N ILE A 503 20.57 -17.49 38.45
CA ILE A 503 19.51 -18.52 38.47
C ILE A 503 18.17 -17.95 38.90
N ILE A 504 17.10 -18.45 38.29
CA ILE A 504 15.73 -18.26 38.72
C ILE A 504 15.46 -19.31 39.82
N GLY A 505 15.13 -18.84 41.02
CA GLY A 505 14.91 -19.67 42.20
C GLY A 505 13.61 -19.31 42.90
N LEU A 506 13.20 -20.14 43.85
CA LEU A 506 12.00 -19.91 44.65
C LEU A 506 12.22 -18.79 45.69
N PRO A 507 11.17 -18.02 46.04
CA PRO A 507 11.23 -17.04 47.12
C PRO A 507 11.29 -17.74 48.49
N GLY A 508 12.45 -18.28 48.85
CA GLY A 508 12.67 -18.99 50.12
C GLY A 508 11.86 -20.30 50.19
N THR A 509 11.00 -20.43 51.21
CA THR A 509 10.13 -21.60 51.43
C THR A 509 8.71 -21.41 50.89
N GLN A 510 8.47 -20.38 50.06
CA GLN A 510 7.16 -20.04 49.52
C GLN A 510 7.07 -20.35 48.01
N PRO A 511 5.88 -20.66 47.49
CA PRO A 511 5.66 -20.82 46.05
C PRO A 511 5.75 -19.47 45.32
N ILE A 512 6.05 -19.51 44.02
CA ILE A 512 5.78 -18.39 43.11
C ILE A 512 4.25 -18.30 42.99
N THR A 513 3.67 -17.14 43.31
CA THR A 513 2.21 -16.97 43.24
C THR A 513 1.80 -16.13 42.05
N TRP A 514 0.76 -16.57 41.34
CA TRP A 514 0.08 -15.85 40.26
C TRP A 514 -1.36 -15.56 40.68
N ARG A 515 -1.72 -14.29 40.72
CA ARG A 515 -3.03 -13.79 41.18
C ARG A 515 -3.75 -13.15 40.01
N PHE A 516 -4.88 -13.74 39.61
CA PHE A 516 -5.78 -13.15 38.64
C PHE A 516 -6.87 -12.35 39.37
N ASN A 517 -7.21 -11.16 38.90
CA ASN A 517 -8.17 -10.30 39.58
C ASN A 517 -9.58 -10.91 39.57
N ARG A 518 -10.19 -11.01 40.75
CA ARG A 518 -11.61 -11.24 40.96
C ARG A 518 -12.32 -9.89 41.17
N LEU A 519 -12.79 -9.27 40.08
CA LEU A 519 -13.55 -8.03 40.20
C LEU A 519 -14.93 -8.26 40.80
N ILE A 520 -15.35 -7.32 41.64
CA ILE A 520 -16.60 -7.39 42.39
C ILE A 520 -17.70 -6.54 41.74
N GLN A 521 -17.39 -5.54 40.88
CA GLN A 521 -18.34 -4.81 40.02
C GLN A 521 -17.68 -3.75 39.12
N ASP A 522 -18.38 -3.39 38.03
CA ASP A 522 -18.27 -2.22 37.12
C ASP A 522 -16.88 -1.58 36.94
N TYR A 523 -16.25 -1.82 35.79
CA TYR A 523 -14.97 -1.21 35.41
C TYR A 523 -14.92 -0.96 33.89
N GLU A 524 -14.22 0.11 33.51
CA GLU A 524 -13.88 0.45 32.13
C GLU A 524 -12.35 0.35 32.01
N VAL A 525 -11.84 -0.52 31.14
CA VAL A 525 -10.41 -0.56 30.84
C VAL A 525 -10.16 0.35 29.64
N VAL A 526 -9.59 1.51 29.92
CA VAL A 526 -9.13 2.44 28.89
C VAL A 526 -7.68 2.09 28.55
N TRP A 527 -7.48 1.52 27.35
CA TRP A 527 -6.18 1.05 26.83
C TRP A 527 -5.17 2.18 26.48
N SER A 528 -5.45 3.43 26.85
CA SER A 528 -4.68 4.62 26.44
C SER A 528 -4.30 5.59 27.57
N GLY A 529 -4.58 5.28 28.84
CA GLY A 529 -4.21 6.15 29.96
C GLY A 529 -4.96 7.50 30.02
N GLU A 530 -6.11 7.62 29.37
CA GLU A 530 -7.00 8.78 29.52
C GLU A 530 -7.97 8.56 30.72
N ASN A 531 -8.10 9.55 31.60
CA ASN A 531 -9.12 9.53 32.64
C ASN A 531 -10.50 9.70 32.00
N SER A 532 -11.27 8.61 31.92
CA SER A 532 -12.69 8.67 31.57
C SER A 532 -13.47 9.43 32.65
N VAL A 533 -14.25 10.42 32.23
CA VAL A 533 -15.25 11.08 33.08
C VAL A 533 -16.46 10.16 33.16
N VAL A 534 -16.69 9.59 34.34
CA VAL A 534 -17.84 8.74 34.66
C VAL A 534 -19.14 9.43 34.21
N GLY A 535 -19.92 8.81 33.33
CA GLY A 535 -21.22 9.37 32.96
C GLY A 535 -22.07 8.68 31.90
N ASN A 536 -21.51 7.91 30.97
CA ASN A 536 -22.30 7.24 29.92
C ASN A 536 -21.62 5.94 29.45
N LEU A 537 -22.37 4.82 29.45
CA LEU A 537 -22.19 3.58 28.65
C LEU A 537 -22.05 2.26 29.45
N ASP A 538 -22.38 1.16 28.74
CA ASP A 538 -22.94 -0.12 29.19
C ASP A 538 -22.12 -0.92 30.22
N LYS A 539 -22.85 -1.50 31.18
CA LYS A 539 -22.34 -2.28 32.31
C LYS A 539 -21.82 -3.65 31.85
N LEU A 540 -20.51 -3.89 31.86
CA LEU A 540 -19.93 -5.20 31.60
C LEU A 540 -19.53 -5.90 32.91
N GLN A 541 -19.99 -7.14 33.09
CA GLN A 541 -19.86 -7.91 34.33
C GLN A 541 -18.46 -8.50 34.57
N THR A 542 -17.63 -8.67 33.52
CA THR A 542 -16.28 -9.27 33.59
C THR A 542 -15.43 -8.98 32.34
N PHE A 543 -14.09 -9.06 32.45
CA PHE A 543 -13.16 -9.02 31.30
C PHE A 543 -12.56 -10.38 30.98
N TRP A 544 -12.73 -11.40 31.82
CA TRP A 544 -12.03 -12.67 31.61
C TRP A 544 -12.77 -13.58 30.64
N GLY A 545 -12.02 -14.27 29.79
CA GLY A 545 -12.53 -15.37 29.00
C GLY A 545 -11.46 -16.34 28.53
N TRP A 546 -11.91 -17.41 27.89
CA TRP A 546 -11.11 -18.38 27.16
C TRP A 546 -11.58 -18.41 25.70
N ILE A 547 -10.70 -18.02 24.79
CA ILE A 547 -10.96 -17.95 23.36
C ILE A 547 -10.35 -19.18 22.70
N ARG A 548 -11.21 -20.07 22.21
CA ARG A 548 -10.82 -21.34 21.56
C ARG A 548 -10.67 -21.22 20.04
N GLY A 549 -11.09 -20.09 19.46
CA GLY A 549 -11.18 -19.94 18.01
C GLY A 549 -11.71 -18.57 17.57
N PRO A 550 -11.75 -18.31 16.25
CA PRO A 550 -12.27 -17.07 15.65
C PRO A 550 -13.78 -16.88 15.78
N GLY A 551 -14.52 -17.96 15.97
CA GLY A 551 -15.96 -17.99 15.80
C GLY A 551 -16.69 -17.31 16.96
N PRO A 552 -17.91 -16.79 16.74
CA PRO A 552 -18.71 -16.17 17.79
C PRO A 552 -19.04 -17.10 18.98
N ASN A 553 -19.04 -18.42 18.75
CA ASN A 553 -19.31 -19.45 19.77
C ASN A 553 -18.04 -20.00 20.43
N ASP A 554 -16.86 -19.53 20.02
CA ASP A 554 -15.58 -20.07 20.50
C ASP A 554 -15.09 -19.33 21.75
N ILE A 555 -15.98 -18.72 22.52
CA ILE A 555 -15.65 -17.89 23.68
C ILE A 555 -16.39 -18.40 24.90
N VAL A 556 -15.65 -18.65 25.96
CA VAL A 556 -16.18 -18.84 27.33
C VAL A 556 -15.81 -17.60 28.14
N THR A 557 -16.75 -17.02 28.87
CA THR A 557 -16.50 -15.84 29.74
C THR A 557 -16.59 -16.22 31.20
N PHE A 558 -15.79 -15.63 32.08
CA PHE A 558 -15.72 -16.01 33.50
C PHE A 558 -16.07 -14.83 34.42
N PRO A 559 -16.83 -15.01 35.50
CA PRO A 559 -17.46 -16.26 35.93
C PRO A 559 -18.69 -16.57 35.06
N THR A 560 -19.01 -17.85 34.85
CA THR A 560 -20.31 -18.26 34.29
C THR A 560 -21.36 -18.36 35.41
N ASP A 561 -22.62 -18.06 35.11
CA ASP A 561 -23.70 -18.11 36.08
C ASP A 561 -23.84 -19.53 36.69
N GLY A 562 -23.93 -19.63 38.03
CA GLY A 562 -24.08 -20.91 38.75
C GLY A 562 -22.78 -21.62 39.18
N GLN A 563 -21.60 -21.16 38.77
CA GLN A 563 -20.29 -21.82 39.04
C GLN A 563 -19.91 -21.89 40.52
N ALA A 564 -20.35 -20.96 41.37
CA ALA A 564 -20.01 -21.01 42.80
C ALA A 564 -20.55 -22.26 43.51
N TRP A 565 -21.61 -22.88 42.97
CA TRP A 565 -22.26 -24.05 43.56
C TRP A 565 -21.87 -25.38 42.88
N GLN A 566 -21.33 -25.36 41.66
CA GLN A 566 -20.99 -26.57 40.90
C GLN A 566 -19.86 -27.39 41.55
N PRO A 567 -18.70 -26.81 41.93
CA PRO A 567 -17.67 -27.54 42.66
C PRO A 567 -18.18 -28.05 44.00
N LEU A 568 -18.98 -27.23 44.70
CA LEU A 568 -19.58 -27.59 45.99
C LEU A 568 -20.52 -28.81 45.89
N ASN A 569 -21.26 -28.91 44.79
CA ASN A 569 -22.16 -30.04 44.53
C ASN A 569 -21.43 -31.29 44.03
N GLU A 570 -20.28 -31.16 43.39
CA GLU A 570 -19.47 -32.29 42.91
C GLU A 570 -18.63 -32.94 44.03
N ILE A 571 -18.22 -32.16 45.03
CA ILE A 571 -17.50 -32.65 46.22
C ILE A 571 -18.41 -33.18 47.34
N THR A 572 -19.70 -32.80 47.36
CA THR A 572 -20.63 -33.24 48.41
C THR A 572 -21.13 -34.66 48.11
N PRO A 573 -20.98 -35.62 49.04
CA PRO A 573 -21.50 -36.99 48.84
C PRO A 573 -23.00 -36.97 48.60
N VAL A 574 -23.42 -37.40 47.41
CA VAL A 574 -24.84 -37.48 47.06
C VAL A 574 -25.41 -38.76 47.67
N THR A 575 -26.23 -38.63 48.72
CA THR A 575 -26.81 -39.77 49.45
C THR A 575 -28.28 -40.05 49.13
N GLU A 576 -28.96 -39.13 48.44
CA GLU A 576 -30.39 -39.21 48.13
C GLU A 576 -30.71 -38.83 46.67
N PRO A 577 -31.78 -39.39 46.06
CA PRO A 577 -32.29 -38.92 44.77
C PRO A 577 -32.80 -37.47 44.83
N PRO A 578 -32.84 -36.75 43.69
CA PRO A 578 -33.35 -35.38 43.63
C PRO A 578 -34.88 -35.37 43.82
N VAL A 579 -35.41 -34.35 44.49
CA VAL A 579 -36.86 -34.20 44.75
C VAL A 579 -37.35 -32.90 44.13
N ILE A 580 -38.28 -33.00 43.18
CA ILE A 580 -38.98 -31.84 42.62
C ILE A 580 -40.21 -31.56 43.48
N THR A 581 -40.28 -30.38 44.09
CA THR A 581 -41.42 -29.92 44.91
C THR A 581 -42.37 -29.04 44.10
N MET A 582 -41.91 -28.41 43.03
CA MET A 582 -42.73 -27.60 42.13
C MET A 582 -42.14 -27.51 40.73
N VAL A 583 -43.01 -27.55 39.72
CA VAL A 583 -42.71 -27.19 38.32
C VAL A 583 -43.44 -25.88 38.01
N SER A 584 -42.79 -24.96 37.31
CA SER A 584 -43.25 -23.60 37.02
C SER A 584 -42.86 -23.16 35.60
N ASP A 585 -43.64 -22.24 35.00
CA ASP A 585 -43.36 -21.53 33.74
C ASP A 585 -43.04 -20.03 33.96
N ASP A 586 -43.01 -19.57 35.22
CA ASP A 586 -42.87 -18.16 35.61
C ASP A 586 -41.70 -17.92 36.60
N GLY A 587 -40.61 -18.67 36.41
CA GLY A 587 -39.39 -18.52 37.21
C GLY A 587 -39.54 -19.01 38.65
N GLY A 588 -40.48 -19.92 38.90
CA GLY A 588 -40.69 -20.51 40.22
C GLY A 588 -41.61 -19.70 41.15
N SER A 589 -42.32 -18.70 40.62
CA SER A 589 -43.23 -17.88 41.42
C SER A 589 -44.55 -18.61 41.71
N ASN A 590 -45.06 -19.38 40.74
CA ASN A 590 -46.28 -20.16 40.88
C ASN A 590 -46.12 -21.57 40.28
N PRO A 591 -46.87 -22.57 40.77
CA PRO A 591 -46.97 -23.86 40.11
C PRO A 591 -47.56 -23.74 38.71
N ILE A 592 -47.06 -24.55 37.77
CA ILE A 592 -47.62 -24.71 36.42
C ILE A 592 -48.96 -25.49 36.50
N GLU A 593 -50.01 -24.86 37.02
CA GLU A 593 -51.34 -25.49 37.21
C GLU A 593 -52.05 -25.70 35.86
N ALA A 594 -52.14 -26.93 35.33
CA ALA A 594 -52.88 -27.30 34.08
C ALA A 594 -52.73 -26.37 32.86
N LYS A 595 -51.79 -25.42 32.92
CA LYS A 595 -51.44 -24.42 31.92
C LYS A 595 -50.54 -25.07 30.88
N THR A 596 -50.34 -24.34 29.80
CA THR A 596 -49.55 -24.81 28.66
C THR A 596 -48.20 -24.11 28.68
N LEU A 597 -47.12 -24.88 28.74
CA LEU A 597 -45.77 -24.40 28.48
C LEU A 597 -45.55 -24.24 26.98
N VAL A 598 -45.16 -23.06 26.55
CA VAL A 598 -44.77 -22.76 25.17
C VAL A 598 -43.26 -22.90 25.02
N ARG A 599 -42.80 -24.05 24.48
CA ARG A 599 -41.36 -24.41 24.50
C ARG A 599 -40.44 -23.48 23.70
N THR A 600 -40.96 -22.64 22.80
CA THR A 600 -40.16 -21.63 22.09
C THR A 600 -40.17 -20.25 22.74
N ARG A 601 -40.88 -20.05 23.87
CA ARG A 601 -41.01 -18.74 24.54
C ARG A 601 -40.77 -18.76 26.04
N GLU A 602 -41.13 -19.85 26.71
CA GLU A 602 -41.18 -19.92 28.17
C GLU A 602 -40.08 -20.83 28.72
N THR A 603 -39.50 -20.43 29.84
CA THR A 603 -38.52 -21.22 30.60
C THR A 603 -39.26 -22.19 31.50
N LEU A 604 -38.86 -23.46 31.48
CA LEU A 604 -39.38 -24.46 32.42
C LEU A 604 -38.52 -24.45 33.68
N THR A 605 -39.08 -23.97 34.78
CA THR A 605 -38.42 -23.90 36.09
C THR A 605 -38.82 -25.09 36.96
N LEU A 606 -37.84 -25.76 37.54
CA LEU A 606 -38.00 -26.82 38.53
C LEU A 606 -37.47 -26.34 39.87
N ILE A 607 -38.31 -26.39 40.90
CA ILE A 607 -37.95 -26.10 42.28
C ILE A 607 -38.02 -27.39 43.10
N GLY A 608 -37.03 -27.57 43.98
CA GLY A 608 -36.86 -28.83 44.69
C GLY A 608 -35.73 -28.84 45.69
N ASN A 609 -35.35 -30.04 46.11
CA ASN A 609 -34.17 -30.31 46.95
C ASN A 609 -33.21 -31.24 46.20
N ASN A 610 -31.91 -31.11 46.48
CA ASN A 610 -30.84 -31.90 45.85
C ASN A 610 -30.78 -31.76 44.31
N LEU A 611 -31.35 -30.69 43.75
CA LEU A 611 -31.37 -30.45 42.32
C LEU A 611 -29.96 -30.12 41.76
N GLY A 612 -29.06 -29.65 42.63
CA GLY A 612 -27.64 -29.44 42.28
C GLY A 612 -26.88 -30.72 41.90
N SER A 613 -27.41 -31.90 42.24
CA SER A 613 -26.81 -33.20 41.92
C SER A 613 -27.34 -33.83 40.63
N VAL A 614 -28.29 -33.18 39.95
CA VAL A 614 -29.01 -33.76 38.81
C VAL A 614 -28.07 -33.93 37.62
N LYS A 615 -28.10 -35.13 37.03
CA LYS A 615 -27.33 -35.49 35.83
C LYS A 615 -28.21 -35.64 34.59
N GLY A 616 -29.52 -35.82 34.77
CA GLY A 616 -30.46 -35.74 33.66
C GLY A 616 -31.90 -35.44 34.09
N ILE A 617 -32.69 -34.98 33.13
CA ILE A 617 -34.11 -34.65 33.31
C ILE A 617 -34.90 -35.37 32.24
N GLU A 618 -35.99 -36.03 32.63
CA GLU A 618 -36.88 -36.75 31.74
C GLU A 618 -38.25 -36.07 31.69
N ILE A 619 -38.76 -35.85 30.48
CA ILE A 619 -40.14 -35.45 30.23
C ILE A 619 -40.94 -36.71 29.92
N LEU A 620 -42.01 -36.96 30.67
CA LEU A 620 -42.79 -38.19 30.61
C LEU A 620 -44.25 -37.93 30.26
N SER A 621 -44.87 -38.91 29.59
CA SER A 621 -46.31 -39.04 29.49
C SER A 621 -46.73 -40.35 30.14
N GLY A 622 -47.30 -40.27 31.35
CA GLY A 622 -47.47 -41.46 32.19
C GLY A 622 -46.12 -42.09 32.50
N ASP A 623 -45.89 -43.32 32.08
CA ASP A 623 -44.61 -44.05 32.29
C ASP A 623 -43.68 -44.06 31.07
N VAL A 624 -44.10 -43.43 29.96
CA VAL A 624 -43.29 -43.34 28.74
C VAL A 624 -42.43 -42.09 28.77
N VAL A 625 -41.11 -42.25 28.66
CA VAL A 625 -40.16 -41.14 28.50
C VAL A 625 -40.24 -40.61 27.07
N LEU A 626 -40.57 -39.34 26.90
CA LEU A 626 -40.67 -38.67 25.59
C LEU A 626 -39.36 -37.98 25.18
N GLN A 627 -38.66 -37.40 26.14
CA GLN A 627 -37.36 -36.76 25.94
C GLN A 627 -36.55 -36.87 27.22
N THR A 628 -35.25 -37.13 27.07
CA THR A 628 -34.27 -37.05 28.15
C THR A 628 -33.28 -35.93 27.83
N LEU A 629 -33.14 -34.98 28.74
CA LEU A 629 -32.07 -34.01 28.78
C LEU A 629 -30.91 -34.61 29.57
N VAL A 630 -29.75 -34.71 28.93
CA VAL A 630 -28.48 -35.09 29.52
C VAL A 630 -27.62 -33.84 29.68
N GLU A 631 -26.65 -33.84 30.58
CA GLU A 631 -25.77 -32.67 30.83
C GLU A 631 -26.54 -31.45 31.37
N VAL A 632 -27.31 -31.68 32.44
CA VAL A 632 -28.21 -30.67 33.05
C VAL A 632 -27.44 -29.56 33.79
N SER A 633 -26.12 -29.68 33.93
CA SER A 633 -25.27 -28.72 34.66
C SER A 633 -25.48 -27.27 34.24
N ASP A 634 -25.76 -27.04 32.96
CA ASP A 634 -25.92 -25.71 32.37
C ASP A 634 -27.25 -25.04 32.75
N TYR A 635 -28.21 -25.83 33.26
CA TYR A 635 -29.54 -25.37 33.65
C TYR A 635 -29.67 -25.22 35.18
N ILE A 636 -28.66 -25.62 35.95
CA ILE A 636 -28.70 -25.57 37.42
C ILE A 636 -28.40 -24.14 37.90
N VAL A 637 -29.41 -23.50 38.49
CA VAL A 637 -29.28 -22.15 39.08
C VAL A 637 -28.80 -22.25 40.53
N SER A 638 -29.30 -23.26 41.27
CA SER A 638 -28.89 -23.53 42.65
C SER A 638 -29.15 -24.99 43.03
N GLY A 639 -28.75 -25.39 44.25
CA GLY A 639 -29.11 -26.70 44.81
C GLY A 639 -30.62 -26.99 44.86
N ASN A 640 -31.46 -25.94 44.74
CA ASN A 640 -32.91 -26.02 44.85
C ASN A 640 -33.66 -25.58 43.58
N GLN A 641 -32.97 -25.12 42.54
CA GLN A 641 -33.61 -24.58 41.33
C GLN A 641 -32.85 -24.96 40.05
N ILE A 642 -33.61 -25.41 39.05
CA ILE A 642 -33.15 -25.65 37.67
C ILE A 642 -34.06 -24.88 36.72
N ASP A 643 -33.48 -24.11 35.80
CA ASP A 643 -34.19 -23.36 34.78
C ASP A 643 -33.81 -23.86 33.38
N ILE A 644 -34.75 -24.51 32.69
CA ILE A 644 -34.57 -25.00 31.32
C ILE A 644 -35.07 -23.93 30.36
N PRO A 645 -34.19 -23.26 29.59
CA PRO A 645 -34.59 -22.17 28.71
C PRO A 645 -35.40 -22.65 27.50
N PRO A 646 -36.11 -21.72 26.82
CA PRO A 646 -36.79 -22.02 25.57
C PRO A 646 -35.85 -22.63 24.52
N GLY A 647 -36.37 -23.59 23.74
CA GLY A 647 -35.63 -24.24 22.65
C GLY A 647 -34.88 -25.52 23.02
N VAL A 648 -34.69 -25.83 24.30
CA VAL A 648 -34.06 -27.08 24.77
C VAL A 648 -35.01 -28.28 24.62
N LEU A 649 -36.29 -28.07 24.90
CA LEU A 649 -37.32 -29.08 24.67
C LEU A 649 -37.63 -29.19 23.18
N SER A 650 -37.52 -30.41 22.66
CA SER A 650 -37.78 -30.73 21.25
C SER A 650 -39.27 -30.94 20.98
N ASN A 651 -39.64 -31.07 19.71
CA ASN A 651 -41.01 -31.44 19.32
C ASN A 651 -41.45 -32.82 19.86
N ALA A 652 -40.52 -33.68 20.28
CA ALA A 652 -40.85 -34.97 20.88
C ALA A 652 -41.55 -34.84 22.25
N ALA A 653 -41.23 -33.77 22.98
CA ALA A 653 -41.81 -33.44 24.27
C ALA A 653 -43.17 -32.72 24.18
N GLU A 654 -43.74 -32.54 22.99
CA GLU A 654 -45.07 -31.93 22.81
C GLU A 654 -46.19 -32.93 23.09
N GLY A 655 -47.18 -32.52 23.89
CA GLY A 655 -48.26 -33.37 24.34
C GLY A 655 -49.03 -32.79 25.54
N ALA A 656 -50.07 -33.49 25.97
CA ALA A 656 -50.88 -33.12 27.13
C ALA A 656 -50.59 -34.06 28.32
N ALA A 657 -50.84 -33.57 29.55
CA ALA A 657 -50.68 -34.30 30.80
C ALA A 657 -49.25 -34.87 31.01
N LEU A 658 -48.25 -34.05 30.68
CA LEU A 658 -46.83 -34.37 30.81
C LEU A 658 -46.35 -34.12 32.24
N GLU A 659 -45.37 -34.91 32.66
CA GLU A 659 -44.72 -34.88 33.97
C GLU A 659 -43.19 -34.78 33.78
N VAL A 660 -42.48 -34.29 34.80
CA VAL A 660 -41.02 -34.17 34.77
C VAL A 660 -40.42 -35.01 35.88
N ARG A 661 -39.29 -35.67 35.61
CA ARG A 661 -38.49 -36.42 36.59
C ARG A 661 -37.03 -36.05 36.47
N ALA A 662 -36.35 -35.82 37.58
CA ALA A 662 -34.90 -35.61 37.61
C ALA A 662 -34.19 -36.87 38.12
N TRP A 663 -32.96 -37.13 37.68
CA TRP A 663 -32.14 -38.25 38.16
C TRP A 663 -30.70 -37.82 38.40
N ASN A 664 -30.06 -38.44 39.39
CA ASN A 664 -28.64 -38.28 39.71
C ASN A 664 -27.96 -39.66 39.74
N THR A 665 -26.73 -39.73 40.25
CA THR A 665 -25.94 -40.96 40.36
C THR A 665 -26.51 -42.00 41.34
N VAL A 666 -27.39 -41.60 42.27
CA VAL A 666 -28.08 -42.49 43.22
C VAL A 666 -29.32 -43.12 42.57
N GLY A 667 -30.01 -42.39 41.69
CA GLY A 667 -31.13 -42.91 40.92
C GLY A 667 -32.15 -41.84 40.52
N PRO A 668 -33.28 -42.25 39.90
CA PRO A 668 -34.37 -41.35 39.54
C PRO A 668 -35.15 -40.89 40.78
N GLY A 669 -35.44 -39.59 40.85
CA GLY A 669 -36.37 -39.02 41.80
C GLY A 669 -37.83 -39.38 41.52
N ASN A 670 -38.72 -38.96 42.41
CA ASN A 670 -40.17 -39.01 42.15
C ASN A 670 -40.54 -38.05 41.01
N LYS A 671 -41.64 -38.34 40.31
CA LYS A 671 -42.21 -37.41 39.32
C LYS A 671 -42.65 -36.12 40.02
N GLY A 672 -42.47 -34.99 39.34
CA GLY A 672 -42.92 -33.68 39.82
C GLY A 672 -44.44 -33.66 40.08
N PRO A 673 -44.92 -32.81 41.01
CA PRO A 673 -46.32 -32.85 41.44
C PRO A 673 -47.31 -32.29 40.41
N GLN A 674 -46.87 -31.49 39.44
CA GLN A 674 -47.72 -30.85 38.43
C GLN A 674 -47.72 -31.62 37.10
N LYS A 675 -48.92 -31.74 36.52
CA LYS A 675 -49.14 -32.17 35.13
C LYS A 675 -49.46 -30.96 34.27
N PHE A 676 -48.83 -30.86 33.10
CA PHE A 676 -49.00 -29.72 32.20
C PHE A 676 -49.03 -30.14 30.73
N LYS A 677 -49.33 -29.19 29.84
CA LYS A 677 -49.27 -29.38 28.39
C LYS A 677 -48.02 -28.68 27.86
N ILE A 678 -47.31 -29.27 26.91
CA ILE A 678 -46.24 -28.60 26.16
C ILE A 678 -46.70 -28.39 24.72
N GLU A 679 -46.58 -27.16 24.22
CA GLU A 679 -46.82 -26.81 22.81
C GLU A 679 -45.64 -26.03 22.22
N THR A 680 -45.56 -25.97 20.89
CA THR A 680 -44.39 -25.42 20.19
C THR A 680 -44.21 -23.92 20.42
N GLY A 681 -45.25 -23.12 20.14
CA GLY A 681 -45.09 -21.66 19.95
C GLY A 681 -44.44 -21.28 18.61
N PRO A 682 -44.31 -20.00 18.25
CA PRO A 682 -43.72 -19.58 16.98
C PRO A 682 -42.26 -20.01 16.85
N PRO A 683 -41.78 -20.31 15.63
CA PRO A 683 -40.38 -20.67 15.43
C PRO A 683 -39.47 -19.49 15.83
N VAL A 684 -38.26 -19.78 16.29
CA VAL A 684 -37.26 -18.75 16.63
C VAL A 684 -36.02 -19.02 15.80
N ILE A 685 -35.49 -17.96 15.16
CA ILE A 685 -34.20 -18.00 14.47
C ILE A 685 -33.18 -17.38 15.43
N THR A 686 -32.18 -18.15 15.83
CA THR A 686 -31.08 -17.69 16.68
C THR A 686 -29.89 -17.21 15.87
N GLY A 687 -29.76 -17.67 14.62
CA GLY A 687 -28.76 -17.17 13.69
C GLY A 687 -28.81 -17.84 12.33
N THR A 688 -28.01 -17.34 11.41
CA THR A 688 -27.82 -17.86 10.06
C THR A 688 -26.32 -17.89 9.72
N ASN A 689 -25.94 -18.56 8.62
CA ASN A 689 -24.57 -18.46 8.11
C ASN A 689 -24.24 -17.12 7.44
N ALA A 690 -25.17 -16.14 7.44
CA ALA A 690 -24.97 -14.81 6.85
C ALA A 690 -25.23 -13.64 7.84
N ASP A 691 -25.23 -13.91 9.15
CA ASP A 691 -25.47 -12.88 10.17
C ASP A 691 -24.41 -11.77 10.12
N ASN A 692 -24.84 -10.50 10.10
CA ASN A 692 -23.99 -9.32 10.05
C ASN A 692 -22.96 -9.30 8.90
N ILE A 693 -23.22 -10.05 7.83
CA ILE A 693 -22.46 -10.00 6.58
C ILE A 693 -23.39 -9.79 5.39
N VAL A 694 -22.82 -9.63 4.19
CA VAL A 694 -23.61 -9.58 2.95
C VAL A 694 -24.04 -11.00 2.58
N MET A 695 -25.35 -11.19 2.39
CA MET A 695 -25.94 -12.45 1.97
C MET A 695 -26.07 -12.48 0.44
N ASP A 696 -25.45 -13.48 -0.19
CA ASP A 696 -25.66 -13.80 -1.60
C ASP A 696 -26.90 -14.69 -1.75
N ARG A 697 -27.99 -14.15 -2.32
CA ARG A 697 -29.23 -14.92 -2.52
C ARG A 697 -29.09 -16.06 -3.52
N ALA A 698 -28.03 -16.09 -4.33
CA ALA A 698 -27.71 -17.23 -5.22
C ALA A 698 -27.04 -18.39 -4.48
N GLN A 699 -26.80 -18.28 -3.17
CA GLN A 699 -26.27 -19.35 -2.32
C GLN A 699 -27.33 -19.88 -1.35
N ALA A 700 -27.10 -21.09 -0.85
CA ALA A 700 -27.95 -21.68 0.17
C ALA A 700 -27.76 -20.95 1.52
N LEU A 701 -28.85 -20.78 2.26
CA LEU A 701 -28.85 -20.13 3.57
C LEU A 701 -29.22 -21.16 4.65
N THR A 702 -28.30 -21.41 5.56
CA THR A 702 -28.53 -22.28 6.72
C THR A 702 -29.14 -21.47 7.87
N LEU A 703 -30.25 -21.96 8.40
CA LEU A 703 -30.96 -21.41 9.55
C LEU A 703 -30.66 -22.22 10.80
N ARG A 704 -30.27 -21.53 11.87
CA ARG A 704 -30.13 -22.08 13.22
C ARG A 704 -31.21 -21.46 14.09
N GLY A 705 -31.83 -22.28 14.92
CA GLY A 705 -32.95 -21.84 15.74
C GLY A 705 -33.55 -22.98 16.53
N TYR A 706 -34.83 -22.83 16.86
CA TYR A 706 -35.63 -23.88 17.48
C TYR A 706 -37.12 -23.69 17.19
N GLY A 707 -37.89 -24.78 17.30
CA GLY A 707 -39.30 -24.80 16.94
C GLY A 707 -39.52 -24.89 15.43
N PHE A 708 -38.58 -25.41 14.65
CA PHE A 708 -38.77 -25.61 13.22
C PHE A 708 -39.75 -26.77 12.92
N LEU A 709 -39.92 -27.71 13.86
CA LEU A 709 -40.89 -28.79 13.80
C LEU A 709 -41.99 -28.62 14.86
N SER A 710 -43.16 -29.20 14.62
CA SER A 710 -44.29 -29.24 15.57
C SER A 710 -45.11 -30.52 15.39
N ARG A 711 -45.77 -30.98 16.45
CA ARG A 711 -46.81 -32.02 16.41
C ARG A 711 -48.21 -31.46 16.19
N THR A 712 -48.37 -30.13 16.14
CA THR A 712 -49.66 -29.49 15.90
C THR A 712 -50.15 -29.77 14.48
N ALA A 713 -51.38 -30.27 14.33
CA ALA A 713 -51.96 -30.59 13.04
C ALA A 713 -52.01 -29.35 12.11
N GLY A 714 -51.47 -29.47 10.90
CA GLY A 714 -51.41 -28.37 9.93
C GLY A 714 -50.24 -27.39 10.12
N GLU A 715 -49.41 -27.55 11.15
CA GLU A 715 -48.25 -26.68 11.43
C GLU A 715 -46.96 -27.48 11.65
N THR A 716 -46.83 -28.65 11.01
CA THR A 716 -45.82 -29.66 11.39
C THR A 716 -44.36 -29.24 11.16
N ARG A 717 -44.11 -28.28 10.27
CA ARG A 717 -42.77 -27.78 9.92
C ARG A 717 -42.83 -26.34 9.40
N ILE A 718 -41.72 -25.61 9.43
CA ILE A 718 -41.61 -24.31 8.74
C ILE A 718 -41.74 -24.49 7.23
N ALA A 719 -42.51 -23.60 6.60
CA ALA A 719 -42.84 -23.68 5.17
C ALA A 719 -43.01 -22.30 4.51
N TYR A 720 -43.02 -21.23 5.30
CA TYR A 720 -43.24 -19.88 4.84
C TYR A 720 -42.13 -18.96 5.33
N LEU A 721 -41.75 -18.00 4.51
CA LEU A 721 -40.78 -16.97 4.85
C LEU A 721 -41.31 -15.56 4.56
N ARG A 722 -40.68 -14.59 5.21
CA ARG A 722 -40.84 -13.16 4.95
C ARG A 722 -39.50 -12.49 5.23
N VAL A 723 -39.11 -11.52 4.42
CA VAL A 723 -37.96 -10.66 4.72
C VAL A 723 -38.47 -9.29 5.12
N ASP A 724 -37.96 -8.79 6.24
CA ASP A 724 -38.23 -7.46 6.78
C ASP A 724 -37.03 -6.52 6.57
N ASP A 725 -37.28 -5.22 6.47
CA ASP A 725 -36.25 -4.19 6.59
C ASP A 725 -35.86 -3.93 8.06
N SER A 726 -34.96 -2.98 8.29
CA SER A 726 -34.48 -2.62 9.64
C SER A 726 -35.57 -2.03 10.53
N GLU A 727 -36.64 -1.49 9.94
CA GLU A 727 -37.80 -0.90 10.63
C GLU A 727 -38.91 -1.93 10.89
N GLY A 728 -38.80 -3.13 10.33
CA GLY A 728 -39.75 -4.24 10.48
C GLY A 728 -40.84 -4.31 9.40
N SER A 729 -40.73 -3.53 8.33
CA SER A 729 -41.66 -3.57 7.19
C SER A 729 -41.30 -4.71 6.23
N ALA A 730 -42.30 -5.36 5.64
CA ALA A 730 -42.10 -6.50 4.76
C ALA A 730 -41.62 -6.06 3.36
N VAL A 731 -40.50 -6.62 2.91
CA VAL A 731 -39.89 -6.33 1.60
C VAL A 731 -39.90 -7.53 0.63
N ASP A 732 -39.82 -8.76 1.14
CA ASP A 732 -40.09 -9.99 0.37
C ASP A 732 -41.16 -10.80 1.09
N ASP A 733 -42.36 -10.82 0.50
CA ASP A 733 -43.56 -11.38 1.08
C ASP A 733 -44.51 -11.91 -0.02
N ASN A 734 -45.71 -12.34 0.36
CA ASN A 734 -46.65 -12.95 -0.60
C ASN A 734 -47.14 -12.00 -1.68
N GLY A 735 -47.25 -10.71 -1.37
CA GLY A 735 -47.74 -9.71 -2.32
C GLY A 735 -46.65 -9.30 -3.30
N THR A 736 -45.42 -9.09 -2.80
CA THR A 736 -44.28 -8.76 -3.68
C THR A 736 -43.96 -9.90 -4.65
N SER A 737 -44.18 -11.16 -4.28
CA SER A 737 -44.03 -12.30 -5.20
C SER A 737 -45.13 -12.40 -6.25
N ASP A 738 -46.33 -11.88 -5.99
CA ASP A 738 -47.50 -12.02 -6.88
C ASP A 738 -47.67 -10.83 -7.84
N ASN A 739 -47.71 -9.61 -7.32
CA ASN A 739 -47.99 -8.39 -8.10
C ASN A 739 -47.03 -7.22 -7.81
N GLY A 740 -45.98 -7.46 -7.03
CA GLY A 740 -44.96 -6.45 -6.67
C GLY A 740 -45.35 -5.50 -5.54
N ILE A 741 -46.53 -5.66 -4.92
CA ILE A 741 -47.00 -4.82 -3.81
C ILE A 741 -46.99 -5.64 -2.52
N SER A 742 -46.25 -5.19 -1.52
CA SER A 742 -46.17 -5.82 -0.20
C SER A 742 -47.54 -5.95 0.47
N THR A 743 -47.84 -7.14 1.00
CA THR A 743 -49.08 -7.45 1.73
C THR A 743 -48.86 -7.70 3.22
N GLY A 744 -47.60 -7.72 3.66
CA GLY A 744 -47.17 -8.06 5.02
C GLY A 744 -47.26 -9.56 5.37
N GLN A 745 -47.78 -10.41 4.49
CA GLN A 745 -47.98 -11.84 4.78
C GLN A 745 -46.81 -12.69 4.31
N PRO A 746 -46.31 -13.65 5.12
CA PRO A 746 -45.23 -14.54 4.69
C PRO A 746 -45.69 -15.42 3.52
N ARG A 747 -44.78 -15.65 2.58
CA ARG A 747 -45.03 -16.46 1.37
C ARG A 747 -44.47 -17.85 1.50
N ALA A 748 -44.98 -18.77 0.69
CA ALA A 748 -44.45 -20.13 0.62
C ALA A 748 -43.01 -20.12 0.08
N ALA A 749 -42.14 -20.93 0.68
CA ALA A 749 -40.77 -21.14 0.24
C ALA A 749 -40.34 -22.58 0.43
N THR A 750 -39.38 -23.02 -0.38
CA THR A 750 -38.85 -24.38 -0.29
C THR A 750 -37.78 -24.42 0.80
N ILE A 751 -38.19 -24.77 2.01
CA ILE A 751 -37.31 -24.88 3.18
C ILE A 751 -37.06 -26.36 3.48
N GLU A 752 -35.81 -26.78 3.47
CA GLU A 752 -35.39 -28.11 3.86
C GLU A 752 -35.15 -28.16 5.36
N VAL A 753 -36.09 -28.77 6.10
CA VAL A 753 -36.00 -28.87 7.56
C VAL A 753 -35.25 -30.16 7.93
N ILE A 754 -34.03 -30.00 8.45
CA ILE A 754 -33.13 -31.10 8.80
C ILE A 754 -33.44 -31.61 10.21
N SER A 755 -33.65 -30.68 11.16
CA SER A 755 -34.02 -30.98 12.54
C SER A 755 -34.92 -29.89 13.12
N ASP A 756 -35.34 -30.03 14.38
CA ASP A 756 -36.11 -28.99 15.07
C ASP A 756 -35.33 -27.67 15.29
N SER A 757 -34.00 -27.71 15.12
CA SER A 757 -33.09 -26.58 15.31
C SER A 757 -32.27 -26.17 14.09
N LEU A 758 -32.36 -26.93 12.99
CA LEU A 758 -31.58 -26.71 11.77
C LEU A 758 -32.47 -26.84 10.52
N ALA A 759 -32.41 -25.84 9.64
CA ALA A 759 -33.06 -25.86 8.34
C ALA A 759 -32.20 -25.15 7.29
N GLU A 760 -32.48 -25.39 6.02
CA GLU A 760 -31.77 -24.79 4.89
C GLU A 760 -32.75 -24.22 3.87
N LEU A 761 -32.50 -22.99 3.43
CA LEU A 761 -33.16 -22.39 2.28
C LEU A 761 -32.31 -22.66 1.05
N ARG A 762 -32.95 -23.14 -0.01
CA ARG A 762 -32.28 -23.35 -1.31
C ARG A 762 -31.87 -22.00 -1.93
N PRO A 763 -30.83 -21.99 -2.80
CA PRO A 763 -30.49 -20.84 -3.62
C PRO A 763 -31.73 -20.22 -4.29
N ASP A 764 -31.75 -18.88 -4.36
CA ASP A 764 -32.81 -18.06 -4.93
C ASP A 764 -34.19 -18.23 -4.27
N SER A 765 -34.24 -18.81 -3.07
CA SER A 765 -35.48 -18.86 -2.27
C SER A 765 -35.90 -17.49 -1.76
N ILE A 766 -34.98 -16.52 -1.66
CA ILE A 766 -35.24 -15.10 -1.36
C ILE A 766 -35.22 -14.34 -2.69
N THR A 767 -36.23 -13.50 -2.95
CA THR A 767 -36.34 -12.80 -4.25
C THR A 767 -35.52 -11.51 -4.29
N ALA A 768 -35.35 -10.93 -5.48
CA ALA A 768 -34.67 -9.65 -5.67
C ALA A 768 -35.35 -8.46 -4.97
N PHE A 769 -36.62 -8.58 -4.55
CA PHE A 769 -37.29 -7.54 -3.75
C PHE A 769 -36.68 -7.39 -2.35
N ALA A 770 -36.01 -8.44 -1.86
CA ALA A 770 -35.28 -8.38 -0.60
C ALA A 770 -33.92 -7.66 -0.72
N ASP A 771 -33.42 -7.41 -1.94
CA ASP A 771 -32.13 -6.74 -2.13
C ASP A 771 -32.12 -5.42 -1.35
N GLY A 772 -31.03 -5.17 -0.62
CA GLY A 772 -30.79 -3.94 0.14
C GLY A 772 -30.24 -4.13 1.53
N SER A 773 -29.98 -3.03 2.23
CA SER A 773 -29.24 -3.02 3.49
C SER A 773 -30.13 -3.35 4.69
N GLY A 774 -29.54 -3.91 5.76
CA GLY A 774 -30.23 -4.13 7.03
C GLY A 774 -31.50 -4.99 6.91
N ARG A 775 -31.36 -6.22 6.38
CA ARG A 775 -32.50 -7.11 6.15
C ARG A 775 -32.62 -8.19 7.22
N ARG A 776 -33.85 -8.62 7.52
CA ARG A 776 -34.14 -9.67 8.51
C ARG A 776 -34.96 -10.79 7.89
N LEU A 777 -34.49 -12.02 8.01
CA LEU A 777 -35.31 -13.18 7.65
C LEU A 777 -36.27 -13.53 8.79
N ARG A 778 -37.51 -13.84 8.44
CA ARG A 778 -38.51 -14.43 9.34
C ARG A 778 -39.16 -15.64 8.71
N VAL A 779 -39.52 -16.61 9.53
CA VAL A 779 -40.13 -17.87 9.10
C VAL A 779 -41.40 -18.18 9.86
N ALA A 780 -42.31 -18.93 9.23
CA ALA A 780 -43.54 -19.40 9.84
C ALA A 780 -43.87 -20.83 9.38
N ARG A 781 -44.66 -21.53 10.20
CA ARG A 781 -45.23 -22.84 9.86
C ARG A 781 -46.62 -22.72 9.22
N LYS A 782 -47.26 -21.57 9.37
CA LYS A 782 -48.63 -21.28 8.91
C LYS A 782 -48.80 -19.80 8.59
N VAL A 783 -49.68 -19.52 7.64
CA VAL A 783 -50.16 -18.17 7.31
C VAL A 783 -51.60 -18.01 7.80
N GLY A 784 -51.89 -16.91 8.47
CA GLY A 784 -53.25 -16.58 8.91
C GLY A 784 -54.07 -15.90 7.81
N PRO A 785 -55.40 -15.78 7.96
CA PRO A 785 -56.25 -15.11 6.97
C PRO A 785 -56.01 -13.59 6.90
N SER A 786 -55.32 -13.01 7.88
CA SER A 786 -54.95 -11.59 7.96
C SER A 786 -53.46 -11.42 8.30
N VAL A 787 -52.93 -10.20 8.18
CA VAL A 787 -51.55 -9.85 8.59
C VAL A 787 -51.39 -9.99 10.11
N GLN A 788 -52.38 -9.54 10.88
CA GLN A 788 -52.38 -9.60 12.34
C GLN A 788 -52.40 -11.05 12.85
N ASP A 789 -53.11 -11.94 12.16
CA ASP A 789 -53.11 -13.37 12.50
C ASP A 789 -51.80 -14.06 12.09
N SER A 790 -51.25 -13.71 10.93
CA SER A 790 -49.96 -14.26 10.47
C SER A 790 -48.82 -13.86 11.41
N ALA A 791 -48.86 -12.66 12.00
CA ALA A 791 -47.87 -12.20 12.97
C ALA A 791 -47.78 -13.09 14.22
N LYS A 792 -48.85 -13.81 14.59
CA LYS A 792 -48.85 -14.75 15.73
C LYS A 792 -48.04 -16.02 15.45
N HIS A 793 -47.88 -16.40 14.18
CA HIS A 793 -47.19 -17.62 13.74
C HIS A 793 -45.78 -17.36 13.18
N LEU A 794 -45.46 -16.10 12.92
CA LEU A 794 -44.20 -15.65 12.35
C LEU A 794 -43.14 -15.51 13.45
N SER A 795 -41.90 -15.91 13.15
CA SER A 795 -40.79 -15.90 14.10
C SER A 795 -40.58 -14.53 14.72
N LEU A 796 -40.10 -14.44 15.97
CA LEU A 796 -39.83 -13.15 16.59
C LEU A 796 -38.81 -12.36 15.77
N ALA A 797 -38.92 -11.03 15.81
CA ALA A 797 -38.01 -10.13 15.12
C ALA A 797 -36.70 -9.94 15.91
N THR A 798 -36.12 -11.03 16.42
CA THR A 798 -34.92 -11.04 17.26
C THR A 798 -33.70 -11.63 16.54
N SER A 799 -33.88 -12.16 15.33
CA SER A 799 -32.77 -12.69 14.55
C SER A 799 -31.82 -11.56 14.12
N PRO A 800 -30.50 -11.84 14.04
CA PRO A 800 -29.53 -10.88 13.52
C PRO A 800 -29.91 -10.35 12.13
N LEU A 801 -29.49 -9.12 11.84
CA LEU A 801 -29.66 -8.52 10.52
C LEU A 801 -28.56 -9.01 9.58
N PHE A 802 -28.92 -9.22 8.32
CA PHE A 802 -27.96 -9.22 7.22
C PHE A 802 -27.47 -7.78 7.01
N THR A 803 -26.17 -7.58 6.79
CA THR A 803 -25.65 -6.24 6.44
C THR A 803 -26.32 -5.76 5.15
N ALA A 804 -26.43 -6.64 4.17
CA ALA A 804 -27.26 -6.46 2.99
C ALA A 804 -27.62 -7.82 2.38
N ILE A 805 -28.75 -7.91 1.69
CA ILE A 805 -29.05 -9.00 0.76
C ILE A 805 -28.74 -8.50 -0.66
N THR A 806 -28.08 -9.33 -1.47
CA THR A 806 -27.74 -9.02 -2.86
C THR A 806 -27.42 -10.30 -3.63
N SER A 807 -27.06 -10.19 -4.91
CA SER A 807 -26.51 -11.28 -5.75
C SER A 807 -25.53 -10.71 -6.77
N ARG A 808 -25.14 -11.44 -7.82
CA ARG A 808 -24.39 -10.79 -8.92
C ARG A 808 -25.24 -9.70 -9.57
N PRO A 809 -24.67 -8.50 -9.82
CA PRO A 809 -25.42 -7.40 -10.39
C PRO A 809 -25.82 -7.74 -11.82
N VAL A 810 -27.06 -7.40 -12.19
CA VAL A 810 -27.58 -7.60 -13.55
C VAL A 810 -28.10 -6.26 -14.07
N ILE A 811 -27.68 -5.87 -15.26
CA ILE A 811 -28.15 -4.66 -15.94
C ILE A 811 -29.29 -5.06 -16.89
N ASN A 812 -30.44 -4.43 -16.72
CA ASN A 812 -31.62 -4.66 -17.56
C ASN A 812 -31.75 -3.56 -18.63
N THR A 813 -31.64 -2.30 -18.23
CA THR A 813 -31.76 -1.16 -19.16
C THR A 813 -30.75 -0.07 -18.85
N LEU A 814 -30.38 0.66 -19.90
CA LEU A 814 -29.45 1.79 -19.86
C LEU A 814 -30.11 2.98 -20.55
N SER A 815 -30.38 4.04 -19.79
CA SER A 815 -30.98 5.26 -20.33
C SER A 815 -30.14 6.47 -19.97
N GLN A 816 -30.24 7.53 -20.78
CA GLN A 816 -29.57 8.81 -20.51
C GLN A 816 -30.53 9.96 -20.72
N LEU A 817 -30.31 11.05 -19.98
CA LEU A 817 -31.14 12.24 -20.03
C LEU A 817 -30.68 13.15 -21.18
N GLN A 818 -31.61 13.51 -22.06
CA GLN A 818 -31.38 14.49 -23.11
C GLN A 818 -31.43 15.93 -22.57
N GLU A 819 -31.03 16.87 -23.41
CA GLU A 819 -30.97 18.30 -23.11
C GLU A 819 -32.36 18.93 -22.90
N ASP A 820 -33.42 18.31 -23.45
CA ASP A 820 -34.82 18.69 -23.29
C ASP A 820 -35.51 18.00 -22.08
N ASN A 821 -34.73 17.33 -21.23
CA ASN A 821 -35.17 16.51 -20.09
C ASN A 821 -36.00 15.26 -20.43
N THR A 822 -35.92 14.76 -21.67
CA THR A 822 -36.47 13.44 -22.02
C THR A 822 -35.43 12.34 -21.83
N TRP A 823 -35.86 11.12 -21.48
CA TRP A 823 -34.97 9.96 -21.38
C TRP A 823 -34.87 9.25 -22.72
N GLU A 824 -33.64 8.95 -23.14
CA GLU A 824 -33.36 8.13 -24.32
C GLU A 824 -32.67 6.82 -23.92
N ASP A 825 -32.98 5.74 -24.64
CA ASP A 825 -32.31 4.45 -24.47
C ASP A 825 -30.93 4.48 -25.16
N ILE A 826 -29.88 4.19 -24.38
CA ILE A 826 -28.49 4.13 -24.85
C ILE A 826 -28.32 3.03 -25.90
N LEU A 827 -29.06 1.92 -25.78
CA LEU A 827 -28.95 0.77 -26.67
C LEU A 827 -29.66 1.03 -28.01
N ALA A 828 -30.74 1.81 -28.00
CA ALA A 828 -31.41 2.25 -29.22
C ALA A 828 -30.55 3.22 -30.04
N THR A 829 -29.83 4.11 -29.35
CA THR A 829 -28.90 5.07 -29.99
C THR A 829 -27.50 4.50 -30.23
N GLY A 830 -27.19 3.35 -29.62
CA GLY A 830 -25.89 2.70 -29.65
C GLY A 830 -24.76 3.49 -28.98
N THR A 831 -25.09 4.55 -28.22
CA THR A 831 -24.13 5.57 -27.80
C THR A 831 -24.39 6.08 -26.39
N PHE A 832 -23.43 5.86 -25.49
CA PHE A 832 -23.37 6.45 -24.17
C PHE A 832 -22.66 7.80 -24.21
N LYS A 833 -23.37 8.83 -23.76
CA LYS A 833 -22.95 10.23 -23.74
C LYS A 833 -22.48 10.58 -22.33
N ARG A 834 -21.16 10.54 -22.07
CA ARG A 834 -20.61 10.69 -20.70
C ARG A 834 -20.83 12.09 -20.09
N ASP A 835 -21.14 13.07 -20.92
CA ASP A 835 -21.54 14.44 -20.59
C ASP A 835 -23.03 14.58 -20.23
N ARG A 836 -23.79 13.48 -20.15
CA ARG A 836 -25.21 13.45 -19.76
C ARG A 836 -25.42 12.64 -18.49
N VAL A 837 -26.56 12.88 -17.84
CA VAL A 837 -27.03 12.05 -16.71
C VAL A 837 -27.43 10.68 -17.26
N VAL A 838 -27.05 9.61 -16.57
CA VAL A 838 -27.33 8.23 -16.99
C VAL A 838 -27.97 7.45 -15.87
N GLU A 839 -28.92 6.61 -16.23
CA GLU A 839 -29.61 5.69 -15.34
C GLU A 839 -29.36 4.26 -15.79
N ILE A 840 -28.95 3.43 -14.84
CA ILE A 840 -28.69 2.01 -15.00
C ILE A 840 -29.71 1.30 -14.12
N ASN A 841 -30.65 0.59 -14.75
CA ASN A 841 -31.66 -0.18 -14.04
C ASN A 841 -31.35 -1.67 -14.10
N GLY A 842 -31.62 -2.37 -13.01
CA GLY A 842 -31.16 -3.73 -12.83
C GLY A 842 -31.66 -4.41 -11.56
N THR A 843 -30.92 -5.44 -11.13
CA THR A 843 -31.08 -6.08 -9.82
C THR A 843 -29.73 -6.20 -9.14
N ALA A 844 -29.71 -6.32 -7.81
CA ALA A 844 -28.49 -6.44 -7.01
C ALA A 844 -27.49 -5.27 -7.15
N LEU A 845 -27.98 -4.06 -7.42
CA LEU A 845 -27.16 -2.84 -7.53
C LEU A 845 -26.87 -2.16 -6.18
N ASN A 846 -27.47 -2.63 -5.09
CA ASN A 846 -27.45 -2.01 -3.76
C ASN A 846 -26.08 -2.04 -3.05
N THR A 847 -25.23 -3.02 -3.39
CA THR A 847 -23.90 -3.19 -2.77
C THR A 847 -22.75 -2.84 -3.72
N VAL A 848 -23.02 -2.03 -4.75
CA VAL A 848 -22.03 -1.69 -5.78
C VAL A 848 -20.89 -0.87 -5.18
N ARG A 849 -19.67 -1.29 -5.53
CA ARG A 849 -18.41 -0.69 -5.10
C ARG A 849 -17.67 -0.04 -6.25
N VAL A 850 -17.79 -0.57 -7.47
CA VAL A 850 -17.11 -0.05 -8.65
C VAL A 850 -18.02 -0.13 -9.88
N ILE A 851 -18.06 0.95 -10.66
CA ILE A 851 -18.66 0.98 -11.99
C ILE A 851 -17.52 1.23 -12.97
N GLU A 852 -17.21 0.26 -13.82
CA GLU A 852 -16.13 0.33 -14.80
C GLU A 852 -16.70 0.35 -16.21
N VAL A 853 -16.08 1.14 -17.09
CA VAL A 853 -16.26 1.04 -18.53
C VAL A 853 -15.13 0.18 -19.08
N VAL A 854 -15.49 -0.95 -19.68
CA VAL A 854 -14.54 -1.94 -20.22
C VAL A 854 -14.61 -2.01 -21.73
N HIS A 855 -13.60 -2.67 -22.34
CA HIS A 855 -13.68 -3.10 -23.74
C HIS A 855 -14.86 -4.05 -23.96
N GLU A 856 -15.27 -4.23 -25.23
CA GLU A 856 -16.39 -5.12 -25.59
C GLU A 856 -16.16 -6.59 -25.19
N ASP A 857 -14.90 -7.02 -25.10
CA ASP A 857 -14.50 -8.34 -24.60
C ASP A 857 -14.42 -8.43 -23.06
N GLY A 858 -14.73 -7.34 -22.36
CA GLY A 858 -14.71 -7.21 -20.91
C GLY A 858 -13.34 -6.98 -20.28
N SER A 859 -12.29 -6.78 -21.08
CA SER A 859 -10.98 -6.40 -20.59
C SER A 859 -10.94 -4.92 -20.17
N SER A 860 -10.19 -4.62 -19.10
CA SER A 860 -9.95 -3.25 -18.63
C SER A 860 -8.99 -2.52 -19.56
N PHE A 861 -9.13 -1.21 -19.64
CA PHE A 861 -8.18 -0.34 -20.34
C PHE A 861 -6.82 -0.29 -19.61
N THR A 862 -5.74 0.02 -20.35
CA THR A 862 -4.41 0.25 -19.77
C THR A 862 -4.45 1.27 -18.63
N ASN A 863 -5.24 2.33 -18.81
CA ASN A 863 -5.67 3.25 -17.75
C ASN A 863 -7.15 2.94 -17.44
N PRO A 864 -7.46 2.24 -16.34
CA PRO A 864 -8.83 1.83 -16.05
C PRO A 864 -9.80 3.01 -15.95
N VAL A 865 -10.94 2.91 -16.63
CA VAL A 865 -12.02 3.92 -16.61
C VAL A 865 -13.08 3.45 -15.63
N PHE A 866 -13.00 3.89 -14.38
CA PHE A 866 -13.93 3.45 -13.35
C PHE A 866 -14.31 4.56 -12.38
N ILE A 867 -15.43 4.34 -11.68
CA ILE A 867 -15.88 5.11 -10.53
C ILE A 867 -15.86 4.15 -9.34
N GLN A 868 -15.15 4.53 -8.27
CA GLN A 868 -15.20 3.82 -7.00
C GLN A 868 -16.22 4.48 -6.08
N LEU A 869 -17.11 3.69 -5.48
CA LEU A 869 -18.22 4.15 -4.68
C LEU A 869 -17.92 4.04 -3.17
N PRO A 870 -18.43 4.97 -2.34
CA PRO A 870 -19.32 6.08 -2.71
C PRO A 870 -18.59 7.23 -3.44
N ALA A 871 -19.23 7.80 -4.47
CA ALA A 871 -18.69 8.92 -5.26
C ALA A 871 -19.72 10.05 -5.40
N PRO A 872 -19.30 11.33 -5.42
CA PRO A 872 -20.21 12.45 -5.65
C PRO A 872 -20.84 12.35 -7.06
N GLY A 873 -22.15 12.61 -7.14
CA GLY A 873 -22.90 12.49 -8.39
C GLY A 873 -23.31 11.07 -8.75
N VAL A 874 -23.13 10.09 -7.86
CA VAL A 874 -23.71 8.75 -8.00
C VAL A 874 -24.72 8.51 -6.89
N SER A 875 -25.94 8.13 -7.25
CA SER A 875 -26.96 7.66 -6.30
C SER A 875 -27.38 6.24 -6.64
N ILE A 876 -27.59 5.44 -5.60
CA ILE A 876 -28.00 4.04 -5.72
C ILE A 876 -29.23 3.87 -4.84
N ASP A 877 -30.28 3.28 -5.38
CA ASP A 877 -31.45 2.93 -4.59
C ASP A 877 -31.12 1.70 -3.70
N ASP A 878 -31.47 1.75 -2.41
CA ASP A 878 -31.15 0.68 -1.45
C ASP A 878 -31.73 -0.68 -1.88
N ASN A 879 -32.86 -0.69 -2.58
CA ASN A 879 -33.47 -1.91 -3.10
C ASN A 879 -32.67 -2.55 -4.28
N GLY A 880 -31.57 -1.94 -4.71
CA GLY A 880 -30.69 -2.45 -5.74
C GLY A 880 -31.27 -2.44 -7.14
N THR A 881 -32.32 -1.65 -7.38
CA THR A 881 -33.01 -1.60 -8.68
C THR A 881 -32.43 -0.57 -9.65
N ARG A 882 -31.74 0.45 -9.13
CA ARG A 882 -31.29 1.59 -9.94
C ARG A 882 -30.02 2.23 -9.44
N ILE A 883 -29.16 2.62 -10.38
CA ILE A 883 -28.03 3.54 -10.19
C ILE A 883 -28.25 4.75 -11.11
N GLN A 884 -28.05 5.94 -10.59
CA GLN A 884 -28.07 7.18 -11.36
C GLN A 884 -26.71 7.87 -11.26
N LEU A 885 -26.15 8.23 -12.42
CA LEU A 885 -24.89 8.93 -12.59
C LEU A 885 -25.16 10.33 -13.13
N SER A 886 -24.67 11.36 -12.46
CA SER A 886 -24.72 12.74 -12.94
C SER A 886 -23.86 12.92 -14.19
N ALA A 887 -24.14 13.99 -14.95
CA ALA A 887 -23.35 14.37 -16.11
C ALA A 887 -21.87 14.58 -15.76
N GLY A 888 -20.97 13.99 -16.56
CA GLY A 888 -19.51 14.18 -16.41
C GLY A 888 -18.86 13.43 -15.24
N VAL A 889 -19.59 12.54 -14.55
CA VAL A 889 -19.05 11.76 -13.42
C VAL A 889 -17.92 10.79 -13.84
N ILE A 890 -17.87 10.42 -15.13
CA ILE A 890 -16.73 9.68 -15.71
C ILE A 890 -15.82 10.70 -16.43
N PRO A 891 -14.74 11.19 -15.79
CA PRO A 891 -13.91 12.25 -16.36
C PRO A 891 -12.92 11.74 -17.41
N TYR A 892 -12.65 10.43 -17.43
CA TYR A 892 -11.60 9.83 -18.24
C TYR A 892 -12.04 9.62 -19.69
N ALA A 893 -11.23 10.08 -20.64
CA ALA A 893 -11.49 9.97 -22.07
C ALA A 893 -10.88 8.72 -22.72
N ASP A 894 -10.28 7.81 -21.94
CA ASP A 894 -9.67 6.58 -22.46
C ASP A 894 -10.71 5.66 -23.13
N ALA A 895 -11.96 5.69 -22.67
CA ALA A 895 -13.06 4.92 -23.26
C ALA A 895 -13.68 5.56 -24.52
N ASP A 896 -13.47 6.87 -24.75
CA ASP A 896 -14.12 7.63 -25.82
C ASP A 896 -13.75 7.08 -27.21
N THR A 897 -14.76 7.06 -28.09
CA THR A 897 -14.64 6.61 -29.47
C THR A 897 -15.53 7.45 -30.38
N ASN A 898 -15.21 7.44 -31.66
CA ASN A 898 -16.05 8.00 -32.71
C ASN A 898 -17.12 7.00 -33.24
N GLY A 899 -17.47 5.98 -32.45
CA GLY A 899 -18.41 4.91 -32.84
C GLY A 899 -17.78 3.67 -33.48
N THR A 900 -16.46 3.66 -33.69
CA THR A 900 -15.74 2.53 -34.31
C THR A 900 -15.53 1.34 -33.38
N ALA A 901 -15.60 1.52 -32.07
CA ALA A 901 -15.42 0.45 -31.09
C ALA A 901 -16.45 0.57 -29.97
N ARG A 902 -17.01 -0.57 -29.55
CA ARG A 902 -17.99 -0.64 -28.47
C ARG A 902 -17.35 -0.91 -27.12
N ARG A 903 -18.08 -0.59 -26.06
CA ARG A 903 -17.76 -0.71 -24.65
C ARG A 903 -18.93 -1.32 -23.92
N ALA A 904 -18.69 -1.81 -22.72
CA ALA A 904 -19.74 -2.26 -21.82
C ALA A 904 -19.52 -1.67 -20.42
N PHE A 905 -20.59 -1.58 -19.64
CA PHE A 905 -20.47 -1.38 -18.20
C PHE A 905 -20.17 -2.72 -17.54
N LYS A 906 -19.17 -2.71 -16.66
CA LYS A 906 -18.89 -3.79 -15.73
C LYS A 906 -19.04 -3.27 -14.31
N ILE A 907 -20.07 -3.76 -13.62
CA ILE A 907 -20.42 -3.28 -12.28
C ILE A 907 -19.98 -4.34 -11.28
N TYR A 908 -19.23 -3.92 -10.27
CA TYR A 908 -18.73 -4.77 -9.19
C TYR A 908 -19.49 -4.45 -7.91
N ASN A 909 -20.03 -5.47 -7.26
CA ASN A 909 -20.71 -5.35 -5.97
C ASN A 909 -20.06 -6.28 -4.93
N ALA A 910 -20.70 -6.48 -3.77
CA ALA A 910 -20.14 -7.30 -2.71
C ALA A 910 -20.04 -8.82 -3.03
N VAL A 911 -20.76 -9.31 -4.04
CA VAL A 911 -20.80 -10.73 -4.42
C VAL A 911 -19.94 -11.02 -5.66
N GLY A 912 -19.94 -10.12 -6.63
CA GLY A 912 -19.21 -10.34 -7.88
C GLY A 912 -19.32 -9.17 -8.85
N ASN A 913 -19.36 -9.47 -10.14
CA ASN A 913 -19.56 -8.48 -11.19
C ASN A 913 -20.61 -8.91 -12.21
N THR A 914 -21.10 -7.95 -12.99
CA THR A 914 -22.02 -8.18 -14.10
C THR A 914 -21.39 -9.09 -15.15
N ASP A 915 -22.15 -10.06 -15.64
CA ASP A 915 -21.77 -10.84 -16.81
C ASP A 915 -21.70 -9.96 -18.06
N LEU A 916 -20.81 -10.29 -19.00
CA LEU A 916 -20.72 -9.59 -20.27
C LEU A 916 -21.91 -9.91 -21.15
N ASN A 917 -22.66 -8.89 -21.52
CA ASN A 917 -23.76 -9.02 -22.46
C ASN A 917 -23.52 -8.09 -23.67
N ALA A 918 -23.24 -8.68 -24.83
CA ALA A 918 -23.00 -7.93 -26.07
C ALA A 918 -24.21 -7.09 -26.51
N THR A 919 -25.44 -7.43 -26.07
CA THR A 919 -26.63 -6.61 -26.36
C THR A 919 -26.67 -5.32 -25.55
N LEU A 920 -25.83 -5.19 -24.52
CA LEU A 920 -25.68 -3.99 -23.68
C LEU A 920 -24.47 -3.14 -24.10
N ALA A 921 -23.81 -3.45 -25.22
CA ALA A 921 -22.61 -2.76 -25.66
C ALA A 921 -22.93 -1.45 -26.41
N PHE A 922 -22.18 -0.39 -26.13
CA PHE A 922 -22.38 0.96 -26.67
C PHE A 922 -21.05 1.63 -27.04
N ALA A 923 -21.07 2.62 -27.94
CA ALA A 923 -19.94 3.53 -28.11
C ALA A 923 -19.95 4.59 -27.01
N VAL A 924 -18.78 5.02 -26.52
CA VAL A 924 -18.68 6.12 -25.54
C VAL A 924 -18.26 7.39 -26.25
N ASN A 925 -18.94 8.50 -25.99
CA ASN A 925 -18.50 9.80 -26.47
C ASN A 925 -18.86 10.94 -25.51
N THR A 926 -18.32 12.12 -25.83
CA THR A 926 -18.65 13.40 -25.22
C THR A 926 -18.80 14.44 -26.32
N GLN A 927 -19.45 15.57 -26.05
CA GLN A 927 -19.54 16.67 -27.01
C GLN A 927 -18.15 17.29 -27.26
N PRO A 928 -17.60 17.26 -28.49
CA PRO A 928 -16.32 17.91 -28.77
C PRO A 928 -16.45 19.43 -28.63
N ARG A 929 -15.39 20.06 -28.12
CA ARG A 929 -15.27 21.53 -28.03
C ARG A 929 -13.91 21.96 -28.54
N ILE A 930 -13.87 23.01 -29.37
CA ILE A 930 -12.63 23.61 -29.87
C ILE A 930 -12.42 24.93 -29.12
N ASP A 931 -11.33 24.99 -28.36
CA ASP A 931 -10.99 26.14 -27.52
C ASP A 931 -10.00 27.07 -28.22
N GLY A 932 -9.13 26.51 -29.06
CA GLY A 932 -8.13 27.25 -29.79
C GLY A 932 -7.63 26.54 -31.03
N LEU A 933 -7.06 27.33 -31.93
CA LEU A 933 -6.29 26.89 -33.10
C LEU A 933 -4.91 27.53 -33.04
N GLY A 934 -3.86 26.81 -33.42
CA GLY A 934 -2.50 27.34 -33.35
C GLY A 934 -1.44 26.63 -34.19
N VAL A 935 -0.30 27.32 -34.28
CA VAL A 935 0.97 27.00 -34.97
C VAL A 935 0.94 27.17 -36.49
N PHE A 936 0.81 28.43 -36.91
CA PHE A 936 1.14 28.86 -38.26
C PHE A 936 2.54 29.45 -38.29
N THR A 937 3.33 29.16 -39.33
CA THR A 937 4.63 29.83 -39.52
C THR A 937 4.43 31.35 -39.70
N ALA A 938 3.34 31.75 -40.36
CA ALA A 938 2.86 33.12 -40.46
C ALA A 938 1.48 33.25 -39.77
N PRO A 939 1.29 34.13 -38.77
CA PRO A 939 0.03 34.24 -38.02
C PRO A 939 -1.20 34.43 -38.92
N GLY A 940 -2.14 33.48 -38.84
CA GLY A 940 -3.38 33.49 -39.62
C GLY A 940 -3.27 32.91 -41.04
N TYR A 941 -2.14 32.28 -41.40
CA TYR A 941 -1.88 31.69 -42.71
C TYR A 941 -1.38 30.25 -42.56
N PHE A 942 -2.24 29.28 -42.86
CA PHE A 942 -1.91 27.86 -42.87
C PHE A 942 -1.24 27.46 -44.19
N ASN A 943 0.06 27.15 -44.13
CA ASN A 943 0.76 26.56 -45.26
C ASN A 943 0.48 25.05 -45.36
N ARG A 944 -0.15 24.60 -46.44
CA ARG A 944 -0.47 23.17 -46.66
C ARG A 944 0.58 22.39 -47.47
N ASP A 945 1.68 23.04 -47.86
CA ASP A 945 2.67 22.47 -48.76
C ASP A 945 3.29 21.15 -48.25
N LYS A 946 3.63 20.25 -49.17
CA LYS A 946 4.17 18.93 -48.79
C LYS A 946 5.55 18.99 -48.13
N GLU A 947 6.40 19.92 -48.54
CA GLU A 947 7.79 19.98 -48.08
C GLU A 947 7.95 21.01 -46.97
N HIS A 948 7.27 22.15 -47.11
CA HIS A 948 7.40 23.31 -46.22
C HIS A 948 6.16 23.59 -45.38
N GLY A 949 5.16 22.70 -45.40
CA GLY A 949 3.87 22.90 -44.76
C GLY A 949 3.96 23.02 -43.24
N ASP A 950 2.94 23.67 -42.68
CA ASP A 950 2.69 23.86 -41.27
C ASP A 950 1.97 22.65 -40.66
N THR A 951 2.08 22.47 -39.35
CA THR A 951 1.22 21.54 -38.60
C THR A 951 0.12 22.34 -37.91
N LEU A 952 -1.14 22.08 -38.27
CA LEU A 952 -2.28 22.73 -37.63
C LEU A 952 -2.61 22.01 -36.32
N TYR A 953 -2.51 22.73 -35.19
CA TYR A 953 -2.92 22.22 -33.89
C TYR A 953 -4.26 22.80 -33.46
N LEU A 954 -5.16 21.92 -33.05
CA LEU A 954 -6.40 22.25 -32.37
C LEU A 954 -6.22 21.92 -30.90
N SER A 955 -6.64 22.82 -30.02
CA SER A 955 -6.78 22.56 -28.58
C SER A 955 -8.24 22.62 -28.18
N GLY A 956 -8.63 21.78 -27.24
CA GLY A 956 -10.02 21.66 -26.80
C GLY A 956 -10.24 20.42 -25.95
N SER A 957 -11.43 19.84 -26.04
CA SER A 957 -11.80 18.61 -25.32
C SER A 957 -12.72 17.73 -26.14
N GLY A 958 -12.77 16.44 -25.80
CA GLY A 958 -13.66 15.47 -26.44
C GLY A 958 -13.24 15.06 -27.85
N PHE A 959 -12.00 15.30 -28.26
CA PHE A 959 -11.57 15.10 -29.63
C PHE A 959 -11.47 13.63 -30.05
N LYS A 960 -11.37 12.68 -29.10
CA LYS A 960 -11.44 11.25 -29.39
C LYS A 960 -12.81 10.80 -29.95
N SER A 961 -13.86 11.58 -29.75
CA SER A 961 -15.19 11.34 -30.31
C SER A 961 -15.32 11.72 -31.80
N VAL A 962 -14.34 12.43 -32.35
CA VAL A 962 -14.41 13.02 -33.70
C VAL A 962 -14.16 11.95 -34.76
N GLY A 963 -15.10 11.84 -35.70
CA GLY A 963 -14.99 10.96 -36.85
C GLY A 963 -14.45 11.65 -38.09
N ARG A 964 -14.61 12.97 -38.22
CA ARG A 964 -14.21 13.71 -39.42
C ARG A 964 -13.85 15.17 -39.12
N ILE A 965 -12.79 15.66 -39.75
CA ILE A 965 -12.35 17.06 -39.70
C ILE A 965 -12.73 17.72 -41.02
N VAL A 966 -13.38 18.88 -40.97
CA VAL A 966 -13.85 19.60 -42.16
C VAL A 966 -13.29 21.02 -42.18
N PHE A 967 -12.53 21.33 -43.23
CA PHE A 967 -12.20 22.71 -43.58
C PHE A 967 -13.40 23.30 -44.32
N THR A 968 -13.93 24.41 -43.81
CA THR A 968 -15.11 25.08 -44.37
C THR A 968 -14.90 26.60 -44.36
N ASP A 969 -15.73 27.34 -45.09
CA ASP A 969 -15.66 28.81 -45.05
C ASP A 969 -16.18 29.36 -43.71
N ALA A 970 -15.90 30.64 -43.41
CA ALA A 970 -16.29 31.25 -42.14
C ALA A 970 -17.81 31.31 -41.88
N ASN A 971 -18.66 31.02 -42.88
CA ASN A 971 -20.12 30.94 -42.75
C ASN A 971 -20.63 29.49 -42.76
N ASP A 972 -19.71 28.52 -42.77
CA ASP A 972 -19.94 27.08 -42.94
C ASP A 972 -20.85 26.71 -44.14
N THR A 973 -20.62 27.29 -45.31
CA THR A 973 -21.36 26.87 -46.51
C THR A 973 -20.84 25.53 -47.05
N ALA A 974 -21.72 24.79 -47.72
CA ALA A 974 -21.36 23.50 -48.31
C ALA A 974 -20.44 23.61 -49.56
N GLN A 975 -20.26 24.81 -50.13
CA GLN A 975 -19.70 24.98 -51.47
C GLN A 975 -18.16 24.84 -51.57
N SER A 976 -17.42 24.75 -50.46
CA SER A 976 -15.94 24.63 -50.49
C SER A 976 -15.37 23.81 -49.33
N ARG A 977 -15.99 22.66 -49.03
CA ARG A 977 -15.57 21.79 -47.92
C ARG A 977 -14.49 20.80 -48.33
N ILE A 978 -13.45 20.67 -47.50
CA ILE A 978 -12.51 19.54 -47.55
C ILE A 978 -12.69 18.73 -46.28
N SER A 979 -12.95 17.43 -46.41
CA SER A 979 -13.20 16.54 -45.29
C SER A 979 -12.12 15.47 -45.17
N ILE A 980 -11.65 15.25 -43.95
CA ILE A 980 -10.64 14.24 -43.59
C ILE A 980 -11.30 13.27 -42.61
N GLY A 981 -11.52 12.02 -43.03
CA GLY A 981 -12.03 10.97 -42.14
C GLY A 981 -10.95 10.51 -41.16
N LEU A 982 -11.32 10.20 -39.93
CA LEU A 982 -10.41 9.72 -38.90
C LEU A 982 -10.63 8.22 -38.61
N PRO A 983 -9.55 7.45 -38.39
CA PRO A 983 -8.14 7.87 -38.39
C PRO A 983 -7.58 8.11 -39.80
N SER A 984 -6.66 9.06 -39.96
CA SER A 984 -5.95 9.35 -41.21
C SER A 984 -4.45 9.48 -40.96
N PRO A 985 -3.58 9.01 -41.88
CA PRO A 985 -2.15 9.31 -41.83
C PRO A 985 -1.91 10.83 -41.74
N GLY A 986 -0.93 11.25 -40.93
CA GLY A 986 -0.62 12.65 -40.69
C GLY A 986 -1.57 13.38 -39.72
N VAL A 987 -2.55 12.70 -39.13
CA VAL A 987 -3.40 13.25 -38.06
C VAL A 987 -3.17 12.50 -36.76
N THR A 988 -2.79 13.22 -35.72
CA THR A 988 -2.69 12.69 -34.35
C THR A 988 -3.82 13.26 -33.52
N VAL A 989 -4.59 12.37 -32.88
CA VAL A 989 -5.74 12.73 -32.04
C VAL A 989 -5.46 12.28 -30.61
N SER A 990 -5.45 13.24 -29.68
CA SER A 990 -5.63 13.00 -28.25
C SER A 990 -6.99 13.54 -27.82
N ASP A 991 -7.38 13.41 -26.56
CA ASP A 991 -8.67 13.97 -26.11
C ASP A 991 -8.67 15.50 -26.11
N ALA A 992 -7.51 16.12 -25.88
CA ALA A 992 -7.38 17.57 -25.72
C ALA A 992 -6.73 18.27 -26.93
N ALA A 993 -6.13 17.51 -27.86
CA ALA A 993 -5.48 18.08 -29.03
C ALA A 993 -5.65 17.24 -30.29
N ILE A 994 -5.83 17.91 -31.42
CA ILE A 994 -5.69 17.31 -32.75
C ILE A 994 -4.54 18.02 -33.46
N ALA A 995 -3.57 17.28 -33.97
CA ALA A 995 -2.48 17.80 -34.78
C ALA A 995 -2.60 17.27 -36.21
N LEU A 996 -2.67 18.17 -37.21
CA LEU A 996 -2.69 17.84 -38.62
C LEU A 996 -1.38 18.27 -39.24
N ASP A 997 -0.50 17.31 -39.54
CA ASP A 997 0.76 17.55 -40.22
C ASP A 997 0.53 17.57 -41.74
N SER A 998 0.59 18.75 -42.33
CA SER A 998 0.35 18.91 -43.77
C SER A 998 1.41 18.23 -44.63
N ARG A 999 2.60 17.92 -44.11
CA ARG A 999 3.66 17.21 -44.84
C ARG A 999 3.34 15.74 -45.05
N LEU A 1000 2.62 15.15 -44.10
CA LEU A 1000 2.16 13.76 -44.14
C LEU A 1000 0.74 13.64 -44.71
N LEU A 1001 -0.10 14.64 -44.48
CA LEU A 1001 -1.48 14.72 -44.99
C LEU A 1001 -1.65 15.92 -45.93
N GLN A 1002 -1.79 15.66 -47.22
CA GLN A 1002 -2.03 16.72 -48.19
C GLN A 1002 -3.47 17.23 -48.14
N VAL A 1003 -3.64 18.49 -47.75
CA VAL A 1003 -4.92 19.20 -47.88
C VAL A 1003 -5.08 19.67 -49.33
N GLY A 1004 -6.19 19.32 -49.97
CA GLY A 1004 -6.44 19.63 -51.39
C GLY A 1004 -6.44 21.13 -51.69
N ALA A 1005 -6.08 21.50 -52.93
CA ALA A 1005 -6.01 22.90 -53.38
C ALA A 1005 -7.36 23.65 -53.33
N ALA A 1006 -8.49 22.93 -53.24
CA ALA A 1006 -9.80 23.54 -53.04
C ALA A 1006 -9.96 24.27 -51.68
N ALA A 1007 -9.06 24.04 -50.71
CA ALA A 1007 -9.03 24.79 -49.46
C ALA A 1007 -8.37 26.17 -49.61
N ASP A 1008 -7.64 26.41 -50.71
CA ASP A 1008 -6.90 27.66 -50.90
C ASP A 1008 -7.81 28.88 -50.85
N THR A 1009 -7.21 29.96 -50.41
CA THR A 1009 -7.85 31.26 -50.26
C THR A 1009 -7.02 32.32 -50.96
N ASP A 1010 -7.64 33.38 -51.43
CA ASP A 1010 -6.99 34.60 -51.89
C ASP A 1010 -7.42 35.81 -51.03
N GLY A 1011 -6.95 37.02 -51.39
CA GLY A 1011 -7.28 38.25 -50.67
C GLY A 1011 -8.77 38.61 -50.62
N ASN A 1012 -9.61 38.04 -51.48
CA ASN A 1012 -11.06 38.29 -51.54
C ASN A 1012 -11.91 37.11 -51.01
N SER A 1013 -11.29 35.96 -50.79
CA SER A 1013 -11.93 34.75 -50.29
C SER A 1013 -12.32 34.87 -48.81
N SER A 1014 -13.41 34.21 -48.43
CA SER A 1014 -13.73 34.01 -47.01
C SER A 1014 -12.65 33.15 -46.35
N ARG A 1015 -12.23 33.54 -45.15
CA ARG A 1015 -11.26 32.77 -44.34
C ARG A 1015 -11.87 31.43 -43.95
N ARG A 1016 -11.01 30.45 -43.67
CA ARG A 1016 -11.41 29.10 -43.28
C ARG A 1016 -11.60 29.00 -41.76
N ILE A 1017 -12.50 28.11 -41.37
CA ILE A 1017 -12.67 27.60 -40.01
C ILE A 1017 -12.61 26.07 -40.05
N ILE A 1018 -12.37 25.46 -38.89
CA ILE A 1018 -12.46 24.01 -38.73
C ILE A 1018 -13.81 23.66 -38.13
N ARG A 1019 -14.48 22.67 -38.73
CA ARG A 1019 -15.63 21.98 -38.16
C ARG A 1019 -15.27 20.53 -37.88
N LEU A 1020 -15.46 20.10 -36.64
CA LEU A 1020 -15.30 18.71 -36.22
C LEU A 1020 -16.65 18.03 -36.21
N GLU A 1021 -16.76 16.92 -36.92
CA GLU A 1021 -17.93 16.06 -36.91
C GLU A 1021 -17.67 14.83 -36.06
N SER A 1022 -18.59 14.57 -35.14
CA SER A 1022 -18.63 13.39 -34.30
C SER A 1022 -19.98 12.69 -34.50
N ALA A 1023 -20.23 11.60 -33.76
CA ALA A 1023 -21.58 11.04 -33.63
C ALA A 1023 -22.55 11.95 -32.85
N ARG A 1024 -22.07 13.12 -32.37
CA ARG A 1024 -22.81 14.17 -31.69
C ARG A 1024 -22.94 15.40 -32.60
N ASP A 1025 -23.24 16.55 -32.02
CA ASP A 1025 -23.32 17.81 -32.76
C ASP A 1025 -21.93 18.24 -33.26
N SER A 1026 -21.93 18.99 -34.36
CA SER A 1026 -20.69 19.53 -34.93
C SER A 1026 -20.10 20.62 -34.04
N ALA A 1027 -18.79 20.58 -33.82
CA ALA A 1027 -18.07 21.63 -33.12
C ALA A 1027 -17.32 22.53 -34.11
N HIS A 1028 -17.41 23.84 -33.94
CA HIS A 1028 -16.76 24.81 -34.80
C HIS A 1028 -15.61 25.50 -34.06
N SER A 1029 -14.53 25.79 -34.79
CA SER A 1029 -13.45 26.60 -34.24
C SER A 1029 -13.93 28.04 -34.04
N PRO A 1030 -13.42 28.77 -33.03
CA PRO A 1030 -13.83 30.14 -32.78
C PRO A 1030 -13.68 31.03 -34.03
N MET A 1031 -14.67 31.89 -34.32
CA MET A 1031 -14.60 32.79 -35.49
C MET A 1031 -13.38 33.73 -35.46
N ALA A 1032 -12.87 34.06 -34.27
CA ALA A 1032 -11.65 34.84 -34.10
C ALA A 1032 -10.39 34.12 -34.60
N SER A 1033 -10.42 32.78 -34.66
CA SER A 1033 -9.29 31.92 -35.06
C SER A 1033 -9.32 31.55 -36.56
N ARG A 1034 -10.13 32.24 -37.36
CA ARG A 1034 -10.20 32.05 -38.82
C ARG A 1034 -8.86 32.33 -39.51
N PHE A 1035 -8.51 31.51 -40.50
CA PHE A 1035 -7.20 31.57 -41.17
C PHE A 1035 -7.31 31.45 -42.69
N TYR A 1036 -6.29 31.94 -43.40
CA TYR A 1036 -6.09 31.72 -44.82
C TYR A 1036 -5.36 30.41 -45.05
N VAL A 1037 -5.63 29.73 -46.15
CA VAL A 1037 -4.93 28.51 -46.57
C VAL A 1037 -4.26 28.76 -47.90
N GLY A 1038 -3.05 28.24 -48.04
CA GLY A 1038 -2.25 28.38 -49.26
C GLY A 1038 -0.99 27.52 -49.19
N ALA A 1039 -0.09 27.76 -50.13
CA ALA A 1039 1.23 27.12 -50.21
C ALA A 1039 2.21 28.12 -50.85
N PRO A 1040 3.53 27.90 -50.78
CA PRO A 1040 4.51 28.79 -51.39
C PRO A 1040 4.17 29.09 -52.86
N PRO A 1041 4.43 30.32 -53.33
CA PRO A 1041 4.19 30.69 -54.71
C PRO A 1041 5.08 29.86 -55.63
N SER A 1042 4.69 29.72 -56.90
CA SER A 1042 5.58 29.24 -57.94
C SER A 1042 5.95 30.39 -58.87
N MET A 1043 7.13 30.29 -59.47
CA MET A 1043 7.55 31.24 -60.49
C MET A 1043 6.91 30.90 -61.83
N GLY A 1044 6.37 31.93 -62.48
CA GLY A 1044 5.90 31.87 -63.85
C GLY A 1044 6.98 32.26 -64.86
N THR A 1045 6.55 32.56 -66.07
CA THR A 1045 7.39 33.12 -67.13
C THR A 1045 7.41 34.64 -67.04
N LEU A 1046 8.60 35.23 -67.19
CA LEU A 1046 8.76 36.67 -67.35
C LEU A 1046 8.37 37.10 -68.78
N GLY A 1047 7.57 38.15 -68.87
CA GLY A 1047 7.32 38.94 -70.08
C GLY A 1047 8.00 40.30 -69.99
N ALA A 1048 8.20 40.94 -71.15
CA ALA A 1048 8.85 42.26 -71.31
C ALA A 1048 10.37 42.33 -71.08
N LEU A 1049 11.12 41.29 -71.46
CA LEU A 1049 12.58 41.39 -71.65
C LEU A 1049 12.88 41.78 -73.10
N SER A 1050 13.74 42.78 -73.32
CA SER A 1050 14.20 43.17 -74.66
C SER A 1050 15.16 42.13 -75.26
N LEU A 1051 15.64 42.34 -76.50
CA LEU A 1051 16.74 41.54 -77.05
C LEU A 1051 17.93 41.59 -76.06
N ALA A 1052 18.45 40.41 -75.69
CA ALA A 1052 19.51 40.17 -74.68
C ALA A 1052 19.11 40.10 -73.18
N ASP A 1053 17.89 39.65 -72.85
CA ASP A 1053 17.46 39.39 -71.45
C ASP A 1053 17.67 40.60 -70.53
N ASN A 1054 17.35 41.79 -71.03
CA ASN A 1054 17.43 43.04 -70.29
C ASN A 1054 16.05 43.60 -70.01
N TRP A 1055 15.83 44.09 -68.78
CA TRP A 1055 14.62 44.82 -68.41
C TRP A 1055 14.88 46.32 -68.26
N ARG A 1056 14.15 47.15 -69.02
CA ARG A 1056 14.20 48.60 -68.88
C ARG A 1056 13.24 49.09 -67.82
N ARG A 1057 13.73 49.23 -66.58
CA ARG A 1057 12.89 49.54 -65.41
C ARG A 1057 12.11 50.85 -65.52
N ASP A 1058 12.50 51.77 -66.39
CA ASP A 1058 11.90 53.10 -66.56
C ASP A 1058 10.86 53.21 -67.68
N ALA A 1059 10.85 52.27 -68.62
CA ALA A 1059 9.99 52.30 -69.81
C ALA A 1059 9.12 51.04 -69.97
N GLU A 1060 9.54 49.91 -69.41
CA GLU A 1060 8.88 48.61 -69.57
C GLU A 1060 8.28 48.15 -68.24
N ALA A 1061 7.02 47.71 -68.28
CA ALA A 1061 6.40 47.03 -67.16
C ALA A 1061 6.77 45.54 -67.22
N LEU A 1062 7.35 45.00 -66.15
CA LEU A 1062 7.71 43.59 -66.07
C LEU A 1062 6.48 42.77 -65.70
N GLU A 1063 6.01 41.95 -66.62
CA GLU A 1063 4.84 41.09 -66.41
C GLU A 1063 5.29 39.66 -66.09
N ILE A 1064 4.63 39.04 -65.12
CA ILE A 1064 4.82 37.62 -64.81
C ILE A 1064 3.50 36.94 -65.09
N THR A 1065 3.53 35.93 -65.96
CA THR A 1065 2.35 35.12 -66.31
C THR A 1065 2.64 33.64 -66.06
N GLY A 1066 1.59 32.86 -65.77
CA GLY A 1066 1.75 31.43 -65.47
C GLY A 1066 2.43 31.13 -64.13
N ALA A 1067 2.56 32.13 -63.24
CA ALA A 1067 2.86 31.87 -61.85
C ALA A 1067 1.66 31.20 -61.18
N GLU A 1068 1.82 30.62 -60.01
CA GLU A 1068 0.69 30.12 -59.22
C GLU A 1068 0.75 30.65 -57.79
N ARG A 1069 -0.43 30.71 -57.15
CA ARG A 1069 -0.60 31.02 -55.72
C ARG A 1069 -0.17 32.43 -55.32
N LEU A 1070 -0.34 33.41 -56.23
CA LEU A 1070 -0.07 34.82 -55.96
C LEU A 1070 -1.21 35.56 -55.24
N GLY A 1071 -2.31 34.87 -54.89
CA GLY A 1071 -3.51 35.48 -54.30
C GLY A 1071 -3.28 36.21 -52.96
N HIS A 1072 -2.17 35.91 -52.28
CA HIS A 1072 -1.70 36.59 -51.06
C HIS A 1072 -0.29 37.17 -51.23
N LEU A 1073 0.08 37.62 -52.43
CA LEU A 1073 1.38 38.23 -52.69
C LEU A 1073 1.59 39.44 -51.76
N SER A 1074 2.62 39.37 -50.91
CA SER A 1074 2.93 40.43 -49.94
C SER A 1074 4.08 41.31 -50.39
N ARG A 1075 5.03 40.76 -51.17
CA ARG A 1075 6.24 41.47 -51.56
C ARG A 1075 6.86 40.92 -52.84
N VAL A 1076 7.42 41.82 -53.66
CA VAL A 1076 8.23 41.53 -54.85
C VAL A 1076 9.60 42.18 -54.69
N ASP A 1077 10.65 41.40 -54.90
CA ASP A 1077 12.04 41.83 -54.77
C ASP A 1077 12.83 41.63 -56.04
N ILE A 1078 13.73 42.56 -56.30
CA ILE A 1078 14.88 42.33 -57.18
C ILE A 1078 16.05 41.93 -56.31
N VAL A 1079 16.57 40.75 -56.57
CA VAL A 1079 17.71 40.14 -55.87
C VAL A 1079 18.89 40.00 -56.82
N ASP A 1080 20.08 39.81 -56.28
CA ASP A 1080 21.28 39.53 -57.08
C ASP A 1080 21.20 38.14 -57.76
N ALA A 1081 22.20 37.80 -58.58
CA ALA A 1081 22.28 36.51 -59.26
C ALA A 1081 22.25 35.30 -58.30
N ALA A 1082 22.78 35.45 -57.08
CA ALA A 1082 22.77 34.42 -56.05
C ALA A 1082 21.41 34.32 -55.31
N GLY A 1083 20.52 35.30 -55.48
CA GLY A 1083 19.22 35.35 -54.83
C GLY A 1083 19.19 36.16 -53.54
N ASN A 1084 20.26 36.90 -53.23
CA ASN A 1084 20.36 37.74 -52.03
C ASN A 1084 19.73 39.13 -52.27
N PRO A 1085 19.15 39.76 -51.23
CA PRO A 1085 18.66 41.14 -51.32
C PRO A 1085 19.78 42.12 -51.68
N ILE A 1086 19.48 43.09 -52.55
CA ILE A 1086 20.41 44.18 -52.89
C ILE A 1086 20.43 45.19 -51.73
N ALA A 1087 21.62 45.48 -51.21
CA ALA A 1087 21.77 46.39 -50.07
C ALA A 1087 21.24 47.80 -50.38
N GLY A 1088 20.40 48.34 -49.49
CA GLY A 1088 19.80 49.67 -49.65
C GLY A 1088 18.57 49.73 -50.57
N LEU A 1089 18.22 48.62 -51.26
CA LEU A 1089 17.04 48.56 -52.12
C LEU A 1089 15.80 48.19 -51.28
N PRO A 1090 14.76 49.05 -51.24
CA PRO A 1090 13.50 48.68 -50.61
C PRO A 1090 12.73 47.66 -51.47
N ALA A 1091 11.94 46.84 -50.81
CA ALA A 1091 11.07 45.89 -51.49
C ALA A 1091 9.84 46.56 -52.10
N LEU A 1092 9.29 45.98 -53.16
CA LEU A 1092 7.98 46.40 -53.63
C LEU A 1092 6.88 45.64 -52.90
N VAL A 1093 5.87 46.37 -52.47
CA VAL A 1093 4.62 45.83 -51.93
C VAL A 1093 3.47 46.16 -52.89
N PRO A 1094 2.37 45.39 -52.91
CA PRO A 1094 1.19 45.72 -53.69
C PRO A 1094 0.76 47.18 -53.46
N GLY A 1095 0.56 47.94 -54.55
CA GLY A 1095 0.23 49.38 -54.49
C GLY A 1095 1.43 50.34 -54.53
N ALA A 1096 2.66 49.86 -54.36
CA ALA A 1096 3.90 50.65 -54.50
C ALA A 1096 4.61 50.38 -55.84
N GLY A 1097 3.85 50.30 -56.94
CA GLY A 1097 4.37 49.94 -58.28
C GLY A 1097 4.23 48.45 -58.64
N VAL A 1098 3.57 47.65 -57.80
CA VAL A 1098 3.17 46.26 -58.10
C VAL A 1098 1.66 46.20 -58.28
N LEU A 1099 1.23 45.61 -59.40
CA LEU A 1099 -0.16 45.38 -59.78
C LEU A 1099 -0.42 43.86 -59.82
N LEU A 1100 -1.17 43.35 -58.85
CA LEU A 1100 -1.59 41.96 -58.84
C LEU A 1100 -2.87 41.82 -59.70
N HIS A 1101 -2.78 41.07 -60.81
CA HIS A 1101 -3.91 40.89 -61.72
C HIS A 1101 -4.83 39.76 -61.27
N ASN A 1102 -4.25 38.63 -60.88
CA ASN A 1102 -4.93 37.45 -60.33
C ASN A 1102 -3.92 36.54 -59.63
N ALA A 1103 -4.35 35.37 -59.17
CA ALA A 1103 -3.48 34.41 -58.48
C ALA A 1103 -2.35 33.82 -59.36
N THR A 1104 -2.30 34.12 -60.65
CA THR A 1104 -1.32 33.61 -61.61
C THR A 1104 -0.53 34.68 -62.37
N ALA A 1105 -0.87 35.96 -62.17
CA ALA A 1105 -0.25 37.06 -62.90
C ALA A 1105 -0.06 38.32 -62.04
N VAL A 1106 1.13 38.90 -62.14
CA VAL A 1106 1.51 40.16 -61.47
C VAL A 1106 2.40 40.99 -62.38
N THR A 1107 2.23 42.30 -62.32
CA THR A 1107 3.01 43.27 -63.10
C THR A 1107 3.76 44.21 -62.18
N VAL A 1108 5.06 44.40 -62.42
CA VAL A 1108 5.85 45.49 -61.84
C VAL A 1108 5.82 46.64 -62.83
N SER A 1109 5.28 47.78 -62.42
CA SER A 1109 5.15 48.96 -63.27
C SER A 1109 6.51 49.55 -63.62
N ALA A 1110 6.63 50.12 -64.82
CA ALA A 1110 7.75 50.98 -65.16
C ALA A 1110 7.87 52.12 -64.12
N ASN A 1111 9.09 52.42 -63.68
CA ASN A 1111 9.41 53.33 -62.58
C ASN A 1111 8.55 53.08 -61.34
N ALA A 1112 8.51 51.83 -60.87
CA ALA A 1112 7.82 51.44 -59.66
C ALA A 1112 8.10 52.45 -58.53
N THR A 1113 7.03 53.05 -57.99
CA THR A 1113 7.12 54.17 -57.04
C THR A 1113 7.84 53.80 -55.76
N GLY A 1114 7.81 52.52 -55.36
CA GLY A 1114 8.59 52.00 -54.24
C GLY A 1114 10.11 52.08 -54.40
N TRP A 1115 10.62 52.28 -55.62
CA TRP A 1115 12.05 52.38 -55.93
C TRP A 1115 12.51 53.79 -56.34
N ALA A 1116 11.64 54.81 -56.27
CA ALA A 1116 11.92 56.13 -56.81
C ALA A 1116 13.24 56.76 -56.29
N SER A 1117 13.62 56.52 -55.03
CA SER A 1117 14.85 57.03 -54.42
C SER A 1117 16.07 56.09 -54.53
N ALA A 1118 15.90 54.87 -55.03
CA ALA A 1118 16.91 53.80 -55.00
C ALA A 1118 17.08 53.07 -56.35
N GLY A 1119 16.44 53.55 -57.42
CA GLY A 1119 16.44 52.88 -58.72
C GLY A 1119 17.84 52.67 -59.31
N HIS A 1120 18.80 53.53 -59.00
CA HIS A 1120 20.20 53.39 -59.44
C HIS A 1120 20.90 52.12 -58.91
N LEU A 1121 20.43 51.54 -57.80
CA LEU A 1121 20.96 50.30 -57.23
C LEU A 1121 20.53 49.06 -58.02
N LEU A 1122 19.40 49.16 -58.74
CA LEU A 1122 18.89 48.09 -59.59
C LEU A 1122 19.75 47.93 -60.84
N ASP A 1123 20.24 49.05 -61.38
CA ASP A 1123 20.93 49.13 -62.66
C ASP A 1123 22.23 48.30 -62.64
N SER A 1124 22.38 47.42 -63.63
CA SER A 1124 23.57 46.60 -63.82
C SER A 1124 23.71 46.19 -65.27
N VAL A 1125 24.90 46.42 -65.83
CA VAL A 1125 25.26 46.01 -67.19
C VAL A 1125 25.81 44.60 -67.28
N SER A 1126 26.02 43.94 -66.14
CA SER A 1126 26.42 42.54 -66.12
C SER A 1126 25.22 41.68 -66.51
N ALA A 1127 25.39 40.81 -67.51
CA ALA A 1127 24.37 39.86 -67.93
C ALA A 1127 23.94 38.95 -66.77
N ALA A 1128 22.65 38.60 -66.70
CA ALA A 1128 22.09 37.71 -65.68
C ALA A 1128 22.38 38.12 -64.21
N SER A 1129 22.53 39.42 -63.96
CA SER A 1129 22.94 39.96 -62.64
C SER A 1129 21.79 40.15 -61.65
N ARG A 1130 20.54 40.09 -62.14
CA ARG A 1130 19.33 40.32 -61.36
C ARG A 1130 18.35 39.18 -61.53
N ARG A 1131 17.67 38.83 -60.45
CA ARG A 1131 16.56 37.87 -60.43
C ARG A 1131 15.39 38.50 -59.70
N LEU A 1132 14.22 37.96 -59.95
CA LEU A 1132 13.02 38.33 -59.23
C LEU A 1132 12.74 37.31 -58.13
N LYS A 1133 12.26 37.80 -56.98
CA LYS A 1133 11.79 36.98 -55.87
C LYS A 1133 10.39 37.44 -55.44
N LEU A 1134 9.47 36.49 -55.40
CA LEU A 1134 8.09 36.69 -54.98
C LEU A 1134 7.92 36.14 -53.57
N THR A 1135 7.27 36.90 -52.70
CA THR A 1135 7.02 36.52 -51.31
C THR A 1135 5.53 36.56 -51.02
N THR A 1136 5.02 35.49 -50.42
CA THR A 1136 3.69 35.39 -49.82
C THR A 1136 3.86 35.03 -48.33
N PRO A 1137 2.81 35.15 -47.50
CA PRO A 1137 2.82 34.63 -46.14
C PRO A 1137 3.12 33.13 -46.03
N PHE A 1138 2.90 32.35 -47.11
CA PHE A 1138 3.13 30.90 -47.12
C PHE A 1138 4.55 30.51 -47.54
N GLY A 1139 5.36 31.44 -48.04
CA GLY A 1139 6.70 31.16 -48.54
C GLY A 1139 7.13 32.07 -49.69
N GLN A 1140 8.28 31.74 -50.25
CA GLN A 1140 8.97 32.56 -51.26
C GLN A 1140 9.32 31.72 -52.47
N ALA A 1141 9.31 32.33 -53.65
CA ALA A 1141 9.87 31.76 -54.87
C ALA A 1141 10.86 32.73 -55.48
N THR A 1142 11.97 32.23 -56.01
CA THR A 1142 12.98 33.03 -56.72
C THR A 1142 13.12 32.48 -58.13
N LEU A 1143 13.15 33.35 -59.14
CA LEU A 1143 13.35 32.94 -60.53
C LEU A 1143 14.62 32.10 -60.64
N PRO A 1144 14.67 31.04 -61.45
CA PRO A 1144 15.90 30.27 -61.64
C PRO A 1144 17.00 31.15 -62.24
N ILE A 1145 18.28 30.82 -61.97
CA ILE A 1145 19.43 31.59 -62.48
C ILE A 1145 19.48 31.62 -64.02
N THR A 1146 18.90 30.61 -64.68
CA THR A 1146 18.76 30.53 -66.15
C THR A 1146 17.81 31.57 -66.74
N SER A 1147 17.01 32.23 -65.90
CA SER A 1147 16.06 33.28 -66.29
C SER A 1147 16.38 34.60 -65.58
N ALA A 1148 17.63 34.76 -65.13
CA ALA A 1148 18.14 36.01 -64.62
C ALA A 1148 18.33 37.00 -65.78
N PHE A 1149 18.20 38.29 -65.49
CA PHE A 1149 18.23 39.36 -66.48
C PHE A 1149 19.23 40.46 -66.06
N SER A 1150 19.66 41.28 -67.01
CA SER A 1150 20.25 42.58 -66.70
C SER A 1150 19.15 43.62 -66.55
N LEU A 1151 19.42 44.70 -65.82
CA LEU A 1151 18.42 45.72 -65.52
C LEU A 1151 19.06 47.08 -65.75
N SER A 1152 18.39 47.98 -66.46
CA SER A 1152 18.90 49.34 -66.69
C SER A 1152 17.77 50.36 -66.77
N ALA A 1153 18.03 51.61 -66.37
CA ALA A 1153 17.27 52.76 -66.86
C ALA A 1153 17.78 53.23 -68.24
N SER A 1154 16.93 53.94 -68.98
CA SER A 1154 17.37 54.73 -70.12
C SER A 1154 18.32 55.83 -69.63
N PRO A 1155 19.50 56.00 -70.25
CA PRO A 1155 20.35 57.13 -69.92
C PRO A 1155 19.64 58.40 -70.37
N ALA A 1156 19.70 59.44 -69.56
CA ALA A 1156 19.19 60.75 -69.92
C ALA A 1156 20.20 61.80 -69.47
N PHE A 1157 20.49 62.76 -70.33
CA PHE A 1157 21.37 63.85 -69.96
C PHE A 1157 20.59 64.97 -69.26
N ALA A 1158 21.23 65.63 -68.31
CA ALA A 1158 20.69 66.84 -67.69
C ALA A 1158 20.57 67.96 -68.73
N GLY A 1159 19.78 69.00 -68.43
CA GLY A 1159 19.65 70.17 -69.31
C GLY A 1159 20.98 70.85 -69.66
N SER A 1160 21.99 70.71 -68.78
CA SER A 1160 23.41 70.98 -69.03
C SER A 1160 24.20 69.68 -68.88
N PRO A 1161 24.43 68.92 -69.97
CA PRO A 1161 25.07 67.61 -69.92
C PRO A 1161 26.54 67.65 -69.53
N PHE A 1162 27.25 68.71 -69.90
CA PHE A 1162 28.69 68.82 -69.72
C PHE A 1162 29.04 69.71 -68.53
N ALA A 1163 30.07 69.33 -67.80
CA ALA A 1163 30.70 70.10 -66.72
C ALA A 1163 32.15 69.66 -66.53
N GLY A 1164 32.80 70.15 -65.47
CA GLY A 1164 34.16 69.77 -65.08
C GLY A 1164 35.16 70.89 -65.28
N GLY A 1165 36.39 70.68 -64.79
CA GLY A 1165 37.47 71.68 -64.89
C GLY A 1165 37.79 72.08 -66.33
N GLY A 1166 37.61 71.17 -67.28
CA GLY A 1166 37.84 71.43 -68.69
C GLY A 1166 36.65 72.02 -69.47
N PHE A 1167 35.46 72.19 -68.89
CA PHE A 1167 34.28 72.64 -69.63
C PHE A 1167 33.86 74.06 -69.25
N ASN A 1168 33.82 74.94 -70.25
CA ASN A 1168 33.29 76.30 -70.13
C ASN A 1168 31.93 76.39 -70.82
N ALA A 1169 30.89 76.77 -70.07
CA ALA A 1169 29.56 77.00 -70.61
C ALA A 1169 29.53 78.20 -71.58
N ASP A 1170 28.59 78.17 -72.52
CA ASP A 1170 28.35 79.19 -73.56
C ASP A 1170 28.42 80.62 -72.97
N GLN A 1171 29.32 81.43 -73.52
CA GLN A 1171 29.50 82.83 -73.15
C GLN A 1171 28.84 83.75 -74.19
N PRO A 1172 27.95 84.68 -73.78
CA PRO A 1172 27.25 85.57 -74.71
C PRO A 1172 28.23 86.37 -75.58
N GLY A 1173 28.22 86.12 -76.90
CA GLY A 1173 29.03 86.84 -77.89
C GLY A 1173 30.15 86.04 -78.55
N VAL A 1174 30.33 84.77 -78.21
CA VAL A 1174 31.22 83.82 -78.89
C VAL A 1174 30.40 82.89 -79.78
N VAL A 1175 30.93 82.47 -80.95
CA VAL A 1175 30.29 81.43 -81.78
C VAL A 1175 30.72 80.07 -81.24
N ASP A 1176 30.12 79.65 -80.13
CA ASP A 1176 30.16 78.27 -79.64
C ASP A 1176 28.73 77.69 -79.59
N VAL A 1177 28.62 76.40 -79.90
CA VAL A 1177 27.32 75.70 -79.85
C VAL A 1177 27.27 75.05 -78.47
N ASN A 1178 26.55 75.64 -77.52
CA ASN A 1178 26.35 75.12 -76.16
C ASN A 1178 27.62 74.94 -75.28
N GLY A 1179 28.70 75.70 -75.52
CA GLY A 1179 29.94 75.70 -74.72
C GLY A 1179 31.15 75.00 -75.36
N THR A 1180 32.30 75.06 -74.67
CA THR A 1180 33.58 74.51 -75.13
C THR A 1180 34.25 73.63 -74.07
N TYR A 1181 34.68 72.43 -74.45
CA TYR A 1181 35.55 71.58 -73.66
C TYR A 1181 37.02 71.71 -74.11
N ASP A 1182 37.88 72.09 -73.17
CA ASP A 1182 39.33 72.14 -73.31
C ASP A 1182 39.96 71.01 -72.48
N LYS A 1183 40.66 70.09 -73.17
CA LYS A 1183 41.28 68.93 -72.52
C LYS A 1183 42.41 69.34 -71.56
N SER A 1184 43.06 70.47 -71.78
CA SER A 1184 44.17 70.95 -70.93
C SER A 1184 43.69 71.47 -69.57
N ASP A 1185 42.45 71.94 -69.50
CA ASP A 1185 41.84 72.54 -68.30
C ASP A 1185 41.23 71.50 -67.33
N GLY A 1186 41.09 70.24 -67.75
CA GLY A 1186 40.83 69.11 -66.84
C GLY A 1186 39.87 68.04 -67.34
N ASP A 1187 39.40 67.22 -66.41
CA ASP A 1187 38.53 66.08 -66.68
C ASP A 1187 37.15 66.50 -67.21
N LEU A 1188 36.54 65.63 -68.01
CA LEU A 1188 35.22 65.80 -68.60
C LEU A 1188 34.16 65.17 -67.68
N TYR A 1189 33.17 65.97 -67.28
CA TYR A 1189 32.07 65.49 -66.46
C TYR A 1189 30.80 65.48 -67.29
N LEU A 1190 30.06 64.37 -67.21
CA LEU A 1190 28.75 64.20 -67.80
C LEU A 1190 27.73 64.14 -66.68
N HIS A 1191 26.67 64.96 -66.78
CA HIS A 1191 25.58 65.01 -65.83
C HIS A 1191 24.27 64.53 -66.46
N GLY A 1192 23.49 63.80 -65.67
CA GLY A 1192 22.24 63.22 -66.12
C GLY A 1192 21.69 62.23 -65.11
N GLU A 1193 20.98 61.23 -65.60
CA GLU A 1193 20.38 60.15 -64.83
C GLU A 1193 20.49 58.83 -65.59
N GLY A 1194 20.40 57.71 -64.86
CA GLY A 1194 20.45 56.37 -65.45
C GLY A 1194 21.85 55.91 -65.86
N PHE A 1195 22.92 56.60 -65.44
CA PHE A 1195 24.27 56.28 -65.88
C PHE A 1195 24.81 54.96 -65.33
N ARG A 1196 24.23 54.43 -64.25
CA ARG A 1196 24.57 53.09 -63.72
C ARG A 1196 24.20 51.95 -64.68
N GLY A 1197 23.28 52.18 -65.63
CA GLY A 1197 22.88 51.22 -66.66
C GLY A 1197 23.63 51.35 -67.99
N VAL A 1198 24.62 52.26 -68.10
CA VAL A 1198 25.34 52.53 -69.35
C VAL A 1198 26.43 51.49 -69.58
N ALA A 1199 26.37 50.80 -70.71
CA ALA A 1199 27.31 49.77 -71.11
C ALA A 1199 28.38 50.30 -72.09
N THR A 1200 28.07 51.36 -72.84
CA THR A 1200 29.00 51.93 -73.81
C THR A 1200 28.92 53.44 -73.87
N ILE A 1201 30.09 54.11 -73.92
CA ILE A 1201 30.24 55.53 -74.25
C ILE A 1201 30.78 55.63 -75.66
N TYR A 1202 30.16 56.45 -76.51
CA TYR A 1202 30.61 56.77 -77.85
C TYR A 1202 30.93 58.26 -77.93
N PHE A 1203 32.13 58.58 -78.38
CA PHE A 1203 32.53 59.92 -78.76
C PHE A 1203 32.30 60.09 -80.26
N GLY A 1204 31.65 61.18 -80.67
CA GLY A 1204 31.27 61.36 -82.07
C GLY A 1204 30.75 62.76 -82.40
N GLU A 1205 30.16 62.89 -83.58
CA GLU A 1205 29.55 64.11 -84.10
C GLU A 1205 28.08 63.83 -84.51
N GLY A 1206 27.19 64.82 -84.37
CA GLY A 1206 25.77 64.71 -84.72
C GLY A 1206 24.84 64.16 -83.62
N GLU A 1207 23.52 64.27 -83.81
CA GLU A 1207 22.51 63.86 -82.82
C GLU A 1207 21.57 62.77 -83.38
N GLY A 1208 20.91 62.01 -82.50
CA GLY A 1208 19.87 61.04 -82.90
C GLY A 1208 20.34 60.01 -83.93
N ALA A 1209 19.55 59.73 -84.97
CA ALA A 1209 19.94 58.75 -85.99
C ALA A 1209 21.14 59.18 -86.87
N GLY A 1210 21.55 60.45 -86.84
CA GLY A 1210 22.65 61.01 -87.65
C GLY A 1210 24.03 61.02 -86.98
N PHE A 1211 24.16 60.44 -85.78
CA PHE A 1211 25.44 60.38 -85.06
C PHE A 1211 26.46 59.48 -85.75
N THR A 1212 27.68 59.99 -85.89
CA THR A 1212 28.82 59.27 -86.44
C THR A 1212 29.94 59.23 -85.40
N GLU A 1213 30.46 58.03 -85.12
CA GLU A 1213 31.54 57.83 -84.16
C GLU A 1213 32.89 58.28 -84.74
N VAL A 1214 33.74 58.90 -83.91
CA VAL A 1214 35.13 59.16 -84.28
C VAL A 1214 35.99 57.89 -84.09
N SER A 1215 37.09 57.77 -84.84
CA SER A 1215 38.00 56.61 -84.72
C SER A 1215 38.55 56.48 -83.29
N GLY A 1216 38.32 55.32 -82.65
CA GLY A 1216 38.70 55.08 -81.24
C GLY A 1216 37.76 55.75 -80.22
N GLY A 1217 36.56 56.16 -80.65
CA GLY A 1217 35.55 56.84 -79.84
C GLY A 1217 34.66 55.93 -79.01
N THR A 1218 34.69 54.61 -79.19
CA THR A 1218 33.91 53.65 -78.39
C THR A 1218 34.65 53.19 -77.15
N VAL A 1219 34.00 53.30 -75.99
CA VAL A 1219 34.48 52.74 -74.71
C VAL A 1219 33.40 51.86 -74.11
N GLN A 1220 33.68 50.56 -74.00
CA GLN A 1220 32.85 49.62 -73.25
C GLN A 1220 33.12 49.80 -71.75
N ILE A 1221 32.06 49.89 -70.95
CA ILE A 1221 32.15 50.25 -69.54
C ILE A 1221 31.25 49.37 -68.68
N ASN A 1222 31.68 49.16 -67.44
CA ASN A 1222 30.83 48.62 -66.39
C ASN A 1222 30.84 49.61 -65.22
N PRO A 1223 29.74 50.32 -64.92
CA PRO A 1223 29.71 51.29 -63.84
C PRO A 1223 30.03 50.72 -62.45
N SER A 1224 29.84 49.41 -62.24
CA SER A 1224 30.22 48.71 -60.99
C SER A 1224 31.70 48.33 -60.93
N ALA A 1225 32.41 48.34 -62.07
CA ALA A 1225 33.84 48.10 -62.19
C ALA A 1225 34.41 48.95 -63.35
N PRO A 1226 34.44 50.29 -63.19
CA PRO A 1226 34.73 51.17 -64.31
C PRO A 1226 36.20 51.05 -64.75
N PRO A 1227 36.51 51.20 -66.06
CA PRO A 1227 37.89 51.22 -66.53
C PRO A 1227 38.70 52.35 -65.89
N THR A 1228 40.01 52.17 -65.77
CA THR A 1228 40.93 53.17 -65.23
C THR A 1228 40.76 54.52 -65.94
N GLY A 1229 40.55 55.59 -65.17
CA GLY A 1229 40.34 56.94 -65.69
C GLY A 1229 38.86 57.29 -66.00
N ILE A 1230 37.91 56.40 -65.71
CA ILE A 1230 36.48 56.69 -65.74
C ILE A 1230 35.88 56.37 -64.37
N SER A 1231 34.99 57.21 -63.85
CA SER A 1231 34.26 56.93 -62.60
C SER A 1231 32.81 57.39 -62.67
N PHE A 1232 31.97 56.83 -61.81
CA PHE A 1232 30.53 57.09 -61.75
C PHE A 1232 30.14 57.49 -60.33
N SER A 1233 29.30 58.52 -60.19
CA SER A 1233 28.72 58.88 -58.90
C SER A 1233 27.84 57.76 -58.36
N ALA A 1234 27.78 57.59 -57.03
CA ALA A 1234 27.03 56.51 -56.35
C ALA A 1234 25.59 56.36 -56.87
N ASP A 1235 24.90 57.49 -57.02
CA ASP A 1235 23.51 57.63 -57.49
C ASP A 1235 23.34 57.51 -59.02
N GLY A 1236 24.41 57.41 -59.80
CA GLY A 1236 24.34 57.26 -61.25
C GLY A 1236 23.94 58.52 -62.01
N THR A 1237 24.18 59.69 -61.42
CA THR A 1237 23.85 60.99 -62.03
C THR A 1237 25.04 61.68 -62.70
N GLN A 1238 26.26 61.16 -62.47
CA GLN A 1238 27.49 61.75 -63.01
C GLN A 1238 28.46 60.68 -63.54
N ILE A 1239 29.06 60.93 -64.70
CA ILE A 1239 30.22 60.21 -65.22
C ILE A 1239 31.38 61.18 -65.26
N ILE A 1240 32.54 60.79 -64.73
CA ILE A 1240 33.78 61.56 -64.79
C ILE A 1240 34.73 60.79 -65.69
N ILE A 1241 35.19 61.43 -66.76
CA ILE A 1241 36.14 60.88 -67.73
C ILE A 1241 37.41 61.70 -67.63
N SER A 1242 38.51 61.05 -67.27
CA SER A 1242 39.79 61.72 -67.17
C SER A 1242 40.19 62.33 -68.51
N SER A 1243 40.78 63.51 -68.50
CA SER A 1243 41.26 64.18 -69.73
C SER A 1243 42.19 63.27 -70.56
N ALA A 1244 42.95 62.38 -69.89
CA ALA A 1244 43.80 61.36 -70.51
C ALA A 1244 43.00 60.32 -71.32
N ASN A 1245 41.75 60.05 -70.94
CA ASN A 1245 40.87 59.04 -71.53
C ASN A 1245 39.92 59.61 -72.59
N VAL A 1246 39.93 60.93 -72.84
CA VAL A 1246 39.16 61.53 -73.94
C VAL A 1246 39.88 61.25 -75.27
N PRO A 1247 39.20 60.66 -76.28
CA PRO A 1247 39.84 60.26 -77.55
C PRO A 1247 40.44 61.45 -78.30
N ALA A 1248 41.69 61.30 -78.75
CA ALA A 1248 42.37 62.36 -79.50
C ALA A 1248 41.60 62.76 -80.78
N ALA A 1249 40.96 61.81 -81.46
CA ALA A 1249 40.16 62.07 -82.65
C ALA A 1249 38.87 62.89 -82.38
N TRP A 1250 38.34 62.83 -81.16
CA TRP A 1250 37.18 63.62 -80.76
C TRP A 1250 37.53 65.09 -80.53
N ILE A 1251 38.80 65.39 -80.24
CA ILE A 1251 39.25 66.73 -79.93
C ILE A 1251 40.05 67.37 -81.09
N ALA A 1252 40.55 66.54 -82.02
CA ALA A 1252 41.40 66.98 -83.12
C ALA A 1252 40.64 67.49 -84.36
N SER A 1253 39.31 67.34 -84.45
CA SER A 1253 38.51 67.96 -85.53
C SER A 1253 37.90 69.29 -85.07
N SER A 1254 38.09 70.36 -85.86
CA SER A 1254 37.34 71.61 -85.67
C SER A 1254 35.86 71.38 -86.00
N GLY A 1255 35.03 71.18 -84.98
CA GLY A 1255 33.63 70.76 -85.16
C GLY A 1255 32.79 70.75 -83.89
N ASN A 1256 31.50 70.49 -84.07
CA ASN A 1256 30.52 70.32 -83.01
C ASN A 1256 30.42 68.83 -82.66
N HIS A 1257 30.82 68.49 -81.45
CA HIS A 1257 31.05 67.15 -80.94
C HIS A 1257 30.02 66.77 -79.89
N THR A 1258 29.64 65.50 -79.88
CA THR A 1258 28.67 64.94 -78.93
C THR A 1258 29.22 63.69 -78.27
N VAL A 1259 28.66 63.37 -77.10
CA VAL A 1259 28.85 62.08 -76.45
C VAL A 1259 27.53 61.33 -76.49
N ARG A 1260 27.58 60.07 -76.91
CA ARG A 1260 26.45 59.15 -76.85
C ARG A 1260 26.69 58.09 -75.79
N LEU A 1261 25.70 57.90 -74.93
CA LEU A 1261 25.65 56.79 -74.00
C LEU A 1261 24.66 55.76 -74.52
N ARG A 1262 25.07 54.49 -74.53
CA ARG A 1262 24.20 53.35 -74.80
C ARG A 1262 24.06 52.52 -73.52
N SER A 1263 22.83 52.32 -73.07
CA SER A 1263 22.56 51.37 -71.99
C SER A 1263 22.63 49.93 -72.46
N VAL A 1264 22.74 49.00 -71.51
CA VAL A 1264 22.64 47.54 -71.79
C VAL A 1264 21.28 47.16 -72.39
N GLY A 1265 20.24 47.99 -72.21
CA GLY A 1265 18.94 47.87 -72.88
C GLY A 1265 18.87 48.49 -74.28
N ASP A 1266 20.01 48.75 -74.91
CA ASP A 1266 20.12 49.30 -76.27
C ASP A 1266 19.46 50.67 -76.49
N VAL A 1267 19.34 51.46 -75.42
CA VAL A 1267 18.83 52.83 -75.50
C VAL A 1267 19.99 53.80 -75.60
N ASN A 1268 19.94 54.64 -76.61
CA ASN A 1268 20.92 55.70 -76.80
C ASN A 1268 20.42 57.03 -76.27
N ALA A 1269 21.24 57.73 -75.51
CA ALA A 1269 21.12 59.16 -75.27
C ALA A 1269 22.34 59.85 -75.88
N THR A 1270 22.13 60.95 -76.58
CA THR A 1270 23.22 61.77 -77.15
C THR A 1270 23.16 63.14 -76.52
N THR A 1271 24.29 63.68 -76.09
CA THR A 1271 24.36 65.06 -75.60
C THR A 1271 24.01 66.04 -76.70
N LYS A 1272 23.74 67.29 -76.34
CA LYS A 1272 23.85 68.39 -77.29
C LYS A 1272 25.29 68.49 -77.81
N ALA A 1273 25.47 69.04 -79.00
CA ALA A 1273 26.80 69.25 -79.52
C ALA A 1273 27.52 70.41 -78.79
N ILE A 1274 28.82 70.23 -78.53
CA ILE A 1274 29.74 71.22 -77.94
C ILE A 1274 30.97 71.37 -78.82
N ARG A 1275 31.72 72.45 -78.64
CA ARG A 1275 33.04 72.58 -79.26
C ARG A 1275 34.10 71.88 -78.38
N THR A 1276 35.11 71.29 -78.99
CA THR A 1276 36.22 70.65 -78.27
C THR A 1276 37.57 71.17 -78.77
N GLN A 1277 38.56 71.28 -77.89
CA GLN A 1277 39.93 71.65 -78.25
C GLN A 1277 40.98 70.93 -77.37
N PRO A 1278 42.17 70.62 -77.94
CA PRO A 1278 43.13 69.67 -77.37
C PRO A 1278 43.92 70.18 -76.18
#